data_AF-A0A077ZAB6-F1
#
_entry.id   AF-A0A077ZAB6-F1
#
_cell.length_a   1.000
_cell.length_b   1.000
_cell.length_c   1.000
_cell.angle_alpha   90.00
_cell.angle_beta   90.00
_cell.angle_gamma   90.00
#
_symmetry.space_group_name_H-M   'P 1'
#
loop_
_entity.id
_entity.type
_entity.pdbx_description
1 polymer ?
#
loop_
_entity_poly.entity_id
_entity_poly.type
_entity_poly.pdbx_seq_one_letter_code
_entity_poly.pdbx_strand_id
1 'polypeptide(L)'
;IGGSENDSSRRVSSRYSKTPYDEYADTESAEGSGTVASKFSFVSGMDDFIQDDEDDEEVARRAARRKAMAKQHLPVSDRHMPQLIIVFSALEEARDLFGVGFQLEDVYEEDEDEEAEEGIEEDEEDYELGLEDDEGRRLKVTGRRKGVGKRSLLEQIEPAELERSFLSDFDKRVQLEDRPERFQQRSVPVSPASNEELIAEARWIYHNLFACNCLSRQIDTSRSLPISAVDKIKDVTQISRCVLSVLNFMRNQEFEVPFIAFYRKEYVQPELTIGDLWNIYYRDEKWCQLKSRKESLHALFKAVQEYQSDLILANPEDPLPSDVRPLVDDDFLAVTRAQSFEELQDLYSFFLLYYSCDVPKALEYKRRKLATNGDHSTSDIENECQQNALKQVASRNRYQLCVDAGLCPLANKLGLTPKEFAENLQVNYMRNEIAQYPQPFSEIAQEHICKQFQDVEAVTKAVKYMVALQLSREPLIRQTVRSEYTNRATISLHPTSLGRKEIDEGHPMYPYKYIKDKPIRELRRDEYLLYVQAEDNRLITVTLKMGRCGEKSYYQEVKEKKLYFHDEYSAVVQDWNRLRDEVLQICFEEMLYPSFEKEIRAKLLEEAQSFVLKRCAARMQDYLRVGPYSLLPGSSQDDDVNDKQLILGISYPMDRDQASFCVLVDKNGEIVDHIRLAHLTRQTKWSGANYAPLKGKDLERLKSFIRRRPPIVIAIAGSSLVSALSKWLQNFYLYRMALELVKDVNKIVSQLVAEDILASSVPVEVVDDELARVYAKSEVANADFSDYPITLRQAISIARRLNDPLLEFAQLCNQDEEILFLKFNALQEYVPKEELFRLITLEFINRTNEVGVDLNRCIEHPYTASVLQFVCGLGPRKAAYLLKMLRQKEGHIESRTQLVTVCKMAPKVFMNCSGFIKIDSQFNAYRTTAHDVLDSSRVHPSTYEWARKMAEDALEYEPDETDSSRLPLDEILESPERLKSLDLDAFAEELMRQGFGNMQITLYDIRAELNQRYKDLREPFRSPSREQMFYMLIKENPHTFGIGKVVLGRVMRIVYRRPQKDKITKTIPVRNAATGMWQCPFCLSGDFSELSEVWTHYDMEACPGQAVGVRLRLEAGLTGFIPVKFLSDSRVSNPGDLIQIGTTLAARIIKIDYNRMSVDLSCRTSDMEDHEHKFRPQRDPYYDHKAEEEDRRTERNLQASRQKEQYVKRVIAHPYFQNCSCKQAEGLLLEMEQGDTIIRPSSKVGPDYLTITWKVADGIYQHISVREENKEHPYSLGKSLLIDDEVYEDLDEILFRRIQPMASSARELLSYKYYREANGGDRVVLEKALLEEKKKSSAKIPYSFSASKEYPGKFILSYLPSSRVRHEYITIVPEGFRFRGRVFANVNALLKWFKEHFRDQQGWSVPLTSSWVLAWIDLQIMILEVNCHIRHPLLQRDGRPGRFRLWAVPGQTQAPQLVATPQLVSMPTLMPPTQPSMASPYATK
;
A
#
# COMPACT_ATOMS: atom_id res chain seq x y z
N ILE A 1 -26.38 52.72 -32.28
CA ILE A 1 -26.72 53.36 -33.58
C ILE A 1 -25.92 52.65 -34.66
N GLY A 2 -26.63 52.06 -35.63
CA GLY A 2 -26.28 51.67 -37.01
C GLY A 2 -24.86 51.26 -37.40
N GLY A 3 -24.74 50.12 -38.09
CA GLY A 3 -23.60 49.85 -38.97
C GLY A 3 -23.44 48.40 -39.39
N SER A 4 -24.12 48.05 -40.48
CA SER A 4 -24.15 46.77 -41.22
C SER A 4 -22.81 46.07 -41.51
N GLU A 5 -22.91 44.73 -41.46
CA GLU A 5 -22.25 43.71 -42.28
C GLU A 5 -21.38 44.21 -43.44
N ASN A 6 -20.12 43.77 -43.45
CA ASN A 6 -19.29 43.73 -44.66
C ASN A 6 -18.51 42.41 -44.67
N ASP A 7 -19.13 41.42 -45.30
CA ASP A 7 -18.56 40.11 -45.60
C ASP A 7 -17.63 40.28 -46.82
N SER A 8 -16.31 40.17 -46.61
CA SER A 8 -15.34 40.15 -47.71
C SER A 8 -14.39 38.97 -47.55
N SER A 9 -14.71 37.92 -48.29
CA SER A 9 -13.90 36.75 -48.55
C SER A 9 -12.65 37.14 -49.35
N ARG A 10 -11.47 36.96 -48.77
CA ARG A 10 -10.18 36.99 -49.49
C ARG A 10 -9.49 35.64 -49.36
N ARG A 11 -9.74 34.79 -50.36
CA ARG A 11 -8.89 33.62 -50.68
C ARG A 11 -7.57 34.13 -51.25
N VAL A 12 -6.44 33.79 -50.62
CA VAL A 12 -5.12 33.78 -51.26
C VAL A 12 -4.45 32.46 -50.91
N SER A 13 -4.13 31.69 -51.93
CA SER A 13 -3.33 30.46 -51.87
C SER A 13 -1.90 30.78 -52.36
N SER A 14 -0.87 30.40 -51.61
CA SER A 14 0.52 30.25 -52.09
C SER A 14 1.28 29.37 -51.10
N ARG A 15 1.60 28.11 -51.40
CA ARG A 15 2.80 27.61 -52.14
C ARG A 15 4.15 28.17 -51.65
N TYR A 16 4.82 27.40 -50.78
CA TYR A 16 6.27 27.21 -50.61
C TYR A 16 6.39 25.79 -50.00
N SER A 17 6.92 24.72 -50.59
CA SER A 17 8.11 24.38 -51.41
C SER A 17 9.44 24.26 -50.63
N LYS A 18 9.91 22.99 -50.55
CA LYS A 18 11.32 22.49 -50.46
C LYS A 18 11.99 22.34 -49.06
N THR A 19 11.91 21.09 -48.56
CA THR A 19 12.98 20.11 -48.20
C THR A 19 14.47 20.51 -48.36
N PRO A 20 15.44 19.69 -47.88
CA PRO A 20 15.64 19.07 -46.56
C PRO A 20 17.12 19.21 -46.07
N TYR A 21 17.40 18.98 -44.78
CA TYR A 21 18.75 18.68 -44.30
C TYR A 21 18.72 17.27 -43.69
N ASP A 22 19.35 16.35 -44.41
CA ASP A 22 19.68 14.98 -44.00
C ASP A 22 20.99 14.96 -43.18
N GLU A 23 21.29 13.79 -42.63
CA GLU A 23 22.61 13.28 -42.21
C GLU A 23 23.09 13.59 -40.78
N TYR A 24 22.56 12.84 -39.81
CA TYR A 24 23.41 12.13 -38.83
C TYR A 24 22.79 10.75 -38.57
N ALA A 25 23.27 9.75 -39.31
CA ALA A 25 23.03 8.35 -39.07
C ALA A 25 24.39 7.66 -39.05
N ASP A 26 24.81 7.12 -37.90
CA ASP A 26 25.67 5.95 -37.87
C ASP A 26 25.64 5.26 -36.50
N THR A 27 25.44 3.94 -36.58
CA THR A 27 25.84 2.89 -35.63
C THR A 27 25.27 2.91 -34.21
N GLU A 28 24.28 2.05 -33.94
CA GLU A 28 24.48 0.93 -33.02
C GLU A 28 23.41 -0.17 -33.17
N SER A 29 23.87 -1.38 -32.88
CA SER A 29 23.37 -2.71 -33.22
C SER A 29 21.96 -3.09 -32.76
N ALA A 30 21.31 -3.86 -33.62
CA ALA A 30 20.09 -4.61 -33.36
C ALA A 30 20.30 -5.77 -32.38
N GLU A 31 19.51 -5.83 -31.31
CA GLU A 31 19.10 -7.09 -30.69
C GLU A 31 17.56 -7.11 -30.60
N GLY A 32 16.96 -8.03 -31.35
CA GLY A 32 15.53 -8.26 -31.34
C GLY A 32 15.09 -9.02 -30.09
N SER A 33 14.02 -8.54 -29.45
CA SER A 33 13.17 -9.39 -28.63
C SER A 33 11.70 -9.19 -29.02
N GLY A 34 11.03 -10.32 -29.24
CA GLY A 34 9.76 -10.41 -29.93
C GLY A 34 8.56 -9.93 -29.13
N THR A 35 7.63 -9.38 -29.89
CA THR A 35 6.23 -9.09 -29.60
C THR A 35 5.49 -10.31 -29.05
N VAL A 36 5.02 -10.23 -27.81
CA VAL A 36 3.94 -11.08 -27.30
C VAL A 36 2.71 -10.19 -27.11
N ALA A 37 1.78 -10.34 -28.04
CA ALA A 37 0.45 -9.76 -27.98
C ALA A 37 -0.39 -10.51 -26.94
N SER A 38 -0.79 -9.85 -25.84
CA SER A 38 -1.87 -10.33 -24.99
C SER A 38 -2.89 -9.21 -24.73
N LYS A 39 -4.07 -9.43 -25.29
CA LYS A 39 -5.35 -8.71 -25.13
C LYS A 39 -5.57 -8.22 -23.70
N PHE A 40 -5.55 -6.90 -23.48
CA PHE A 40 -6.07 -6.28 -22.27
C PHE A 40 -7.54 -5.88 -22.48
N SER A 41 -8.41 -6.40 -21.62
CA SER A 41 -9.82 -6.08 -21.52
C SER A 41 -10.01 -4.83 -20.65
N PHE A 42 -10.61 -3.80 -21.25
CA PHE A 42 -11.38 -2.69 -20.70
C PHE A 42 -11.61 -2.70 -19.17
N VAL A 43 -10.67 -2.12 -18.41
CA VAL A 43 -10.90 -1.66 -17.03
C VAL A 43 -11.14 -0.15 -17.12
N SER A 44 -12.31 0.27 -16.65
CA SER A 44 -12.74 1.66 -16.57
C SER A 44 -11.92 2.42 -15.54
N GLY A 45 -10.69 2.80 -15.90
CA GLY A 45 -9.99 3.96 -15.36
C GLY A 45 -10.28 5.13 -16.28
N MET A 46 -11.42 5.78 -16.03
CA MET A 46 -11.81 7.02 -16.70
C MET A 46 -11.89 8.12 -15.64
N ASP A 47 -10.87 8.17 -14.78
CA ASP A 47 -10.33 9.45 -14.35
C ASP A 47 -9.55 9.95 -15.55
N ASP A 48 -10.31 10.51 -16.48
CA ASP A 48 -9.82 11.26 -17.61
C ASP A 48 -8.93 12.37 -17.05
N PHE A 49 -7.64 12.04 -17.00
CA PHE A 49 -6.51 12.95 -17.04
C PHE A 49 -6.58 13.68 -18.39
N ILE A 50 -7.63 14.48 -18.59
CA ILE A 50 -7.64 15.48 -19.64
C ILE A 50 -6.66 16.52 -19.13
N GLN A 51 -5.40 16.33 -19.54
CA GLN A 51 -4.52 17.44 -19.84
C GLN A 51 -5.42 18.49 -20.49
N ASP A 52 -5.54 19.62 -19.81
CA ASP A 52 -6.03 20.82 -20.44
C ASP A 52 -5.09 21.06 -21.63
N ASP A 53 -5.41 20.47 -22.78
CA ASP A 53 -5.01 20.96 -24.09
C ASP A 53 -5.76 22.30 -24.21
N GLU A 54 -5.33 23.29 -23.41
CA GLU A 54 -5.74 24.67 -23.55
C GLU A 54 -5.35 25.03 -24.98
N ASP A 55 -6.36 25.13 -25.87
CA ASP A 55 -6.19 25.59 -27.24
C ASP A 55 -5.20 26.78 -27.20
N ASP A 56 -4.10 26.70 -27.93
CA ASP A 56 -3.01 27.71 -27.90
C ASP A 56 -3.54 29.16 -28.09
N GLU A 57 -4.72 29.32 -28.69
CA GLU A 57 -5.44 30.59 -28.81
C GLU A 57 -6.02 31.13 -27.49
N GLU A 58 -6.44 30.29 -26.54
CA GLU A 58 -6.90 30.72 -25.22
C GLU A 58 -5.72 31.09 -24.31
N VAL A 59 -4.63 30.34 -24.34
CA VAL A 59 -3.37 30.71 -23.68
C VAL A 59 -2.85 32.03 -24.23
N ALA A 60 -2.84 32.20 -25.56
CA ALA A 60 -2.46 33.46 -26.20
C ALA A 60 -3.40 34.61 -25.84
N ARG A 61 -4.71 34.37 -25.70
CA ARG A 61 -5.68 35.39 -25.24
C ARG A 61 -5.47 35.74 -23.77
N ARG A 62 -5.20 34.77 -22.88
CA ARG A 62 -4.85 35.02 -21.47
C ARG A 62 -3.54 35.77 -21.34
N ALA A 63 -2.52 35.39 -22.12
CA ALA A 63 -1.24 36.08 -22.19
C ALA A 63 -1.41 37.50 -22.74
N ALA A 64 -2.23 37.70 -23.77
CA ALA A 64 -2.57 39.02 -24.31
C ALA A 64 -3.36 39.86 -23.30
N ARG A 65 -4.30 39.26 -22.56
CA ARG A 65 -5.03 39.93 -21.46
C ARG A 65 -4.09 40.31 -20.32
N ARG A 66 -3.17 39.43 -19.91
CA ARG A 66 -2.11 39.74 -18.93
C ARG A 66 -1.22 40.87 -19.44
N LYS A 67 -0.82 40.86 -20.72
CA LYS A 67 -0.03 41.94 -21.34
C LYS A 67 -0.80 43.25 -21.43
N ALA A 68 -2.11 43.19 -21.65
CA ALA A 68 -3.00 44.35 -21.68
C ALA A 68 -3.24 44.92 -20.27
N MET A 69 -3.48 44.06 -19.28
CA MET A 69 -3.61 44.46 -17.87
C MET A 69 -2.30 45.03 -17.33
N ALA A 70 -1.15 44.45 -17.69
CA ALA A 70 0.16 44.99 -17.35
C ALA A 70 0.41 46.37 -17.97
N LYS A 71 -0.23 46.70 -19.10
CA LYS A 71 -0.14 48.03 -19.73
C LYS A 71 -1.12 49.06 -19.14
N GLN A 72 -2.09 48.65 -18.34
CA GLN A 72 -3.10 49.56 -17.78
C GLN A 72 -2.93 49.84 -16.28
N HIS A 73 -1.85 49.38 -15.65
CA HIS A 73 -1.52 49.77 -14.29
C HIS A 73 -0.55 50.96 -14.27
N LEU A 74 -0.81 51.84 -13.30
CA LEU A 74 -0.44 53.24 -13.16
C LEU A 74 1.08 53.57 -13.25
N PRO A 75 1.42 54.86 -13.46
CA PRO A 75 2.81 55.32 -13.63
C PRO A 75 3.73 54.98 -12.44
N VAL A 76 5.03 54.97 -12.74
CA VAL A 76 6.16 54.47 -11.94
C VAL A 76 6.25 55.00 -10.50
N SER A 77 5.55 56.08 -10.13
CA SER A 77 5.70 56.72 -8.81
C SER A 77 4.98 56.01 -7.63
N ASP A 78 4.04 55.09 -7.87
CA ASP A 78 3.23 54.50 -6.77
C ASP A 78 3.74 53.17 -6.19
N ARG A 79 4.90 52.65 -6.63
CA ARG A 79 5.42 51.37 -6.08
C ARG A 79 5.92 51.46 -4.64
N HIS A 80 6.21 52.66 -4.12
CA HIS A 80 6.73 52.83 -2.76
C HIS A 80 5.64 52.97 -1.68
N MET A 81 4.40 53.36 -2.03
CA MET A 81 3.33 53.53 -1.04
C MET A 81 2.93 52.24 -0.28
N PRO A 82 2.82 51.06 -0.91
CA PRO A 82 2.43 49.84 -0.19
C PRO A 82 3.46 49.44 0.86
N GLN A 83 4.75 49.55 0.55
CA GLN A 83 5.84 49.23 1.49
C GLN A 83 5.83 50.19 2.68
N LEU A 84 5.66 51.49 2.44
CA LEU A 84 5.54 52.49 3.51
C LEU A 84 4.39 52.17 4.46
N ILE A 85 3.17 51.93 3.96
CA ILE A 85 2.00 51.61 4.79
C ILE A 85 2.23 50.33 5.62
N ILE A 86 2.84 49.30 5.04
CA ILE A 86 3.17 48.06 5.75
C ILE A 86 4.18 48.32 6.86
N VAL A 87 5.24 49.10 6.60
CA VAL A 87 6.24 49.46 7.62
C VAL A 87 5.62 50.32 8.74
N PHE A 88 4.73 51.27 8.42
CA PHE A 88 4.02 52.06 9.43
C PHE A 88 3.14 51.19 10.34
N SER A 89 2.32 50.31 9.76
CA SER A 89 1.48 49.39 10.55
C SER A 89 2.33 48.41 11.37
N ALA A 90 3.46 47.96 10.80
CA ALA A 90 4.41 47.10 11.50
C ALA A 90 5.05 47.80 12.70
N LEU A 91 5.43 49.07 12.55
CA LEU A 91 6.00 49.87 13.63
C LEU A 91 4.98 50.24 14.70
N GLU A 92 3.72 50.47 14.33
CA GLU A 92 2.65 50.73 15.30
C GLU A 92 2.29 49.47 16.10
N GLU A 93 2.11 48.31 15.46
CA GLU A 93 1.92 47.05 16.16
C GLU A 93 3.18 46.64 16.95
N ALA A 94 4.37 46.88 16.42
CA ALA A 94 5.61 46.69 17.17
C ALA A 94 5.68 47.65 18.37
N ARG A 95 5.22 48.89 18.23
CA ARG A 95 5.15 49.86 19.34
C ARG A 95 4.22 49.36 20.44
N ASP A 96 3.06 48.82 20.06
CA ASP A 96 2.12 48.21 20.99
C ASP A 96 2.70 46.93 21.63
N LEU A 97 3.51 46.15 20.88
CA LEU A 97 4.09 44.90 21.35
C LEU A 97 5.32 45.10 22.27
N PHE A 98 6.20 46.04 21.93
CA PHE A 98 7.47 46.27 22.63
C PHE A 98 7.37 47.42 23.65
N GLY A 99 6.37 48.30 23.56
CA GLY A 99 6.23 49.46 24.43
C GLY A 99 7.26 50.58 24.19
N VAL A 100 8.11 50.45 23.17
CA VAL A 100 9.16 51.42 22.84
C VAL A 100 8.67 52.31 21.69
N GLY A 101 8.72 53.63 21.89
CA GLY A 101 8.42 54.57 20.82
C GLY A 101 9.50 54.51 19.76
N PHE A 102 9.22 53.88 18.61
CA PHE A 102 10.05 53.98 17.42
C PHE A 102 10.04 55.45 16.96
N GLN A 103 11.17 56.13 17.08
CA GLN A 103 11.30 57.46 16.51
C GLN A 103 11.27 57.28 15.01
N LEU A 104 10.32 57.94 14.37
CA LEU A 104 10.06 57.79 12.94
C LEU A 104 11.32 58.11 12.11
N GLU A 105 12.19 59.01 12.60
CA GLU A 105 13.46 59.39 11.99
C GLU A 105 14.44 58.21 11.83
N ASP A 106 14.46 57.23 12.75
CA ASP A 106 15.41 56.10 12.70
C ASP A 106 15.19 55.16 11.50
N VAL A 107 14.02 55.22 10.85
CA VAL A 107 13.72 54.39 9.67
C VAL A 107 13.94 55.15 8.35
N TYR A 108 14.00 56.49 8.40
CA TYR A 108 14.19 57.34 7.22
C TYR A 108 15.65 57.74 6.97
N GLU A 109 16.53 57.72 7.97
CA GLU A 109 17.89 58.26 7.80
C GLU A 109 18.86 57.41 6.96
N GLU A 110 18.52 56.20 6.48
CA GLU A 110 19.46 55.41 5.67
C GLU A 110 19.18 55.39 4.14
N ASP A 111 18.02 55.84 3.66
CA ASP A 111 17.67 55.69 2.23
C ASP A 111 17.67 57.01 1.43
N GLU A 112 17.94 58.18 2.02
CA GLU A 112 17.99 59.46 1.25
C GLU A 112 19.38 59.82 0.65
N ASP A 113 20.47 59.18 1.05
CA ASP A 113 21.82 59.61 0.64
C ASP A 113 22.54 58.75 -0.43
N GLU A 114 21.91 57.71 -0.99
CA GLU A 114 22.49 56.90 -2.10
C GLU A 114 21.79 57.10 -3.47
N GLU A 115 21.17 58.27 -3.71
CA GLU A 115 20.88 58.73 -5.09
C GLU A 115 22.09 59.41 -5.76
N ALA A 116 23.29 59.27 -5.19
CA ALA A 116 24.50 59.64 -5.91
C ALA A 116 24.64 58.76 -7.15
N GLU A 117 24.65 59.41 -8.31
CA GLU A 117 25.07 58.88 -9.61
C GLU A 117 26.50 58.34 -9.56
N GLU A 118 26.77 57.31 -8.75
CA GLU A 118 27.85 56.39 -9.02
C GLU A 118 27.39 55.59 -10.23
N GLY A 119 27.64 56.20 -11.39
CA GLY A 119 27.89 55.46 -12.59
C GLY A 119 28.83 54.35 -12.18
N ILE A 120 28.28 53.15 -12.04
CA ILE A 120 29.04 51.92 -12.12
C ILE A 120 29.63 52.02 -13.53
N GLU A 121 30.82 52.61 -13.59
CA GLU A 121 31.86 52.26 -14.52
C GLU A 121 32.01 50.75 -14.31
N GLU A 122 31.09 49.97 -14.89
CA GLU A 122 31.34 48.59 -15.23
C GLU A 122 32.53 48.73 -16.16
N ASP A 123 33.72 48.61 -15.58
CA ASP A 123 34.96 48.41 -16.29
C ASP A 123 34.65 47.30 -17.29
N GLU A 124 34.36 47.71 -18.52
CA GLU A 124 34.36 46.88 -19.71
C GLU A 124 35.81 46.42 -19.86
N GLU A 125 36.23 45.47 -19.02
CA GLU A 125 37.38 44.63 -19.28
C GLU A 125 36.97 43.74 -20.46
N ASP A 126 37.11 44.32 -21.64
CA ASP A 126 37.09 43.68 -22.93
C ASP A 126 38.13 42.55 -22.92
N TYR A 127 37.73 41.36 -22.51
CA TYR A 127 38.38 40.12 -22.93
C TYR A 127 38.04 39.90 -24.41
N GLU A 128 38.62 40.73 -25.28
CA GLU A 128 38.72 40.49 -26.71
C GLU A 128 39.59 39.24 -26.89
N LEU A 129 38.93 38.08 -26.94
CA LEU A 129 39.52 36.86 -27.48
C LEU A 129 39.84 37.11 -28.95
N GLY A 130 41.11 37.43 -29.20
CA GLY A 130 41.68 37.61 -30.52
C GLY A 130 41.46 36.37 -31.38
N LEU A 131 40.43 36.43 -32.22
CA LEU A 131 40.35 35.64 -33.44
C LEU A 131 40.69 36.59 -34.58
N GLU A 132 41.97 36.61 -34.90
CA GLU A 132 42.51 37.18 -36.14
C GLU A 132 41.89 36.44 -37.33
N ASP A 133 40.85 37.02 -37.95
CA ASP A 133 40.50 36.68 -39.32
C ASP A 133 40.77 37.89 -40.22
N ASP A 134 41.75 37.67 -41.10
CA ASP A 134 42.43 38.58 -41.99
C ASP A 134 41.53 38.98 -43.17
N GLU A 135 40.55 39.89 -42.99
CA GLU A 135 39.96 40.66 -44.10
C GLU A 135 39.49 42.07 -43.68
N GLY A 136 40.36 43.06 -43.90
CA GLY A 136 40.12 44.47 -43.58
C GLY A 136 38.96 45.13 -44.34
N ARG A 137 37.74 45.07 -43.77
CA ARG A 137 36.58 45.88 -44.20
C ARG A 137 36.06 46.78 -43.09
N ARG A 138 36.51 48.04 -43.12
CA ARG A 138 35.96 49.19 -42.38
C ARG A 138 34.49 49.41 -42.74
N LEU A 139 33.56 49.05 -41.84
CA LEU A 139 32.14 49.44 -41.96
C LEU A 139 31.85 50.64 -41.06
N LYS A 140 31.41 51.73 -41.68
CA LYS A 140 31.05 53.01 -41.05
C LYS A 140 29.86 52.85 -40.11
N VAL A 141 30.00 53.40 -38.90
CA VAL A 141 28.96 53.59 -37.89
C VAL A 141 27.89 54.55 -38.41
N THR A 142 26.68 54.06 -38.65
CA THR A 142 25.50 54.90 -38.86
C THR A 142 24.29 54.31 -38.13
N GLY A 143 23.67 55.12 -37.29
CA GLY A 143 22.29 54.94 -36.86
C GLY A 143 22.13 54.31 -35.47
N ARG A 144 21.81 55.17 -34.49
CA ARG A 144 21.24 54.86 -33.18
C ARG A 144 20.36 53.59 -33.23
N ARG A 145 20.88 52.46 -32.73
CA ARG A 145 20.04 51.29 -32.47
C ARG A 145 19.10 51.67 -31.33
N LYS A 146 17.80 51.74 -31.61
CA LYS A 146 16.74 51.76 -30.60
C LYS A 146 17.06 50.64 -29.60
N GLY A 147 17.20 50.99 -28.32
CA GLY A 147 17.50 50.03 -27.26
C GLY A 147 16.57 48.83 -27.39
N VAL A 148 17.14 47.69 -27.75
CA VAL A 148 16.46 46.41 -27.58
C VAL A 148 16.33 46.28 -26.08
N GLY A 149 15.12 46.46 -25.54
CA GLY A 149 14.87 46.28 -24.11
C GLY A 149 15.43 44.93 -23.72
N LYS A 150 16.50 44.94 -22.90
CA LYS A 150 17.10 43.73 -22.37
C LYS A 150 15.98 43.01 -21.62
N ARG A 151 15.50 41.87 -22.14
CA ARG A 151 14.57 41.01 -21.41
C ARG A 151 15.27 40.64 -20.11
N SER A 152 14.56 40.74 -18.98
CA SER A 152 15.11 40.33 -17.69
C SER A 152 15.58 38.88 -17.79
N LEU A 153 16.70 38.54 -17.12
CA LEU A 153 17.22 37.17 -17.08
C LEU A 153 16.13 36.16 -16.63
N LEU A 154 15.23 36.60 -15.74
CA LEU A 154 14.11 35.79 -15.24
C LEU A 154 13.06 35.46 -16.32
N GLU A 155 12.91 36.27 -17.37
CA GLU A 155 11.98 35.98 -18.48
C GLU A 155 12.55 34.92 -19.45
N GLN A 156 13.83 34.56 -19.33
CA GLN A 156 14.49 33.55 -20.16
C GLN A 156 14.42 32.15 -19.54
N ILE A 157 14.18 32.05 -18.23
CA ILE A 157 14.08 30.79 -17.48
C ILE A 157 12.68 30.20 -17.66
N GLU A 158 12.58 28.87 -17.76
CA GLU A 158 11.29 28.20 -17.88
C GLU A 158 10.42 28.43 -16.62
N PRO A 159 9.10 28.63 -16.75
CA PRO A 159 8.22 28.87 -15.60
C PRO A 159 8.33 27.81 -14.50
N ALA A 160 8.50 26.54 -14.86
CA ALA A 160 8.68 25.45 -13.91
C ALA A 160 9.99 25.57 -13.11
N GLU A 161 11.08 26.03 -13.73
CA GLU A 161 12.35 26.28 -13.04
C GLU A 161 12.28 27.51 -12.13
N LEU A 162 11.51 28.53 -12.51
CA LEU A 162 11.23 29.69 -11.67
C LEU A 162 10.44 29.31 -10.42
N GLU A 163 9.38 28.50 -10.58
CA GLU A 163 8.58 27.99 -9.46
C GLU A 163 9.40 27.09 -8.55
N ARG A 164 10.21 26.19 -9.15
CA ARG A 164 11.15 25.35 -8.41
C ARG A 164 12.10 26.22 -7.59
N SER A 165 12.73 27.22 -8.18
CA SER A 165 13.71 28.10 -7.51
C SER A 165 13.09 29.15 -6.58
N PHE A 166 11.76 29.15 -6.39
CA PHE A 166 11.03 30.16 -5.61
C PHE A 166 11.21 31.61 -6.13
N LEU A 167 11.35 31.78 -7.44
CA LEU A 167 11.59 33.05 -8.13
C LEU A 167 10.40 33.55 -8.97
N SER A 168 9.26 32.86 -8.91
CA SER A 168 8.05 33.26 -9.63
C SER A 168 7.43 34.54 -9.05
N ASP A 169 6.56 35.20 -9.82
CA ASP A 169 5.81 36.36 -9.32
C ASP A 169 4.84 35.98 -8.17
N PHE A 170 4.36 34.75 -8.14
CA PHE A 170 3.59 34.24 -7.00
C PHE A 170 4.47 34.17 -5.75
N ASP A 171 5.71 33.74 -5.91
CA ASP A 171 6.64 33.52 -4.80
C ASP A 171 7.03 34.85 -4.16
N LYS A 172 7.28 35.87 -4.98
CA LYS A 172 7.51 37.24 -4.53
C LYS A 172 6.31 37.81 -3.78
N ARG A 173 5.08 37.52 -4.22
CA ARG A 173 3.87 37.93 -3.48
C ARG A 173 3.82 37.24 -2.12
N VAL A 174 4.07 35.94 -2.07
CA VAL A 174 4.07 35.17 -0.80
C VAL A 174 5.14 35.69 0.15
N GLN A 175 6.33 36.05 -0.35
CA GLN A 175 7.40 36.64 0.47
C GLN A 175 6.94 37.95 1.12
N LEU A 176 6.28 38.84 0.37
CA LEU A 176 5.93 40.20 0.78
C LEU A 176 4.59 40.30 1.55
N GLU A 177 3.62 39.43 1.31
CA GLU A 177 2.29 39.52 1.94
C GLU A 177 2.36 39.22 3.45
N ASP A 178 1.74 40.07 4.29
CA ASP A 178 1.72 39.95 5.75
C ASP A 178 0.74 38.86 6.24
N ARG A 179 1.02 37.63 5.85
CA ARG A 179 0.28 36.45 6.27
C ARG A 179 1.24 35.28 6.40
N PRO A 180 1.04 34.37 7.35
CA PRO A 180 1.88 33.19 7.45
C PRO A 180 1.93 32.40 6.13
N GLU A 181 3.13 32.00 5.68
CA GLU A 181 3.29 31.36 4.36
C GLU A 181 2.43 30.10 4.21
N ARG A 182 2.33 29.28 5.28
CA ARG A 182 1.50 28.07 5.28
C ARG A 182 0.01 28.33 5.12
N PHE A 183 -0.50 29.50 5.52
CA PHE A 183 -1.90 29.87 5.28
C PHE A 183 -2.14 30.27 3.82
N GLN A 184 -1.12 30.81 3.16
CA GLN A 184 -1.16 31.20 1.74
C GLN A 184 -1.01 30.00 0.80
N GLN A 185 -0.33 28.93 1.25
CA GLN A 185 -0.14 27.69 0.48
C GLN A 185 -1.36 26.75 0.46
N ARG A 186 -2.41 27.03 1.24
CA ARG A 186 -3.64 26.22 1.26
C ARG A 186 -4.40 26.31 -0.06
N SER A 187 -5.10 25.23 -0.39
CA SER A 187 -5.99 25.20 -1.57
C SER A 187 -7.15 26.18 -1.40
N VAL A 188 -7.66 26.31 -0.17
CA VAL A 188 -8.63 27.34 0.20
C VAL A 188 -7.98 28.30 1.19
N PRO A 189 -7.75 29.57 0.78
CA PRO A 189 -7.16 30.58 1.64
C PRO A 189 -7.96 30.79 2.93
N VAL A 190 -7.25 31.01 4.03
CA VAL A 190 -7.88 31.39 5.31
C VAL A 190 -8.60 32.72 5.12
N SER A 191 -9.85 32.81 5.57
CA SER A 191 -10.65 34.04 5.51
C SER A 191 -11.32 34.31 6.86
N PRO A 192 -11.50 35.58 7.25
CA PRO A 192 -12.14 35.93 8.50
C PRO A 192 -13.59 35.45 8.53
N ALA A 193 -14.07 35.06 9.71
CA ALA A 193 -15.41 34.51 9.89
C ALA A 193 -16.13 35.13 11.09
N SER A 194 -17.46 35.20 10.96
CA SER A 194 -18.33 35.62 12.05
C SER A 194 -18.36 34.58 13.16
N ASN A 195 -18.65 35.00 14.39
CA ASN A 195 -18.73 34.06 15.52
C ASN A 195 -19.80 32.97 15.31
N GLU A 196 -20.90 33.28 14.63
CA GLU A 196 -21.95 32.28 14.31
C GLU A 196 -21.43 31.19 13.38
N GLU A 197 -20.65 31.58 12.36
CA GLU A 197 -19.99 30.64 11.46
C GLU A 197 -18.98 29.77 12.21
N LEU A 198 -18.12 30.39 13.04
CA LEU A 198 -17.14 29.66 13.82
C LEU A 198 -17.79 28.66 14.79
N ILE A 199 -18.95 28.99 15.37
CA ILE A 199 -19.71 28.07 16.22
C ILE A 199 -20.25 26.87 15.42
N ALA A 200 -20.77 27.11 14.22
CA ALA A 200 -21.27 26.05 13.35
C ALA A 200 -20.12 25.14 12.90
N GLU A 201 -19.00 25.74 12.52
CA GLU A 201 -17.76 25.06 12.16
C GLU A 201 -17.20 24.23 13.31
N ALA A 202 -17.07 24.81 14.51
CA ALA A 202 -16.56 24.11 15.68
C ALA A 202 -17.40 22.87 16.01
N ARG A 203 -18.73 22.95 15.90
CA ARG A 203 -19.64 21.80 16.07
C ARG A 203 -19.42 20.75 14.99
N TRP A 204 -19.22 21.17 13.74
CA TRP A 204 -18.94 20.25 12.64
C TRP A 204 -17.59 19.55 12.80
N ILE A 205 -16.54 20.28 13.15
CA ILE A 205 -15.20 19.73 13.42
C ILE A 205 -15.27 18.76 14.61
N TYR A 206 -15.95 19.16 15.68
CA TYR A 206 -16.14 18.28 16.83
C TYR A 206 -16.78 16.94 16.43
N HIS A 207 -17.86 17.00 15.64
CA HIS A 207 -18.53 15.80 15.18
C HIS A 207 -17.65 14.94 14.27
N ASN A 208 -16.95 15.54 13.31
CA ASN A 208 -16.16 14.81 12.31
C ASN A 208 -14.81 14.30 12.82
N LEU A 209 -14.25 14.92 13.85
CA LEU A 209 -12.95 14.56 14.41
C LEU A 209 -13.05 13.69 15.66
N PHE A 210 -13.98 14.01 16.58
CA PHE A 210 -14.04 13.35 17.90
C PHE A 210 -15.26 12.44 18.09
N ALA A 211 -16.37 12.69 17.38
CA ALA A 211 -17.59 11.88 17.53
C ALA A 211 -17.77 10.84 16.41
N CYS A 212 -17.26 11.11 15.20
CA CYS A 212 -17.40 10.25 14.05
C CYS A 212 -16.52 9.00 14.23
N ASN A 213 -17.14 7.83 14.05
CA ASN A 213 -16.42 6.57 14.06
C ASN A 213 -15.93 6.26 12.65
N CYS A 214 -14.65 5.91 12.54
CA CYS A 214 -14.12 5.28 11.35
C CYS A 214 -14.95 4.04 10.97
N LEU A 215 -15.05 3.74 9.67
CA LEU A 215 -15.69 2.53 9.17
C LEU A 215 -14.96 1.29 9.70
N SER A 216 -13.64 1.36 9.82
CA SER A 216 -12.76 0.32 10.35
C SER A 216 -12.24 0.67 11.76
N ARG A 217 -11.61 -0.29 12.45
CA ARG A 217 -11.00 -0.09 13.77
C ARG A 217 -9.58 0.46 13.63
N GLN A 218 -9.45 1.77 13.69
CA GLN A 218 -8.17 2.48 13.61
C GLN A 218 -7.50 2.73 14.97
N ILE A 219 -8.26 2.63 16.06
CA ILE A 219 -7.78 2.90 17.42
C ILE A 219 -7.77 1.61 18.22
N ASP A 220 -6.65 1.28 18.87
CA ASP A 220 -6.65 0.32 19.97
C ASP A 220 -7.37 0.98 21.14
N THR A 221 -8.40 0.32 21.66
CA THR A 221 -9.37 0.85 22.64
C THR A 221 -8.78 1.26 24.00
N SER A 222 -7.45 1.42 24.12
CA SER A 222 -6.76 1.88 25.33
C SER A 222 -6.95 3.36 25.63
N ARG A 223 -7.37 4.20 24.67
CA ARG A 223 -7.67 5.63 24.93
C ARG A 223 -9.13 5.94 25.27
N SER A 224 -10.05 4.98 25.20
CA SER A 224 -11.37 5.21 25.80
C SER A 224 -11.24 4.98 27.30
N LEU A 225 -10.80 6.01 28.03
CA LEU A 225 -10.95 6.02 29.48
C LEU A 225 -12.43 5.75 29.80
N PRO A 226 -12.76 4.88 30.78
CA PRO A 226 -14.13 4.63 31.22
C PRO A 226 -14.62 5.85 32.01
N ILE A 227 -14.88 6.92 31.29
CA ILE A 227 -15.31 8.21 31.82
C ILE A 227 -16.83 8.15 32.00
N SER A 228 -17.33 8.61 33.16
CA SER A 228 -18.76 8.65 33.47
C SER A 228 -19.53 9.43 32.39
N ALA A 229 -20.83 9.16 32.22
CA ALA A 229 -21.64 9.89 31.22
C ALA A 229 -21.63 11.41 31.46
N VAL A 230 -21.53 11.84 32.71
CA VAL A 230 -21.48 13.26 33.09
C VAL A 230 -20.14 13.88 32.70
N ASP A 231 -19.05 13.17 32.94
CA ASP A 231 -17.72 13.64 32.55
C ASP A 231 -17.59 13.68 31.02
N LYS A 232 -18.15 12.70 30.29
CA LYS A 232 -18.22 12.76 28.81
C LYS A 232 -18.94 14.01 28.31
N ILE A 233 -20.07 14.40 28.92
CA ILE A 233 -20.81 15.60 28.51
C ILE A 233 -20.02 16.88 28.80
N LYS A 234 -19.40 16.96 29.99
CA LYS A 234 -18.53 18.10 30.33
C LYS A 234 -17.37 18.21 29.32
N ASP A 235 -16.74 17.09 29.02
CA ASP A 235 -15.65 16.94 28.06
C ASP A 235 -16.07 17.38 26.65
N VAL A 236 -17.24 16.94 26.17
CA VAL A 236 -17.82 17.39 24.87
C VAL A 236 -17.94 18.91 24.79
N THR A 237 -18.54 19.53 25.81
CA THR A 237 -18.78 20.98 25.80
C THR A 237 -17.49 21.79 25.94
N GLN A 238 -16.51 21.24 26.65
CA GLN A 238 -15.21 21.88 26.85
C GLN A 238 -14.38 21.80 25.57
N ILE A 239 -14.23 20.61 24.97
CA ILE A 239 -13.55 20.41 23.69
C ILE A 239 -14.16 21.32 22.61
N SER A 240 -15.50 21.40 22.53
CA SER A 240 -16.16 22.28 21.56
C SER A 240 -15.83 23.77 21.76
N ARG A 241 -15.66 24.21 23.02
CA ARG A 241 -15.23 25.58 23.34
C ARG A 241 -13.76 25.81 22.98
N CYS A 242 -12.88 24.85 23.25
CA CYS A 242 -11.47 24.90 22.84
C CYS A 242 -11.34 24.98 21.31
N VAL A 243 -12.07 24.16 20.56
CA VAL A 243 -12.08 24.19 19.08
C VAL A 243 -12.53 25.56 18.57
N LEU A 244 -13.57 26.15 19.15
CA LEU A 244 -14.04 27.49 18.79
C LEU A 244 -12.95 28.56 19.01
N SER A 245 -12.28 28.53 20.18
CA SER A 245 -11.16 29.44 20.46
C SER A 245 -10.03 29.29 19.44
N VAL A 246 -9.66 28.05 19.11
CA VAL A 246 -8.63 27.73 18.11
C VAL A 246 -9.00 28.28 16.73
N LEU A 247 -10.24 28.07 16.27
CA LEU A 247 -10.70 28.61 14.99
C LEU A 247 -10.68 30.14 14.96
N ASN A 248 -11.06 30.80 16.07
CA ASN A 248 -10.95 32.26 16.16
C ASN A 248 -9.50 32.73 16.07
N PHE A 249 -8.55 32.04 16.71
CA PHE A 249 -7.13 32.34 16.59
C PHE A 249 -6.62 32.16 15.15
N MET A 250 -7.01 31.08 14.46
CA MET A 250 -6.58 30.81 13.09
C MET A 250 -7.22 31.75 12.06
N ARG A 251 -8.55 31.90 12.07
CA ARG A 251 -9.28 32.61 11.00
C ARG A 251 -9.31 34.12 11.18
N ASN A 252 -9.40 34.60 12.41
CA ASN A 252 -9.57 36.03 12.70
C ASN A 252 -8.27 36.71 13.18
N GLN A 253 -7.38 35.98 13.86
CA GLN A 253 -6.10 36.52 14.34
C GLN A 253 -4.89 36.04 13.52
N GLU A 254 -5.11 35.11 12.58
CA GLU A 254 -4.07 34.53 11.72
C GLU A 254 -2.88 33.93 12.50
N PHE A 255 -3.18 33.32 13.66
CA PHE A 255 -2.20 32.57 14.43
C PHE A 255 -2.09 31.13 13.92
N GLU A 256 -0.86 30.72 13.65
CA GLU A 256 -0.55 29.36 13.25
C GLU A 256 -0.59 28.38 14.41
N VAL A 257 -0.66 27.08 14.09
CA VAL A 257 -0.76 26.01 15.08
C VAL A 257 0.37 26.04 16.11
N PRO A 258 1.67 26.17 15.73
CA PRO A 258 2.74 26.23 16.74
C PRO A 258 2.55 27.44 17.67
N PHE A 259 2.19 28.60 17.14
CA PHE A 259 1.93 29.78 17.97
C PHE A 259 0.84 29.51 19.02
N ILE A 260 -0.29 28.93 18.60
CA ILE A 260 -1.40 28.58 19.49
C ILE A 260 -0.94 27.54 20.54
N ALA A 261 -0.21 26.52 20.10
CA ALA A 261 0.26 25.42 20.96
C ALA A 261 1.25 25.86 22.03
N PHE A 262 2.05 26.90 21.77
CA PHE A 262 3.09 27.39 22.69
C PHE A 262 2.68 28.63 23.48
N TYR A 263 1.91 29.55 22.89
CA TYR A 263 1.64 30.89 23.46
C TYR A 263 0.14 31.19 23.70
N ARG A 264 -0.76 30.22 23.46
CA ARG A 264 -2.19 30.29 23.79
C ARG A 264 -2.67 29.02 24.51
N LYS A 265 -1.79 28.40 25.31
CA LYS A 265 -2.01 27.10 25.98
C LYS A 265 -3.23 27.08 26.88
N GLU A 266 -3.58 28.21 27.49
CA GLU A 266 -4.69 28.37 28.43
C GLU A 266 -6.06 28.06 27.80
N TYR A 267 -6.17 28.19 26.47
CA TYR A 267 -7.40 27.95 25.74
C TYR A 267 -7.52 26.52 25.22
N VAL A 268 -6.43 25.74 25.28
CA VAL A 268 -6.33 24.43 24.60
C VAL A 268 -5.95 23.28 25.51
N GLN A 269 -5.15 23.50 26.56
CA GLN A 269 -4.72 22.45 27.49
C GLN A 269 -5.63 22.35 28.72
N PRO A 270 -5.84 21.14 29.27
CA PRO A 270 -5.27 19.85 28.86
C PRO A 270 -6.05 19.11 27.75
N GLU A 271 -7.13 19.71 27.22
CA GLU A 271 -8.10 19.00 26.37
C GLU A 271 -7.59 18.67 24.96
N LEU A 272 -6.75 19.52 24.36
CA LEU A 272 -6.24 19.39 23.00
C LEU A 272 -4.71 19.28 22.98
N THR A 273 -4.22 18.34 22.18
CA THR A 273 -2.78 18.23 21.86
C THR A 273 -2.43 19.04 20.61
N ILE A 274 -1.14 19.31 20.39
CA ILE A 274 -0.68 19.96 19.14
C ILE A 274 -1.12 19.20 17.88
N GLY A 275 -1.19 17.87 17.94
CA GLY A 275 -1.71 17.06 16.84
C GLY A 275 -3.21 17.31 16.58
N ASP A 276 -3.99 17.55 17.62
CA ASP A 276 -5.41 17.91 17.49
C ASP A 276 -5.58 19.30 16.87
N LEU A 277 -4.70 20.25 17.20
CA LEU A 277 -4.70 21.59 16.58
C LEU A 277 -4.44 21.52 15.07
N TRP A 278 -3.50 20.69 14.63
CA TRP A 278 -3.28 20.44 13.21
C TRP A 278 -4.49 19.78 12.55
N ASN A 279 -5.13 18.81 13.23
CA ASN A 279 -6.37 18.23 12.72
C ASN A 279 -7.48 19.28 12.58
N ILE A 280 -7.61 20.22 13.52
CA ILE A 280 -8.56 21.34 13.42
C ILE A 280 -8.23 22.20 12.20
N TYR A 281 -6.96 22.58 12.00
CA TYR A 281 -6.50 23.36 10.84
C TYR A 281 -6.88 22.71 9.50
N TYR A 282 -6.69 21.39 9.34
CA TYR A 282 -7.09 20.69 8.10
C TYR A 282 -8.61 20.52 7.97
N ARG A 283 -9.34 20.44 9.10
CA ARG A 283 -10.80 20.35 9.09
C ARG A 283 -11.45 21.69 8.76
N ASP A 284 -10.86 22.81 9.15
CA ASP A 284 -11.26 24.15 8.72
C ASP A 284 -11.22 24.27 7.19
N GLU A 285 -10.13 23.82 6.55
CA GLU A 285 -10.05 23.84 5.08
C GLU A 285 -11.17 23.03 4.42
N LYS A 286 -11.43 21.81 4.93
CA LYS A 286 -12.54 20.97 4.46
C LYS A 286 -13.90 21.61 4.71
N TRP A 287 -14.09 22.30 5.83
CA TRP A 287 -15.32 23.04 6.13
C TRP A 287 -15.54 24.20 5.16
N CYS A 288 -14.50 25.01 4.88
CA CYS A 288 -14.59 26.09 3.91
C CYS A 288 -14.93 25.57 2.50
N GLN A 289 -14.33 24.45 2.08
CA GLN A 289 -14.68 23.78 0.82
C GLN A 289 -16.15 23.32 0.80
N LEU A 290 -16.62 22.69 1.88
CA LEU A 290 -18.01 22.23 1.99
C LEU A 290 -18.99 23.42 1.93
N LYS A 291 -18.70 24.50 2.67
CA LYS A 291 -19.50 25.73 2.70
C LYS A 291 -19.57 26.37 1.31
N SER A 292 -18.44 26.58 0.66
CA SER A 292 -18.38 27.16 -0.68
C SER A 292 -19.20 26.35 -1.69
N ARG A 293 -19.05 25.01 -1.70
CA ARG A 293 -19.83 24.14 -2.59
C ARG A 293 -21.33 24.16 -2.29
N LYS A 294 -21.73 24.26 -1.01
CA LYS A 294 -23.13 24.43 -0.62
C LYS A 294 -23.70 25.74 -1.15
N GLU A 295 -22.97 26.83 -0.99
CA GLU A 295 -23.39 28.15 -1.47
C GLU A 295 -23.55 28.17 -3.00
N SER A 296 -22.60 27.57 -3.73
CA SER A 296 -22.72 27.39 -5.19
C SER A 296 -23.95 26.57 -5.57
N LEU A 297 -24.19 25.44 -4.89
CA LEU A 297 -25.37 24.61 -5.17
C LEU A 297 -26.67 25.35 -4.82
N HIS A 298 -26.71 26.05 -3.70
CA HIS A 298 -27.86 26.84 -3.28
C HIS A 298 -28.15 27.99 -4.27
N ALA A 299 -27.12 28.63 -4.83
CA ALA A 299 -27.24 29.64 -5.86
C ALA A 299 -27.86 29.08 -7.16
N LEU A 300 -27.46 27.86 -7.57
CA LEU A 300 -28.06 27.17 -8.70
C LEU A 300 -29.54 26.84 -8.47
N PHE A 301 -29.89 26.34 -7.29
CA PHE A 301 -31.30 26.09 -6.92
C PHE A 301 -32.11 27.38 -7.00
N LYS A 302 -31.59 28.48 -6.47
CA LYS A 302 -32.26 29.78 -6.49
C LYS A 302 -32.46 30.29 -7.92
N ALA A 303 -31.45 30.20 -8.78
CA ALA A 303 -31.55 30.63 -10.17
C ALA A 303 -32.63 29.85 -10.93
N VAL A 304 -32.71 28.53 -10.73
CA VAL A 304 -33.74 27.69 -11.35
C VAL A 304 -35.12 27.98 -10.75
N GLN A 305 -35.24 28.18 -9.44
CA GLN A 305 -36.51 28.52 -8.79
C GLN A 305 -37.06 29.85 -9.31
N GLU A 306 -36.23 30.88 -9.44
CA GLU A 306 -36.63 32.19 -10.00
C GLU A 306 -37.10 32.06 -11.45
N TYR A 307 -36.35 31.32 -12.27
CA TYR A 307 -36.74 31.03 -13.65
C TYR A 307 -38.09 30.30 -13.74
N GLN A 308 -38.29 29.25 -12.94
CA GLN A 308 -39.55 28.53 -12.87
C GLN A 308 -40.70 29.42 -12.39
N SER A 309 -40.48 30.23 -11.35
CA SER A 309 -41.50 31.12 -10.79
C SER A 309 -41.94 32.16 -11.81
N ASP A 310 -41.00 32.76 -12.54
CA ASP A 310 -41.29 33.76 -13.57
C ASP A 310 -42.01 33.13 -14.79
N LEU A 311 -41.68 31.88 -15.15
CA LEU A 311 -42.43 31.12 -16.17
C LEU A 311 -43.86 30.79 -15.74
N ILE A 312 -44.05 30.37 -14.48
CA ILE A 312 -45.37 30.06 -13.92
C ILE A 312 -46.22 31.33 -13.82
N LEU A 313 -45.61 32.45 -13.41
CA LEU A 313 -46.29 33.74 -13.32
C LEU A 313 -46.70 34.28 -14.69
N ALA A 314 -45.94 33.98 -15.75
CA ALA A 314 -46.28 34.38 -17.12
C ALA A 314 -47.55 33.68 -17.64
N ASN A 315 -47.82 32.43 -17.22
CA ASN A 315 -48.97 31.63 -17.66
C ASN A 315 -49.69 30.98 -16.46
N PRO A 316 -50.39 31.75 -15.61
CA PRO A 316 -50.99 31.23 -14.38
C PRO A 316 -52.20 30.31 -14.60
N GLU A 317 -52.83 30.33 -15.77
CA GLU A 317 -53.96 29.43 -16.08
C GLU A 317 -53.52 28.04 -16.58
N ASP A 318 -52.26 27.89 -16.99
CA ASP A 318 -51.74 26.62 -17.49
C ASP A 318 -51.33 25.73 -16.31
N PRO A 319 -51.87 24.49 -16.17
CA PRO A 319 -51.40 23.57 -15.15
C PRO A 319 -49.93 23.23 -15.39
N LEU A 320 -49.16 23.11 -14.29
CA LEU A 320 -47.76 22.70 -14.35
C LEU A 320 -47.61 21.40 -15.15
N PRO A 321 -46.73 21.36 -16.17
CA PRO A 321 -46.47 20.14 -16.91
C PRO A 321 -46.03 19.00 -15.99
N SER A 322 -46.53 17.78 -16.22
CA SER A 322 -46.28 16.60 -15.37
C SER A 322 -44.80 16.18 -15.25
N ASP A 323 -43.97 16.69 -16.15
CA ASP A 323 -42.53 16.51 -16.24
C ASP A 323 -41.73 17.54 -15.43
N VAL A 324 -42.36 18.65 -15.02
CA VAL A 324 -41.71 19.72 -14.25
C VAL A 324 -41.95 19.53 -12.76
N ARG A 325 -40.86 19.44 -11.98
CA ARG A 325 -40.89 19.42 -10.51
C ARG A 325 -40.52 20.81 -9.97
N PRO A 326 -41.45 21.60 -9.42
CA PRO A 326 -41.12 22.89 -8.80
C PRO A 326 -40.14 22.72 -7.62
N LEU A 327 -39.15 23.60 -7.52
CA LEU A 327 -38.27 23.68 -6.35
C LEU A 327 -39.02 24.27 -5.15
N VAL A 328 -39.00 23.56 -4.02
CA VAL A 328 -39.68 23.96 -2.77
C VAL A 328 -38.67 24.27 -1.66
N ASP A 329 -39.11 24.96 -0.61
CA ASP A 329 -38.26 25.34 0.53
C ASP A 329 -37.55 24.15 1.20
N ASP A 330 -38.20 22.98 1.23
CA ASP A 330 -37.62 21.72 1.72
C ASP A 330 -36.32 21.36 0.98
N ASP A 331 -36.24 21.63 -0.33
CA ASP A 331 -35.08 21.32 -1.17
C ASP A 331 -33.88 22.21 -0.78
N PHE A 332 -34.13 23.50 -0.54
CA PHE A 332 -33.10 24.44 -0.06
C PHE A 332 -32.62 24.08 1.35
N LEU A 333 -33.56 23.68 2.22
CA LEU A 333 -33.25 23.24 3.57
C LEU A 333 -32.38 21.97 3.57
N ALA A 334 -32.58 21.05 2.62
CA ALA A 334 -31.74 19.86 2.45
C ALA A 334 -30.29 20.23 2.11
N VAL A 335 -30.07 21.17 1.18
CA VAL A 335 -28.73 21.70 0.84
C VAL A 335 -28.05 22.33 2.05
N THR A 336 -28.80 23.11 2.82
CA THR A 336 -28.29 23.77 4.02
C THR A 336 -27.88 22.75 5.09
N ARG A 337 -28.70 21.71 5.28
CA ARG A 337 -28.52 20.66 6.31
C ARG A 337 -27.44 19.64 5.99
N ALA A 338 -27.00 19.48 4.75
CA ALA A 338 -25.96 18.51 4.38
C ALA A 338 -24.71 18.68 5.25
N GLN A 339 -24.18 17.62 5.85
CA GLN A 339 -22.99 17.69 6.73
C GLN A 339 -21.75 17.05 6.13
N SER A 340 -21.86 16.45 4.94
CA SER A 340 -20.76 15.76 4.27
C SER A 340 -20.72 16.06 2.77
N PHE A 341 -19.57 15.81 2.14
CA PHE A 341 -19.43 15.96 0.70
C PHE A 341 -20.29 14.96 -0.07
N GLU A 342 -20.54 13.78 0.50
CA GLU A 342 -21.36 12.73 -0.08
C GLU A 342 -22.84 13.10 -0.07
N GLU A 343 -23.34 13.68 1.03
CA GLU A 343 -24.71 14.22 1.09
C GLU A 343 -24.90 15.38 0.10
N LEU A 344 -23.89 16.26 -0.04
CA LEU A 344 -23.92 17.33 -1.01
C LEU A 344 -23.88 16.80 -2.46
N GLN A 345 -23.10 15.75 -2.72
CA GLN A 345 -23.04 15.08 -4.01
C GLN A 345 -24.36 14.36 -4.35
N ASP A 346 -25.05 13.80 -3.36
CA ASP A 346 -26.38 13.22 -3.52
C ASP A 346 -27.38 14.30 -3.95
N LEU A 347 -27.37 15.47 -3.29
CA LEU A 347 -28.22 16.61 -3.63
C LEU A 347 -27.90 17.20 -5.01
N TYR A 348 -26.63 17.26 -5.37
CA TYR A 348 -26.22 17.69 -6.70
C TYR A 348 -26.69 16.70 -7.78
N SER A 349 -26.58 15.40 -7.52
CA SER A 349 -27.05 14.36 -8.45
C SER A 349 -28.57 14.39 -8.60
N PHE A 350 -29.29 14.64 -7.51
CA PHE A 350 -30.72 14.89 -7.48
C PHE A 350 -31.09 16.12 -8.33
N PHE A 351 -30.40 17.23 -8.12
CA PHE A 351 -30.60 18.47 -8.88
C PHE A 351 -30.39 18.27 -10.38
N LEU A 352 -29.30 17.62 -10.77
CA LEU A 352 -29.00 17.36 -12.18
C LEU A 352 -30.06 16.47 -12.85
N LEU A 353 -30.68 15.53 -12.14
CA LEU A 353 -31.70 14.66 -12.71
C LEU A 353 -32.92 15.45 -13.19
N TYR A 354 -33.40 16.42 -12.40
CA TYR A 354 -34.62 17.16 -12.69
C TYR A 354 -34.39 18.48 -13.41
N TYR A 355 -33.24 19.13 -13.21
CA TYR A 355 -33.05 20.54 -13.61
C TYR A 355 -31.93 20.77 -14.63
N SER A 356 -31.22 19.72 -15.09
CA SER A 356 -30.08 19.89 -16.00
C SER A 356 -30.41 20.64 -17.30
N CYS A 357 -31.63 20.48 -17.84
CA CYS A 357 -32.08 21.21 -19.04
C CYS A 357 -32.48 22.67 -18.77
N ASP A 358 -32.81 22.99 -17.52
CA ASP A 358 -33.28 24.31 -17.10
C ASP A 358 -32.13 25.20 -16.67
N VAL A 359 -31.01 24.65 -16.18
CA VAL A 359 -29.87 25.47 -15.72
C VAL A 359 -29.36 26.44 -16.79
N PRO A 360 -29.09 26.04 -18.05
CA PRO A 360 -28.61 27.00 -19.06
C PRO A 360 -29.62 28.12 -19.33
N LYS A 361 -30.92 27.77 -19.37
CA LYS A 361 -32.01 28.72 -19.59
C LYS A 361 -32.16 29.68 -18.42
N ALA A 362 -32.07 29.16 -17.19
CA ALA A 362 -32.14 29.92 -15.96
C ALA A 362 -30.96 30.90 -15.82
N LEU A 363 -29.75 30.46 -16.15
CA LEU A 363 -28.57 31.33 -16.16
C LEU A 363 -28.67 32.41 -17.24
N GLU A 364 -29.11 32.07 -18.45
CA GLU A 364 -29.34 33.07 -19.50
C GLU A 364 -30.44 34.07 -19.12
N TYR A 365 -31.52 33.57 -18.52
CA TYR A 365 -32.60 34.38 -17.99
C TYR A 365 -32.09 35.36 -16.92
N LYS A 366 -31.30 34.87 -15.95
CA LYS A 366 -30.67 35.69 -14.92
C LYS A 366 -29.75 36.76 -15.55
N ARG A 367 -28.91 36.41 -16.53
CA ARG A 367 -28.08 37.39 -17.27
C ARG A 367 -28.92 38.49 -17.91
N ARG A 368 -30.03 38.12 -18.56
CA ARG A 368 -30.90 39.07 -19.23
C ARG A 368 -31.57 40.02 -18.23
N LYS A 369 -31.99 39.50 -17.08
CA LYS A 369 -32.61 40.28 -15.98
C LYS A 369 -31.60 41.26 -15.36
N LEU A 370 -30.37 40.81 -15.10
CA LEU A 370 -29.27 41.67 -14.61
C LEU A 370 -28.90 42.76 -15.64
N ALA A 371 -28.81 42.41 -16.92
CA ALA A 371 -28.53 43.38 -17.99
C ALA A 371 -29.64 44.43 -18.15
N THR A 372 -30.89 44.09 -17.81
CA THR A 372 -32.02 45.02 -17.86
C THR A 372 -32.01 46.01 -16.69
N ASN A 373 -31.46 45.61 -15.53
CA ASN A 373 -31.48 46.43 -14.31
C ASN A 373 -30.41 47.53 -14.24
N GLY A 374 -29.58 47.74 -15.27
CA GLY A 374 -28.75 48.94 -15.46
C GLY A 374 -27.56 49.14 -14.52
N ASP A 375 -27.46 48.39 -13.41
CA ASP A 375 -26.48 48.62 -12.34
C ASP A 375 -25.25 47.69 -12.35
N HIS A 376 -25.11 46.79 -13.34
CA HIS A 376 -24.01 45.83 -13.39
C HIS A 376 -23.13 46.01 -14.63
N SER A 377 -21.81 46.01 -14.43
CA SER A 377 -20.86 45.99 -15.55
C SER A 377 -20.92 44.65 -16.29
N THR A 378 -20.52 44.61 -17.57
CA THR A 378 -20.45 43.36 -18.33
C THR A 378 -19.53 42.33 -17.68
N SER A 379 -18.46 42.76 -17.00
CA SER A 379 -17.57 41.88 -16.23
C SER A 379 -18.25 41.27 -15.01
N ASP A 380 -19.12 42.00 -14.30
CA ASP A 380 -19.83 41.46 -13.12
C ASP A 380 -20.84 40.39 -13.55
N ILE A 381 -21.53 40.63 -14.67
CA ILE A 381 -22.49 39.67 -15.25
C ILE A 381 -21.77 38.42 -15.75
N GLU A 382 -20.61 38.56 -16.40
CA GLU A 382 -19.79 37.43 -16.85
C GLU A 382 -19.25 36.62 -15.66
N ASN A 383 -18.71 37.27 -14.62
CA ASN A 383 -18.16 36.60 -13.44
C ASN A 383 -19.23 35.81 -12.67
N GLU A 384 -20.41 36.37 -12.41
CA GLU A 384 -21.50 35.64 -11.74
C GLU A 384 -21.98 34.42 -12.54
N CYS A 385 -21.96 34.51 -13.87
CA CYS A 385 -22.35 33.37 -14.71
C CYS A 385 -21.24 32.33 -14.89
N GLN A 386 -19.97 32.75 -14.91
CA GLN A 386 -18.84 31.84 -15.00
C GLN A 386 -18.64 31.06 -13.70
N GLN A 387 -18.85 31.67 -12.53
CA GLN A 387 -18.82 30.94 -11.25
C GLN A 387 -19.86 29.81 -11.19
N ASN A 388 -20.93 29.90 -11.99
CA ASN A 388 -21.98 28.89 -12.11
C ASN A 388 -21.85 28.04 -13.38
N ALA A 389 -20.73 28.11 -14.11
CA ALA A 389 -20.53 27.34 -15.32
C ALA A 389 -20.35 25.85 -14.99
N LEU A 390 -21.46 25.12 -15.02
CA LEU A 390 -21.45 23.66 -14.96
C LEU A 390 -20.71 23.09 -16.16
N LYS A 391 -19.97 21.99 -15.94
CA LYS A 391 -19.64 21.04 -17.01
C LYS A 391 -20.97 20.62 -17.64
N GLN A 392 -21.26 21.14 -18.84
CA GLN A 392 -22.51 20.87 -19.54
C GLN A 392 -22.60 19.36 -19.77
N VAL A 393 -23.37 18.67 -18.91
CA VAL A 393 -23.68 17.27 -19.13
C VAL A 393 -24.49 17.23 -20.41
N ALA A 394 -24.02 16.47 -21.40
CA ALA A 394 -24.69 16.33 -22.68
C ALA A 394 -26.19 16.09 -22.45
N SER A 395 -27.03 17.00 -22.96
CA SER A 395 -28.49 17.02 -22.75
C SER A 395 -29.18 15.69 -23.14
N ARG A 396 -28.52 14.79 -23.85
CA ARG A 396 -29.06 13.51 -24.33
C ARG A 396 -28.78 12.33 -23.38
N ASN A 397 -29.15 12.48 -22.11
CA ASN A 397 -29.18 11.34 -21.19
C ASN A 397 -30.38 10.43 -21.49
N ARG A 398 -30.26 9.12 -21.18
CA ARG A 398 -31.34 8.14 -21.33
C ARG A 398 -32.63 8.56 -20.61
N TYR A 399 -32.50 9.25 -19.49
CA TYR A 399 -33.63 9.83 -18.76
C TYR A 399 -34.33 10.93 -19.57
N GLN A 400 -33.56 11.86 -20.16
CA GLN A 400 -34.13 12.93 -20.98
C GLN A 400 -34.86 12.36 -22.19
N LEU A 401 -34.37 11.28 -22.79
CA LEU A 401 -35.10 10.58 -23.86
C LEU A 401 -36.47 10.05 -23.41
N CYS A 402 -36.60 9.59 -22.15
CA CYS A 402 -37.89 9.19 -21.58
C CYS A 402 -38.81 10.39 -21.32
N VAL A 403 -38.24 11.52 -20.88
CA VAL A 403 -38.98 12.78 -20.67
C VAL A 403 -39.50 13.34 -21.99
N ASP A 404 -38.63 13.44 -23.00
CA ASP A 404 -38.98 13.92 -24.36
C ASP A 404 -40.01 13.02 -25.05
N ALA A 405 -40.05 11.74 -24.68
CA ALA A 405 -41.06 10.78 -25.15
C ALA A 405 -42.41 10.90 -24.43
N GLY A 406 -42.53 11.76 -23.40
CA GLY A 406 -43.76 11.93 -22.62
C GLY A 406 -44.08 10.75 -21.70
N LEU A 407 -43.06 10.05 -21.17
CA LEU A 407 -43.27 8.89 -20.29
C LEU A 407 -43.47 9.25 -18.81
N CYS A 408 -43.27 10.51 -18.40
CA CYS A 408 -43.40 10.96 -17.00
C CYS A 408 -44.77 10.64 -16.37
N PRO A 409 -45.92 10.87 -17.04
CA PRO A 409 -47.23 10.51 -16.49
C PRO A 409 -47.38 9.01 -16.23
N LEU A 410 -46.80 8.17 -17.11
CA LEU A 410 -46.84 6.72 -16.97
C LEU A 410 -45.92 6.25 -15.83
N ALA A 411 -44.74 6.86 -15.69
CA ALA A 411 -43.82 6.60 -14.59
C ALA A 411 -44.43 6.91 -13.22
N ASN A 412 -45.13 8.04 -13.07
CA ASN A 412 -45.80 8.43 -11.83
C ASN A 412 -46.92 7.48 -11.41
N LYS A 413 -47.51 6.71 -12.35
CA LYS A 413 -48.53 5.69 -12.03
C LYS A 413 -47.93 4.40 -11.46
N LEU A 414 -46.62 4.17 -11.62
CA LEU A 414 -45.99 2.87 -11.31
C LEU A 414 -45.90 2.60 -9.82
N GLY A 415 -45.68 3.60 -8.98
CA GLY A 415 -45.51 3.42 -7.54
C GLY A 415 -45.58 4.72 -6.77
N LEU A 416 -45.03 4.72 -5.55
CA LEU A 416 -44.91 5.92 -4.73
C LEU A 416 -43.94 6.90 -5.37
N THR A 417 -44.11 8.17 -5.02
CA THR A 417 -43.09 9.18 -5.29
C THR A 417 -41.78 8.81 -4.58
N PRO A 418 -40.61 9.25 -5.09
CA PRO A 418 -39.33 8.96 -4.45
C PRO A 418 -39.27 9.38 -2.98
N LYS A 419 -39.86 10.54 -2.62
CA LYS A 419 -39.93 11.03 -1.24
C LYS A 419 -40.79 10.13 -0.34
N GLU A 420 -41.99 9.75 -0.79
CA GLU A 420 -42.87 8.85 -0.03
C GLU A 420 -42.24 7.48 0.21
N PHE A 421 -41.53 6.94 -0.80
CA PHE A 421 -40.78 5.70 -0.64
C PHE A 421 -39.60 5.86 0.32
N ALA A 422 -38.89 6.99 0.27
CA ALA A 422 -37.83 7.29 1.22
C ALA A 422 -38.34 7.33 2.67
N GLU A 423 -39.51 7.94 2.90
CA GLU A 423 -40.15 7.95 4.21
C GLU A 423 -40.46 6.53 4.69
N ASN A 424 -41.01 5.67 3.83
CA ASN A 424 -41.25 4.25 4.13
C ASN A 424 -39.96 3.52 4.50
N LEU A 425 -38.84 3.79 3.81
CA LEU A 425 -37.54 3.20 4.13
C LEU A 425 -37.00 3.68 5.49
N GLN A 426 -37.11 4.98 5.79
CA GLN A 426 -36.63 5.55 7.04
C GLN A 426 -37.40 5.03 8.26
N VAL A 427 -38.73 4.95 8.18
CA VAL A 427 -39.53 4.42 9.29
C VAL A 427 -39.58 2.89 9.31
N ASN A 428 -39.16 2.23 8.22
CA ASN A 428 -39.10 0.78 8.04
C ASN A 428 -40.47 0.08 8.17
N TYR A 429 -41.55 0.79 7.85
CA TYR A 429 -42.91 0.30 7.71
C TYR A 429 -43.65 1.10 6.63
N MET A 430 -44.79 0.59 6.17
CA MET A 430 -45.61 1.24 5.14
C MET A 430 -46.36 2.43 5.74
N ARG A 431 -45.76 3.63 5.65
CA ARG A 431 -46.38 4.91 6.03
C ARG A 431 -47.24 5.46 4.90
N ASN A 432 -46.75 5.30 3.67
CA ASN A 432 -47.41 5.70 2.43
C ASN A 432 -47.77 4.44 1.63
N GLU A 433 -49.01 4.39 1.14
CA GLU A 433 -49.57 3.25 0.39
C GLU A 433 -49.71 3.59 -1.10
N ILE A 434 -49.53 2.59 -1.97
CA ILE A 434 -49.59 2.80 -3.42
C ILE A 434 -51.04 2.82 -3.91
N ALA A 435 -51.39 3.84 -4.70
CA ALA A 435 -52.64 3.85 -5.45
C ALA A 435 -52.59 2.83 -6.61
N GLN A 436 -53.49 1.85 -6.60
CA GLN A 436 -53.58 0.83 -7.64
C GLN A 436 -54.51 1.23 -8.79
N TYR A 437 -54.01 1.12 -10.03
CA TYR A 437 -54.81 1.30 -11.23
C TYR A 437 -55.54 0.01 -11.65
N PRO A 438 -56.79 0.10 -12.15
CA PRO A 438 -57.60 -1.07 -12.48
C PRO A 438 -57.19 -1.77 -13.79
N GLN A 439 -56.50 -1.06 -14.69
CA GLN A 439 -56.05 -1.58 -15.98
C GLN A 439 -54.67 -2.23 -15.87
N PRO A 440 -54.38 -3.31 -16.62
CA PRO A 440 -53.02 -3.84 -16.78
C PRO A 440 -52.05 -2.79 -17.31
N PHE A 441 -50.80 -2.81 -16.83
CA PHE A 441 -49.79 -1.82 -17.26
C PHE A 441 -49.56 -1.88 -18.78
N SER A 442 -49.62 -3.07 -19.37
CA SER A 442 -49.45 -3.26 -20.82
C SER A 442 -50.46 -2.51 -21.68
N GLU A 443 -51.69 -2.31 -21.21
CA GLU A 443 -52.73 -1.56 -21.94
C GLU A 443 -52.42 -0.06 -21.91
N ILE A 444 -52.08 0.46 -20.73
CA ILE A 444 -51.70 1.88 -20.58
C ILE A 444 -50.41 2.18 -21.35
N ALA A 445 -49.45 1.25 -21.35
CA ALA A 445 -48.19 1.41 -22.08
C ALA A 445 -48.36 1.43 -23.61
N GLN A 446 -49.41 0.81 -24.17
CA GLN A 446 -49.72 0.91 -25.61
C GLN A 446 -50.06 2.34 -26.03
N GLU A 447 -50.68 3.13 -25.14
CA GLU A 447 -51.03 4.53 -25.40
C GLU A 447 -49.80 5.44 -25.51
N HIS A 448 -48.66 5.02 -24.95
CA HIS A 448 -47.39 5.76 -24.93
C HIS A 448 -46.37 5.27 -25.96
N ILE A 449 -46.77 4.43 -26.92
CA ILE A 449 -45.90 4.02 -28.03
C ILE A 449 -45.60 5.24 -28.90
N CYS A 450 -44.31 5.52 -29.12
CA CYS A 450 -43.85 6.69 -29.86
C CYS A 450 -42.73 6.33 -30.83
N LYS A 451 -42.22 7.30 -31.59
CA LYS A 451 -41.13 7.06 -32.57
C LYS A 451 -39.85 6.53 -31.91
N GLN A 452 -39.58 6.90 -30.66
CA GLN A 452 -38.40 6.49 -29.90
C GLN A 452 -38.57 5.10 -29.26
N PHE A 453 -39.80 4.75 -28.85
CA PHE A 453 -40.14 3.48 -28.21
C PHE A 453 -41.28 2.79 -28.98
N GLN A 454 -40.90 1.90 -29.91
CA GLN A 454 -41.79 1.34 -30.93
C GLN A 454 -42.68 0.19 -30.44
N ASP A 455 -42.36 -0.39 -29.28
CA ASP A 455 -43.04 -1.53 -28.69
C ASP A 455 -43.37 -1.30 -27.21
N VAL A 456 -44.36 -2.04 -26.72
CA VAL A 456 -44.77 -2.03 -25.31
C VAL A 456 -43.61 -2.40 -24.40
N GLU A 457 -42.73 -3.31 -24.85
CA GLU A 457 -41.59 -3.76 -24.06
C GLU A 457 -40.50 -2.69 -23.89
N ALA A 458 -40.17 -1.90 -24.93
CA ALA A 458 -39.23 -0.79 -24.78
C ALA A 458 -39.83 0.35 -23.96
N VAL A 459 -41.13 0.67 -24.11
CA VAL A 459 -41.81 1.62 -23.22
C VAL A 459 -41.70 1.14 -21.77
N THR A 460 -41.98 -0.14 -21.51
CA THR A 460 -41.88 -0.72 -20.17
C THR A 460 -40.45 -0.66 -19.62
N LYS A 461 -39.43 -1.03 -20.42
CA LYS A 461 -38.02 -0.94 -20.02
C LYS A 461 -37.59 0.51 -19.73
N ALA A 462 -38.03 1.46 -20.56
CA ALA A 462 -37.75 2.88 -20.40
C ALA A 462 -38.38 3.45 -19.12
N VAL A 463 -39.65 3.13 -18.86
CA VAL A 463 -40.36 3.54 -17.64
C VAL A 463 -39.72 2.92 -16.40
N LYS A 464 -39.40 1.62 -16.43
CA LYS A 464 -38.70 0.95 -15.32
C LYS A 464 -37.36 1.63 -14.99
N TYR A 465 -36.55 1.88 -16.01
CA TYR A 465 -35.27 2.58 -15.85
C TYR A 465 -35.47 4.00 -15.32
N MET A 466 -36.47 4.72 -15.83
CA MET A 466 -36.80 6.08 -15.40
C MET A 466 -37.15 6.14 -13.91
N VAL A 467 -38.06 5.28 -13.45
CA VAL A 467 -38.45 5.22 -12.03
C VAL A 467 -37.30 4.74 -11.17
N ALA A 468 -36.56 3.70 -11.58
CA ALA A 468 -35.38 3.23 -10.85
C ALA A 468 -34.33 4.33 -10.68
N LEU A 469 -34.10 5.12 -11.72
CA LEU A 469 -33.18 6.26 -11.67
C LEU A 469 -33.68 7.34 -10.71
N GLN A 470 -34.96 7.71 -10.75
CA GLN A 470 -35.56 8.68 -9.81
C GLN A 470 -35.40 8.24 -8.35
N LEU A 471 -35.70 6.97 -8.06
CA LEU A 471 -35.51 6.40 -6.72
C LEU A 471 -34.02 6.41 -6.31
N SER A 472 -33.12 6.01 -7.21
CA SER A 472 -31.67 5.92 -6.91
C SER A 472 -30.99 7.27 -6.66
N ARG A 473 -31.60 8.37 -7.14
CA ARG A 473 -31.09 9.75 -7.03
C ARG A 473 -31.77 10.55 -5.91
N GLU A 474 -32.75 9.98 -5.23
CA GLU A 474 -33.39 10.62 -4.07
C GLU A 474 -32.43 10.61 -2.86
N PRO A 475 -32.08 11.79 -2.29
CA PRO A 475 -31.07 11.89 -1.22
C PRO A 475 -31.43 11.07 0.02
N LEU A 476 -32.70 11.07 0.44
CA LEU A 476 -33.15 10.34 1.63
C LEU A 476 -33.09 8.81 1.45
N ILE A 477 -33.36 8.31 0.22
CA ILE A 477 -33.16 6.89 -0.13
C ILE A 477 -31.67 6.57 -0.06
N ARG A 478 -30.83 7.37 -0.71
CA ARG A 478 -29.37 7.16 -0.71
C ARG A 478 -28.80 7.16 0.70
N GLN A 479 -29.20 8.11 1.55
CA GLN A 479 -28.76 8.19 2.94
C GLN A 479 -29.15 6.92 3.73
N THR A 480 -30.39 6.48 3.62
CA THR A 480 -30.89 5.29 4.35
C THR A 480 -30.19 4.02 3.87
N VAL A 481 -30.10 3.83 2.55
CA VAL A 481 -29.46 2.64 1.95
C VAL A 481 -27.95 2.65 2.19
N ARG A 482 -27.27 3.81 2.13
CA ARG A 482 -25.84 3.95 2.48
C ARG A 482 -25.58 3.51 3.91
N SER A 483 -26.40 3.96 4.86
CA SER A 483 -26.28 3.58 6.27
C SER A 483 -26.44 2.08 6.46
N GLU A 484 -27.49 1.48 5.90
CA GLU A 484 -27.72 0.03 5.98
C GLU A 484 -26.61 -0.77 5.29
N TYR A 485 -26.17 -0.34 4.10
CA TYR A 485 -25.10 -1.00 3.37
C TYR A 485 -23.79 -0.98 4.16
N THR A 486 -23.40 0.19 4.71
CA THR A 486 -22.19 0.36 5.51
C THR A 486 -22.23 -0.51 6.77
N ASN A 487 -23.37 -0.54 7.48
CA ASN A 487 -23.53 -1.32 8.71
C ASN A 487 -23.46 -2.85 8.48
N ARG A 488 -23.85 -3.32 7.30
CA ARG A 488 -23.92 -4.75 6.95
C ARG A 488 -22.84 -5.19 5.96
N ALA A 489 -21.95 -4.29 5.54
CA ALA A 489 -20.91 -4.59 4.57
C ALA A 489 -19.91 -5.60 5.15
N THR A 490 -19.62 -6.64 4.36
CA THR A 490 -18.63 -7.65 4.66
C THR A 490 -17.63 -7.80 3.51
N ILE A 491 -16.40 -8.18 3.86
CA ILE A 491 -15.30 -8.41 2.93
C ILE A 491 -14.92 -9.89 2.95
N SER A 492 -14.68 -10.43 1.76
CA SER A 492 -14.18 -11.80 1.57
C SER A 492 -12.97 -11.78 0.65
N LEU A 493 -11.96 -12.59 0.98
CA LEU A 493 -10.71 -12.72 0.26
C LEU A 493 -10.51 -14.17 -0.19
N HIS A 494 -10.14 -14.33 -1.46
CA HIS A 494 -9.77 -15.63 -2.02
C HIS A 494 -8.47 -15.51 -2.80
N PRO A 495 -7.48 -16.41 -2.61
CA PRO A 495 -6.22 -16.32 -3.33
C PRO A 495 -6.40 -16.76 -4.79
N THR A 496 -5.67 -16.11 -5.67
CA THR A 496 -5.56 -16.49 -7.09
C THR A 496 -4.62 -17.69 -7.25
N SER A 497 -4.50 -18.21 -8.47
CA SER A 497 -3.52 -19.26 -8.77
C SER A 497 -2.06 -18.85 -8.51
N LEU A 498 -1.75 -17.55 -8.64
CA LEU A 498 -0.44 -16.99 -8.34
C LEU A 498 -0.27 -16.82 -6.84
N GLY A 499 -1.23 -16.18 -6.16
CA GLY A 499 -1.14 -15.97 -4.71
C GLY A 499 -1.16 -17.26 -3.90
N ARG A 500 -1.75 -18.35 -4.40
CA ARG A 500 -1.59 -19.67 -3.76
C ARG A 500 -0.13 -20.12 -3.67
N LYS A 501 0.67 -19.81 -4.70
CA LYS A 501 2.09 -20.17 -4.80
C LYS A 501 3.00 -19.20 -4.06
N GLU A 502 2.74 -17.90 -4.17
CA GLU A 502 3.63 -16.85 -3.63
C GLU A 502 3.33 -16.47 -2.18
N ILE A 503 2.06 -16.54 -1.73
CA ILE A 503 1.70 -16.26 -0.33
C ILE A 503 2.06 -17.48 0.52
N ASP A 504 3.32 -17.49 0.97
CA ASP A 504 3.87 -18.40 1.96
C ASP A 504 3.79 -17.81 3.38
N GLU A 505 4.34 -18.49 4.38
CA GLU A 505 4.35 -18.04 5.78
C GLU A 505 5.18 -16.76 6.02
N GLY A 506 6.11 -16.45 5.11
CA GLY A 506 6.91 -15.22 5.15
C GLY A 506 6.12 -14.00 4.69
N HIS A 507 5.18 -14.19 3.77
CA HIS A 507 4.41 -13.11 3.16
C HIS A 507 3.44 -12.45 4.16
N PRO A 508 3.34 -11.09 4.21
CA PRO A 508 2.44 -10.38 5.13
C PRO A 508 0.96 -10.79 5.02
N MET A 509 0.53 -11.20 3.82
CA MET A 509 -0.84 -11.66 3.53
C MET A 509 -1.16 -13.07 4.05
N TYR A 510 -0.19 -13.84 4.54
CA TYR A 510 -0.41 -15.22 5.00
C TYR A 510 -1.58 -15.39 6.00
N PRO A 511 -1.71 -14.54 7.05
CA PRO A 511 -2.78 -14.67 8.03
C PRO A 511 -4.18 -14.41 7.46
N TYR A 512 -4.25 -13.76 6.30
CA TYR A 512 -5.45 -13.23 5.65
C TYR A 512 -5.74 -13.92 4.31
N LYS A 513 -4.98 -14.96 3.95
CA LYS A 513 -5.01 -15.61 2.64
C LYS A 513 -6.42 -16.05 2.22
N TYR A 514 -7.23 -16.51 3.17
CA TYR A 514 -8.64 -16.89 2.98
C TYR A 514 -9.48 -16.19 4.03
N ILE A 515 -10.35 -15.25 3.66
CA ILE A 515 -11.28 -14.57 4.57
C ILE A 515 -12.70 -14.70 4.04
N LYS A 516 -13.66 -14.98 4.92
CA LYS A 516 -15.07 -15.03 4.56
C LYS A 516 -15.93 -14.15 5.48
N ASP A 517 -16.75 -13.32 4.84
CA ASP A 517 -17.79 -12.48 5.46
C ASP A 517 -17.29 -11.67 6.69
N LYS A 518 -16.05 -11.16 6.64
CA LYS A 518 -15.49 -10.30 7.70
C LYS A 518 -16.19 -8.95 7.67
N PRO A 519 -16.82 -8.47 8.76
CA PRO A 519 -17.43 -7.13 8.77
C PRO A 519 -16.37 -6.04 8.57
N ILE A 520 -16.65 -5.02 7.77
CA ILE A 520 -15.68 -3.93 7.50
C ILE A 520 -15.25 -3.20 8.79
N ARG A 521 -16.15 -3.12 9.78
CA ARG A 521 -15.91 -2.61 11.14
C ARG A 521 -14.92 -3.40 11.98
N GLU A 522 -14.45 -4.55 11.49
CA GLU A 522 -13.45 -5.37 12.16
C GLU A 522 -12.12 -5.40 11.41
N LEU A 523 -12.03 -4.68 10.28
CA LEU A 523 -10.74 -4.34 9.68
C LEU A 523 -9.96 -3.45 10.64
N ARG A 524 -8.66 -3.71 10.75
CA ARG A 524 -7.78 -2.99 11.66
C ARG A 524 -6.66 -2.32 10.91
N ARG A 525 -6.34 -1.08 11.29
CA ARG A 525 -5.07 -0.42 10.94
C ARG A 525 -4.82 -0.45 9.42
N ASP A 526 -3.72 -1.07 8.99
CA ASP A 526 -3.23 -1.23 7.62
C ASP A 526 -3.75 -2.49 6.89
N GLU A 527 -4.64 -3.29 7.51
CA GLU A 527 -5.15 -4.55 6.92
C GLU A 527 -5.74 -4.35 5.53
N TYR A 528 -6.56 -3.31 5.34
CA TYR A 528 -7.19 -3.07 4.04
C TYR A 528 -6.19 -2.63 2.97
N LEU A 529 -5.17 -1.85 3.33
CA LEU A 529 -4.11 -1.45 2.40
C LEU A 529 -3.30 -2.67 1.94
N LEU A 530 -3.04 -3.64 2.83
CA LEU A 530 -2.43 -4.91 2.45
C LEU A 530 -3.30 -5.67 1.43
N TYR A 531 -4.63 -5.65 1.59
CA TYR A 531 -5.55 -6.33 0.66
C TYR A 531 -5.48 -5.71 -0.73
N VAL A 532 -5.50 -4.38 -0.80
CA VAL A 532 -5.36 -3.63 -2.06
C VAL A 532 -4.03 -3.95 -2.73
N GLN A 533 -2.91 -3.89 -1.99
CA GLN A 533 -1.59 -4.26 -2.51
C GLN A 533 -1.58 -5.68 -3.11
N ALA A 534 -2.15 -6.66 -2.40
CA ALA A 534 -2.18 -8.03 -2.88
C ALA A 534 -3.15 -8.25 -4.06
N GLU A 535 -4.22 -7.45 -4.15
CA GLU A 535 -5.14 -7.42 -5.29
C GLU A 535 -4.45 -6.84 -6.54
N ASP A 536 -3.73 -5.73 -6.39
CA ASP A 536 -2.94 -5.09 -7.46
C ASP A 536 -1.83 -6.01 -7.97
N ASN A 537 -1.18 -6.73 -7.05
CA ASN A 537 -0.20 -7.78 -7.38
C ASN A 537 -0.84 -9.08 -7.88
N ARG A 538 -2.17 -9.12 -8.05
CA ARG A 538 -2.96 -10.27 -8.55
C ARG A 538 -2.79 -11.55 -7.72
N LEU A 539 -2.46 -11.41 -6.44
CA LEU A 539 -2.30 -12.52 -5.51
C LEU A 539 -3.64 -12.95 -4.91
N ILE A 540 -4.56 -12.00 -4.72
CA ILE A 540 -5.88 -12.26 -4.16
C ILE A 540 -6.98 -11.58 -4.98
N THR A 541 -8.22 -11.96 -4.70
CA THR A 541 -9.43 -11.29 -5.19
C THR A 541 -10.22 -10.79 -3.99
N VAL A 542 -10.53 -9.49 -3.96
CA VAL A 542 -11.27 -8.84 -2.88
C VAL A 542 -12.71 -8.64 -3.30
N THR A 543 -13.64 -9.22 -2.57
CA THR A 543 -15.09 -9.06 -2.83
C THR A 543 -15.76 -8.40 -1.63
N LEU A 544 -16.46 -7.29 -1.88
CA LEU A 544 -17.27 -6.59 -0.88
C LEU A 544 -18.74 -6.81 -1.18
N LYS A 545 -19.51 -7.25 -0.17
CA LYS A 545 -20.95 -7.52 -0.31
C LYS A 545 -21.72 -7.03 0.90
N MET A 546 -23.02 -6.80 0.70
CA MET A 546 -23.96 -6.50 1.78
C MET A 546 -24.50 -7.80 2.40
N GLY A 547 -24.39 -7.93 3.72
CA GLY A 547 -24.89 -9.07 4.48
C GLY A 547 -23.92 -10.26 4.51
N ARG A 548 -24.19 -11.20 5.41
CA ARG A 548 -23.45 -12.46 5.53
C ARG A 548 -24.08 -13.56 4.68
N CYS A 549 -23.32 -14.60 4.38
CA CYS A 549 -23.85 -15.77 3.68
C CYS A 549 -25.06 -16.38 4.41
N GLY A 550 -26.23 -16.35 3.75
CA GLY A 550 -27.50 -16.85 4.29
C GLY A 550 -28.45 -15.77 4.83
N GLU A 551 -27.97 -14.53 4.99
CA GLU A 551 -28.83 -13.38 5.28
C GLU A 551 -29.54 -12.90 4.02
N LYS A 552 -30.75 -12.37 4.20
CA LYS A 552 -31.50 -11.75 3.12
C LYS A 552 -30.89 -10.41 2.77
N SER A 553 -30.90 -10.05 1.49
CA SER A 553 -30.47 -8.71 1.08
C SER A 553 -31.44 -7.66 1.63
N TYR A 554 -30.97 -6.43 1.84
CA TYR A 554 -31.86 -5.37 2.29
C TYR A 554 -32.99 -5.10 1.30
N TYR A 555 -32.72 -5.22 -0.01
CA TYR A 555 -33.75 -5.24 -1.04
C TYR A 555 -34.82 -6.34 -0.79
N GLN A 556 -34.43 -7.56 -0.42
CA GLN A 556 -35.38 -8.61 -0.07
C GLN A 556 -36.20 -8.28 1.18
N GLU A 557 -35.62 -7.61 2.19
CA GLU A 557 -36.37 -7.14 3.36
C GLU A 557 -37.40 -6.07 3.00
N VAL A 558 -37.02 -5.10 2.15
CA VAL A 558 -37.90 -4.05 1.63
C VAL A 558 -39.08 -4.67 0.86
N LYS A 559 -38.79 -5.72 0.07
CA LYS A 559 -39.79 -6.51 -0.66
C LYS A 559 -40.74 -7.28 0.26
N GLU A 560 -40.22 -7.98 1.26
CA GLU A 560 -41.04 -8.74 2.20
C GLU A 560 -41.96 -7.86 3.05
N LYS A 561 -41.46 -6.68 3.43
CA LYS A 561 -42.22 -5.65 4.14
C LYS A 561 -43.18 -4.87 3.24
N LYS A 562 -43.19 -5.17 1.93
CA LYS A 562 -44.07 -4.55 0.93
C LYS A 562 -43.96 -3.01 0.89
N LEU A 563 -42.79 -2.43 1.19
CA LEU A 563 -42.64 -0.97 1.35
C LEU A 563 -42.84 -0.17 0.04
N TYR A 564 -42.84 -0.86 -1.11
CA TYR A 564 -43.12 -0.32 -2.44
C TYR A 564 -44.06 -1.24 -3.23
N PHE A 565 -44.94 -1.97 -2.55
CA PHE A 565 -45.88 -2.92 -3.17
C PHE A 565 -47.29 -2.67 -2.68
N HIS A 566 -48.28 -2.87 -3.54
CA HIS A 566 -49.70 -2.84 -3.14
C HIS A 566 -50.13 -4.22 -2.67
N ASP A 567 -50.74 -4.30 -1.49
CA ASP A 567 -51.11 -5.58 -0.87
C ASP A 567 -52.49 -6.07 -1.30
N GLU A 568 -52.58 -6.61 -2.52
CA GLU A 568 -53.81 -7.19 -3.05
C GLU A 568 -53.54 -8.38 -3.97
N TYR A 569 -54.35 -9.43 -3.87
CA TYR A 569 -54.23 -10.67 -4.65
C TYR A 569 -55.01 -10.63 -5.98
N SER A 570 -54.98 -9.50 -6.67
CA SER A 570 -55.55 -9.37 -8.02
C SER A 570 -54.48 -9.65 -9.08
N ALA A 571 -54.85 -10.31 -10.18
CA ALA A 571 -53.93 -10.57 -11.29
C ALA A 571 -53.34 -9.27 -11.87
N VAL A 572 -54.15 -8.20 -11.91
CA VAL A 572 -53.70 -6.87 -12.33
C VAL A 572 -52.68 -6.32 -11.32
N VAL A 573 -52.98 -6.37 -10.02
CA VAL A 573 -52.06 -5.89 -8.97
C VAL A 573 -50.73 -6.63 -9.01
N GLN A 574 -50.76 -7.95 -9.22
CA GLN A 574 -49.56 -8.77 -9.35
C GLN A 574 -48.72 -8.39 -10.57
N ASP A 575 -49.37 -7.98 -11.67
CA ASP A 575 -48.70 -7.48 -12.87
C ASP A 575 -47.92 -6.18 -12.58
N TRP A 576 -48.56 -5.23 -11.90
CA TRP A 576 -47.92 -3.99 -11.45
C TRP A 576 -46.82 -4.26 -10.41
N ASN A 577 -47.07 -5.14 -9.44
CA ASN A 577 -46.10 -5.52 -8.42
C ASN A 577 -44.86 -6.20 -9.02
N ARG A 578 -45.02 -6.99 -10.10
CA ARG A 578 -43.87 -7.55 -10.83
C ARG A 578 -42.99 -6.46 -11.43
N LEU A 579 -43.59 -5.42 -12.02
CA LEU A 579 -42.84 -4.28 -12.54
C LEU A 579 -42.16 -3.47 -11.43
N ARG A 580 -42.85 -3.25 -10.29
CA ARG A 580 -42.27 -2.60 -9.10
C ARG A 580 -41.07 -3.38 -8.55
N ASP A 581 -41.15 -4.71 -8.55
CA ASP A 581 -40.05 -5.59 -8.15
C ASP A 581 -38.82 -5.41 -9.04
N GLU A 582 -39.03 -5.43 -10.37
CA GLU A 582 -37.96 -5.20 -11.36
C GLU A 582 -37.35 -3.80 -11.23
N VAL A 583 -38.16 -2.77 -10.95
CA VAL A 583 -37.68 -1.40 -10.68
C VAL A 583 -36.79 -1.34 -9.45
N LEU A 584 -37.24 -1.95 -8.34
CA LEU A 584 -36.44 -2.01 -7.13
C LEU A 584 -35.16 -2.80 -7.35
N GLN A 585 -35.19 -3.87 -8.13
CA GLN A 585 -34.00 -4.65 -8.43
C GLN A 585 -32.94 -3.80 -9.17
N ILE A 586 -33.33 -3.10 -10.24
CA ILE A 586 -32.43 -2.18 -10.96
C ILE A 586 -31.92 -1.07 -10.01
N CYS A 587 -32.81 -0.47 -9.22
CA CYS A 587 -32.45 0.59 -8.28
C CYS A 587 -31.41 0.13 -7.25
N PHE A 588 -31.65 -0.98 -6.56
CA PHE A 588 -30.77 -1.46 -5.49
C PHE A 588 -29.52 -2.14 -6.04
N GLU A 589 -29.67 -3.16 -6.89
CA GLU A 589 -28.58 -4.05 -7.30
C GLU A 589 -27.69 -3.44 -8.40
N GLU A 590 -28.26 -2.70 -9.34
CA GLU A 590 -27.50 -2.14 -10.47
C GLU A 590 -27.04 -0.69 -10.25
N MET A 591 -27.74 0.11 -9.43
CA MET A 591 -27.44 1.53 -9.23
C MET A 591 -26.85 1.84 -7.85
N LEU A 592 -27.56 1.51 -6.76
CA LEU A 592 -27.18 1.90 -5.39
C LEU A 592 -25.99 1.07 -4.85
N TYR A 593 -26.08 -0.25 -4.85
CA TYR A 593 -25.03 -1.11 -4.27
C TYR A 593 -23.66 -0.92 -4.93
N PRO A 594 -23.53 -0.85 -6.27
CA PRO A 594 -22.22 -0.58 -6.89
C PRO A 594 -21.67 0.81 -6.55
N SER A 595 -22.56 1.81 -6.38
CA SER A 595 -22.15 3.15 -5.95
C SER A 595 -21.59 3.15 -4.53
N PHE A 596 -22.25 2.45 -3.60
CA PHE A 596 -21.83 2.40 -2.19
C PHE A 596 -20.64 1.46 -1.96
N GLU A 597 -20.49 0.40 -2.77
CA GLU A 597 -19.27 -0.40 -2.78
C GLU A 597 -18.06 0.48 -3.09
N LYS A 598 -18.13 1.30 -4.15
CA LYS A 598 -17.05 2.22 -4.51
C LYS A 598 -16.74 3.23 -3.41
N GLU A 599 -17.79 3.83 -2.81
CA GLU A 599 -17.65 4.78 -1.70
C GLU A 599 -16.93 4.15 -0.49
N ILE A 600 -17.33 2.94 -0.09
CA ILE A 600 -16.72 2.23 1.04
C ILE A 600 -15.29 1.81 0.72
N ARG A 601 -15.00 1.33 -0.49
CA ARG A 601 -13.62 0.99 -0.89
C ARG A 601 -12.71 2.21 -0.77
N ALA A 602 -13.16 3.38 -1.25
CA ALA A 602 -12.40 4.62 -1.13
C ALA A 602 -12.17 5.03 0.34
N LYS A 603 -13.21 4.98 1.19
CA LYS A 603 -13.10 5.33 2.61
C LYS A 603 -12.20 4.37 3.40
N LEU A 604 -12.32 3.06 3.15
CA LEU A 604 -11.45 2.06 3.80
C LEU A 604 -9.99 2.25 3.38
N LEU A 605 -9.74 2.63 2.12
CA LEU A 605 -8.40 2.94 1.63
C LEU A 605 -7.84 4.19 2.32
N GLU A 606 -8.61 5.28 2.38
CA GLU A 606 -8.22 6.52 3.09
C GLU A 606 -7.88 6.24 4.56
N GLU A 607 -8.71 5.47 5.27
CA GLU A 607 -8.48 5.11 6.67
C GLU A 607 -7.20 4.30 6.86
N ALA A 608 -6.96 3.30 6.00
CA ALA A 608 -5.77 2.45 6.09
C ALA A 608 -4.49 3.21 5.70
N GLN A 609 -4.55 4.07 4.69
CA GLN A 609 -3.43 4.94 4.31
C GLN A 609 -3.12 5.95 5.42
N SER A 610 -4.15 6.56 6.02
CA SER A 610 -3.99 7.49 7.15
C SER A 610 -3.25 6.86 8.33
N PHE A 611 -3.52 5.57 8.62
CA PHE A 611 -2.78 4.84 9.65
C PHE A 611 -1.29 4.69 9.33
N VAL A 612 -0.96 4.28 8.10
CA VAL A 612 0.43 4.13 7.67
C VAL A 612 1.16 5.47 7.69
N LEU A 613 0.52 6.51 7.18
CA LEU A 613 1.01 7.89 7.20
C LEU A 613 1.35 8.36 8.62
N LYS A 614 0.45 8.16 9.59
CA LYS A 614 0.69 8.50 11.01
C LYS A 614 1.86 7.70 11.59
N ARG A 615 2.06 6.44 11.17
CA ARG A 615 3.19 5.62 11.62
C ARG A 615 4.51 6.08 11.00
N CYS A 616 4.52 6.57 9.76
CA CYS A 616 5.68 7.23 9.17
C CYS A 616 6.03 8.53 9.92
N ALA A 617 5.03 9.37 10.20
CA ALA A 617 5.22 10.59 10.98
C ALA A 617 5.75 10.30 12.39
N ALA A 618 5.17 9.33 13.11
CA ALA A 618 5.66 8.90 14.42
C ALA A 618 7.11 8.40 14.37
N ARG A 619 7.51 7.72 13.27
CA ARG A 619 8.89 7.29 13.09
C ARG A 619 9.85 8.48 12.92
N MET A 620 9.42 9.52 12.20
CA MET A 620 10.18 10.77 12.10
C MET A 620 10.25 11.49 13.45
N GLN A 621 9.12 11.57 14.16
CA GLN A 621 9.05 12.13 15.50
C GLN A 621 10.06 11.48 16.44
N ASP A 622 10.17 10.14 16.42
CA ASP A 622 11.17 9.40 17.22
C ASP A 622 12.61 9.81 16.88
N TYR A 623 12.91 10.11 15.62
CA TYR A 623 14.24 10.58 15.22
C TYR A 623 14.51 12.01 15.69
N LEU A 624 13.54 12.91 15.53
CA LEU A 624 13.66 14.32 15.87
C LEU A 624 13.57 14.59 17.38
N ARG A 625 13.03 13.63 18.15
CA ARG A 625 12.96 13.67 19.61
C ARG A 625 14.33 13.50 20.29
N VAL A 626 15.33 13.01 19.56
CA VAL A 626 16.70 12.88 20.08
C VAL A 626 17.42 14.21 19.97
N GLY A 627 17.96 14.67 21.10
CA GLY A 627 18.75 15.90 21.18
C GLY A 627 20.23 15.69 20.80
N PRO A 628 21.01 16.79 20.77
CA PRO A 628 22.45 16.78 20.56
C PRO A 628 23.17 15.83 21.52
N TYR A 629 24.27 15.23 21.04
CA TYR A 629 25.15 14.47 21.92
C TYR A 629 25.79 15.39 22.97
N SER A 630 25.64 15.06 24.25
CA SER A 630 26.26 15.78 25.37
C SER A 630 26.95 14.80 26.32
N LEU A 631 28.20 15.10 26.70
CA LEU A 631 29.02 14.27 27.58
C LEU A 631 28.53 14.26 29.04
N LEU A 632 27.87 15.34 29.48
CA LEU A 632 27.55 15.57 30.88
C LEU A 632 26.05 15.88 31.04
N PRO A 633 25.25 14.94 31.53
CA PRO A 633 23.91 15.24 31.99
C PRO A 633 24.01 16.04 33.31
N GLY A 634 23.98 17.37 33.22
CA GLY A 634 23.74 18.25 34.38
C GLY A 634 24.95 18.98 34.97
N SER A 635 26.12 19.01 34.32
CA SER A 635 27.12 20.04 34.66
C SER A 635 26.65 21.38 34.12
N SER A 636 26.77 22.42 34.93
CA SER A 636 26.60 23.82 34.57
C SER A 636 27.18 24.10 33.18
N GLN A 637 26.48 24.91 32.39
CA GLN A 637 26.94 25.45 31.12
C GLN A 637 28.17 26.34 31.35
N ASP A 638 29.31 25.76 31.73
CA ASP A 638 30.59 26.42 31.59
C ASP A 638 30.83 26.51 30.07
N ASP A 639 30.35 27.60 29.48
CA ASP A 639 30.39 27.88 28.04
C ASP A 639 31.81 27.71 27.46
N ASP A 640 32.85 27.96 28.27
CA ASP A 640 34.25 27.78 27.92
C ASP A 640 34.64 26.34 27.52
N VAL A 641 33.94 25.32 28.03
CA VAL A 641 34.22 23.91 27.68
C VAL A 641 33.50 23.52 26.39
N ASN A 642 32.40 24.19 26.04
CA ASN A 642 31.57 23.84 24.89
C ASN A 642 32.23 24.14 23.53
N ASP A 643 33.10 25.15 23.45
CA ASP A 643 33.72 25.57 22.17
C ASP A 643 34.68 24.54 21.57
N LYS A 644 35.09 23.53 22.34
CA LYS A 644 36.05 22.50 21.89
C LYS A 644 35.42 21.13 21.64
N GLN A 645 34.09 21.05 21.51
CA GLN A 645 33.42 19.79 21.21
C GLN A 645 33.65 19.38 19.74
N LEU A 646 34.46 18.33 19.55
CA LEU A 646 34.71 17.72 18.25
C LEU A 646 34.13 16.31 18.18
N ILE A 647 33.36 16.02 17.15
CA ILE A 647 32.83 14.69 16.86
C ILE A 647 33.62 14.07 15.70
N LEU A 648 34.09 12.84 15.87
CA LEU A 648 34.76 12.08 14.81
C LEU A 648 33.76 11.14 14.12
N GLY A 649 33.39 11.44 12.87
CA GLY A 649 32.63 10.54 12.01
C GLY A 649 33.54 9.60 11.22
N ILE A 650 33.22 8.31 11.20
CA ILE A 650 33.93 7.30 10.42
C ILE A 650 32.93 6.58 9.51
N SER A 651 33.13 6.72 8.20
CA SER A 651 32.40 5.94 7.19
C SER A 651 33.38 5.09 6.38
N TYR A 652 32.91 3.92 5.98
CA TYR A 652 33.67 2.98 5.19
C TYR A 652 32.79 2.39 4.09
N PRO A 653 33.33 2.18 2.89
CA PRO A 653 32.58 1.63 1.78
C PRO A 653 32.37 0.12 1.96
N MET A 654 31.37 -0.41 1.25
CA MET A 654 31.09 -1.85 1.19
C MET A 654 32.18 -2.59 0.41
N ASP A 655 32.69 -1.95 -0.65
CA ASP A 655 33.80 -2.45 -1.43
C ASP A 655 35.12 -2.23 -0.67
N ARG A 656 35.88 -3.32 -0.47
CA ARG A 656 37.15 -3.30 0.26
C ARG A 656 38.29 -2.68 -0.54
N ASP A 657 38.08 -2.51 -1.85
CA ASP A 657 39.03 -1.81 -2.70
C ASP A 657 38.89 -0.29 -2.62
N GLN A 658 37.78 0.20 -2.09
CA GLN A 658 37.56 1.62 -1.84
C GLN A 658 38.08 2.04 -0.46
N ALA A 659 38.51 3.30 -0.36
CA ALA A 659 39.08 3.85 0.86
C ALA A 659 37.99 4.23 1.87
N SER A 660 38.28 4.04 3.16
CA SER A 660 37.48 4.57 4.27
C SER A 660 37.88 6.00 4.59
N PHE A 661 36.97 6.77 5.18
CA PHE A 661 37.19 8.16 5.52
C PHE A 661 36.79 8.45 6.96
N CYS A 662 37.58 9.29 7.62
CA CYS A 662 37.25 9.84 8.92
C CYS A 662 37.21 11.37 8.83
N VAL A 663 36.28 12.00 9.52
CA VAL A 663 36.10 13.45 9.53
C VAL A 663 35.87 13.95 10.95
N LEU A 664 36.51 15.05 11.31
CA LEU A 664 36.25 15.79 12.53
C LEU A 664 35.31 16.95 12.21
N VAL A 665 34.22 17.03 12.97
CA VAL A 665 33.22 18.09 12.87
C VAL A 665 33.11 18.79 14.22
N ASP A 666 32.98 20.11 14.22
CA ASP A 666 32.76 20.90 15.45
C ASP A 666 31.29 20.93 15.87
N LYS A 667 30.95 21.67 16.95
CA LYS A 667 29.57 21.84 17.44
C LYS A 667 28.62 22.49 16.42
N ASN A 668 29.15 23.27 15.48
CA ASN A 668 28.37 24.00 14.48
C ASN A 668 28.12 23.18 13.22
N GLY A 669 28.78 22.03 13.08
CA GLY A 669 28.68 21.18 11.90
C GLY A 669 29.76 21.47 10.86
N GLU A 670 30.71 22.35 11.14
CA GLU A 670 31.81 22.68 10.23
C GLU A 670 32.89 21.59 10.25
N ILE A 671 33.51 21.39 9.09
CA ILE A 671 34.51 20.36 8.91
C ILE A 671 35.87 20.89 9.35
N VAL A 672 36.41 20.29 10.40
CA VAL A 672 37.65 20.74 11.04
C VAL A 672 38.90 20.11 10.41
N ASP A 673 38.85 18.80 10.12
CA ASP A 673 39.90 18.05 9.42
C ASP A 673 39.31 16.71 8.92
N HIS A 674 39.92 16.08 7.92
CA HIS A 674 39.54 14.75 7.47
C HIS A 674 40.74 13.92 7.01
N ILE A 675 40.61 12.59 7.02
CA ILE A 675 41.68 11.68 6.62
C ILE A 675 41.16 10.52 5.78
N ARG A 676 41.92 10.15 4.75
CA ARG A 676 41.67 8.99 3.90
C ARG A 676 42.49 7.78 4.37
N LEU A 677 41.81 6.65 4.56
CA LEU A 677 42.39 5.38 5.04
C LEU A 677 42.06 4.25 4.06
N ALA A 678 42.98 3.95 3.15
CA ALA A 678 42.76 3.05 2.00
C ALA A 678 42.63 1.56 2.36
N HIS A 679 43.08 1.16 3.55
CA HIS A 679 43.25 -0.22 3.97
C HIS A 679 42.61 -0.53 5.34
N LEU A 680 41.87 0.41 5.92
CA LEU A 680 41.25 0.28 7.25
C LEU A 680 40.37 -0.99 7.40
N THR A 681 39.56 -1.28 6.37
CA THR A 681 38.64 -2.42 6.34
C THR A 681 39.27 -3.72 5.84
N ARG A 682 40.55 -3.71 5.42
CA ARG A 682 41.24 -4.90 4.90
C ARG A 682 41.60 -5.87 6.03
N GLN A 683 41.43 -7.18 5.80
CA GLN A 683 41.66 -8.21 6.82
C GLN A 683 43.14 -8.61 6.91
N THR A 684 43.69 -8.66 8.11
CA THR A 684 45.09 -9.03 8.39
C THR A 684 45.42 -10.50 8.09
N LYS A 685 44.45 -11.42 8.29
CA LYS A 685 44.73 -12.88 8.27
C LYS A 685 44.61 -13.54 6.90
N TRP A 686 43.72 -13.05 6.03
CA TRP A 686 43.35 -13.72 4.77
C TRP A 686 43.51 -12.86 3.52
N SER A 687 43.49 -11.53 3.67
CA SER A 687 44.04 -10.69 2.61
C SER A 687 45.54 -11.03 2.62
N GLY A 688 46.10 -11.50 1.51
CA GLY A 688 47.47 -12.03 1.46
C GLY A 688 48.46 -11.17 2.26
N ALA A 689 49.51 -11.79 2.80
CA ALA A 689 50.43 -11.23 3.81
C ALA A 689 50.84 -9.74 3.64
N ASN A 690 50.72 -9.19 2.43
CA ASN A 690 50.94 -7.79 2.07
C ASN A 690 50.00 -6.76 2.72
N TYR A 691 48.75 -7.07 3.12
CA TYR A 691 47.81 -6.04 3.59
C TYR A 691 47.79 -5.79 5.09
N ALA A 692 48.17 -6.78 5.89
CA ALA A 692 48.34 -6.65 7.34
C ALA A 692 49.17 -5.41 7.75
N PRO A 693 50.38 -5.20 7.20
CA PRO A 693 51.18 -4.02 7.53
C PRO A 693 50.54 -2.72 7.02
N LEU A 694 49.83 -2.76 5.89
CA LEU A 694 49.15 -1.59 5.33
C LEU A 694 47.98 -1.13 6.20
N LYS A 695 47.14 -2.06 6.68
CA LYS A 695 46.12 -1.75 7.68
C LYS A 695 46.73 -1.21 8.97
N GLY A 696 47.84 -1.80 9.43
CA GLY A 696 48.57 -1.30 10.61
C GLY A 696 49.00 0.16 10.44
N LYS A 697 49.52 0.54 9.26
CA LYS A 697 49.86 1.94 8.94
C LYS A 697 48.65 2.87 9.00
N ASP A 698 47.50 2.43 8.49
CA ASP A 698 46.27 3.23 8.55
C ASP A 698 45.74 3.39 9.97
N LEU A 699 45.84 2.36 10.82
CA LEU A 699 45.50 2.46 12.24
C LEU A 699 46.42 3.44 12.99
N GLU A 700 47.72 3.45 12.68
CA GLU A 700 48.67 4.44 13.24
C GLU A 700 48.40 5.86 12.74
N ARG A 701 47.97 6.02 11.48
CA ARG A 701 47.51 7.30 10.94
C ARG A 701 46.25 7.79 11.66
N LEU A 702 45.28 6.90 11.88
CA LEU A 702 44.06 7.22 12.63
C LEU A 702 44.37 7.59 14.09
N LYS A 703 45.27 6.83 14.74
CA LYS A 703 45.76 7.17 16.09
C LYS A 703 46.42 8.55 16.12
N SER A 704 47.29 8.85 15.15
CA SER A 704 47.93 10.15 15.02
C SER A 704 46.91 11.27 14.77
N PHE A 705 45.87 11.00 13.98
CA PHE A 705 44.78 11.92 13.70
C PHE A 705 43.99 12.28 14.96
N ILE A 706 43.55 11.28 15.73
CA ILE A 706 42.85 11.44 17.02
C ILE A 706 43.74 12.16 18.04
N ARG A 707 45.04 11.84 18.09
CA ARG A 707 45.99 12.49 18.99
C ARG A 707 46.13 14.00 18.72
N ARG A 708 46.07 14.44 17.46
CA ARG A 708 46.22 15.86 17.11
C ARG A 708 45.03 16.69 17.59
N ARG A 709 43.81 16.16 17.46
CA ARG A 709 42.56 16.82 17.84
C ARG A 709 41.64 15.78 18.48
N PRO A 710 41.65 15.64 19.81
CA PRO A 710 40.89 14.60 20.50
C PRO A 710 39.38 14.85 20.40
N PRO A 711 38.58 13.90 19.90
CA PRO A 711 37.13 14.02 19.83
C PRO A 711 36.47 13.65 21.17
N ILE A 712 35.25 14.15 21.39
CA ILE A 712 34.41 13.79 22.53
C ILE A 712 33.68 12.46 22.34
N VAL A 713 33.38 12.11 21.08
CA VAL A 713 32.71 10.86 20.70
C VAL A 713 33.16 10.47 19.30
N ILE A 714 33.27 9.16 19.07
CA ILE A 714 33.58 8.60 17.75
C ILE A 714 32.35 7.86 17.22
N ALA A 715 31.79 8.35 16.12
CA ALA A 715 30.64 7.78 15.45
C ALA A 715 31.08 6.89 14.28
N ILE A 716 30.67 5.63 14.28
CA ILE A 716 30.98 4.67 13.21
C ILE A 716 29.70 4.32 12.46
N ALA A 717 29.73 4.42 11.13
CA ALA A 717 28.62 4.03 10.29
C ALA A 717 28.22 2.55 10.47
N GLY A 718 26.94 2.32 10.76
CA GLY A 718 26.27 1.02 10.90
C GLY A 718 25.95 0.36 9.56
N SER A 719 26.87 0.47 8.61
CA SER A 719 26.72 0.01 7.24
C SER A 719 26.54 -1.51 7.13
N SER A 720 25.53 -1.93 6.38
CA SER A 720 25.20 -3.34 6.11
C SER A 720 24.83 -3.55 4.65
N LEU A 721 25.08 -4.76 4.16
CA LEU A 721 24.71 -5.20 2.82
C LEU A 721 23.22 -5.49 2.69
N VAL A 722 22.65 -4.96 1.60
CA VAL A 722 21.90 -5.75 0.63
C VAL A 722 22.38 -5.33 -0.76
N SER A 723 23.44 -5.95 -1.29
CA SER A 723 23.75 -5.87 -2.71
C SER A 723 24.20 -7.24 -3.20
N ALA A 724 23.43 -7.79 -4.14
CA ALA A 724 23.34 -9.21 -4.44
C ALA A 724 24.33 -9.74 -5.49
N LEU A 725 25.40 -9.02 -5.88
CA LEU A 725 26.08 -9.34 -7.15
C LEU A 725 27.60 -9.56 -7.16
N SER A 726 28.29 -9.77 -6.03
CA SER A 726 29.71 -10.17 -6.07
C SER A 726 30.02 -11.51 -5.37
N LYS A 727 30.15 -12.55 -6.21
CA LYS A 727 30.89 -13.81 -6.02
C LYS A 727 31.02 -14.34 -4.57
N TRP A 728 30.00 -15.09 -4.18
CA TRP A 728 29.85 -16.23 -3.24
C TRP A 728 30.97 -16.77 -2.30
N LEU A 729 32.23 -16.33 -2.37
CA LEU A 729 33.31 -16.71 -1.45
C LEU A 729 33.77 -15.56 -0.53
N GLN A 730 33.44 -14.30 -0.84
CA GLN A 730 33.82 -13.14 -0.01
C GLN A 730 32.92 -12.92 1.26
N ASN A 731 31.73 -13.53 1.31
CA ASN A 731 30.63 -13.20 2.27
C ASN A 731 30.82 -13.62 3.76
N PHE A 732 32.03 -13.80 4.28
CA PHE A 732 32.20 -14.26 5.67
C PHE A 732 32.18 -13.15 6.75
N TYR A 733 32.06 -11.84 6.44
CA TYR A 733 32.50 -10.82 7.41
C TYR A 733 31.81 -9.44 7.45
N LEU A 734 30.62 -9.22 6.91
CA LEU A 734 30.16 -7.82 6.68
C LEU A 734 29.64 -7.08 7.93
N TYR A 735 28.66 -7.61 8.69
CA TYR A 735 28.33 -7.02 10.02
C TYR A 735 29.53 -7.03 10.98
N ARG A 736 30.48 -7.95 10.76
CA ARG A 736 31.73 -8.00 11.50
C ARG A 736 32.64 -6.82 11.19
N MET A 737 32.54 -6.15 10.03
CA MET A 737 33.40 -5.01 9.72
C MET A 737 33.16 -3.87 10.71
N ALA A 738 31.90 -3.47 10.92
CA ALA A 738 31.54 -2.48 11.94
C ALA A 738 32.09 -2.87 13.32
N LEU A 739 31.81 -4.10 13.76
CA LEU A 739 32.21 -4.57 15.10
C LEU A 739 33.72 -4.75 15.27
N GLU A 740 34.44 -5.18 14.23
CA GLU A 740 35.91 -5.27 14.26
C GLU A 740 36.54 -3.88 14.19
N LEU A 741 35.97 -2.95 13.43
CA LEU A 741 36.40 -1.56 13.41
C LEU A 741 36.18 -0.91 14.78
N VAL A 742 35.02 -1.10 15.41
CA VAL A 742 34.75 -0.70 16.80
C VAL A 742 35.82 -1.25 17.73
N LYS A 743 36.20 -2.54 17.61
CA LYS A 743 37.29 -3.11 18.43
C LYS A 743 38.64 -2.46 18.16
N ASP A 744 38.97 -2.22 16.90
CA ASP A 744 40.25 -1.62 16.51
C ASP A 744 40.34 -0.16 16.98
N VAL A 745 39.27 0.62 16.84
CA VAL A 745 39.17 1.99 17.36
C VAL A 745 39.23 2.00 18.89
N ASN A 746 38.51 1.11 19.59
CA ASN A 746 38.60 1.00 21.05
C ASN A 746 40.01 0.66 21.54
N LYS A 747 40.79 -0.13 20.80
CA LYS A 747 42.21 -0.36 21.11
C LYS A 747 43.02 0.93 20.96
N ILE A 748 42.80 1.71 19.88
CA ILE A 748 43.46 3.00 19.68
C ILE A 748 43.14 3.94 20.84
N VAL A 749 41.86 4.07 21.21
CA VAL A 749 41.41 4.89 22.35
C VAL A 749 42.08 4.43 23.64
N SER A 750 42.09 3.12 23.92
CA SER A 750 42.74 2.57 25.13
C SER A 750 44.25 2.87 25.16
N GLN A 751 44.94 2.82 24.02
CA GLN A 751 46.35 3.19 23.91
C GLN A 751 46.57 4.68 24.16
N LEU A 752 45.73 5.55 23.58
CA LEU A 752 45.83 7.00 23.77
C LEU A 752 45.52 7.44 25.21
N VAL A 753 44.62 6.74 25.89
CA VAL A 753 44.38 6.91 27.34
C VAL A 753 45.60 6.46 28.14
N ALA A 754 46.19 5.31 27.80
CA ALA A 754 47.42 4.83 28.46
C ALA A 754 48.64 5.72 28.22
N GLU A 755 48.66 6.46 27.11
CA GLU A 755 49.66 7.48 26.76
C GLU A 755 49.35 8.86 27.38
N ASP A 756 48.32 8.99 28.21
CA ASP A 756 47.88 10.23 28.89
C ASP A 756 47.54 11.39 27.93
N ILE A 757 47.12 11.06 26.70
CA ILE A 757 46.67 12.03 25.68
C ILE A 757 45.17 12.32 25.83
N LEU A 758 44.39 11.27 26.13
CA LEU A 758 42.95 11.37 26.37
C LEU A 758 42.69 11.29 27.88
N ALA A 759 42.01 12.29 28.43
CA ALA A 759 41.69 12.35 29.87
C ALA A 759 40.78 11.19 30.32
N SER A 760 39.92 10.71 29.42
CA SER A 760 39.00 9.59 29.68
C SER A 760 38.79 8.75 28.42
N SER A 761 38.21 7.56 28.59
CA SER A 761 37.88 6.69 27.47
C SER A 761 36.75 7.30 26.64
N VAL A 762 37.09 7.77 25.43
CA VAL A 762 36.15 8.31 24.46
C VAL A 762 35.16 7.21 24.01
N PRO A 763 33.83 7.45 24.10
CA PRO A 763 32.83 6.50 23.63
C PRO A 763 32.89 6.28 22.12
N VAL A 764 32.69 5.03 21.69
CA VAL A 764 32.64 4.64 20.29
C VAL A 764 31.23 4.14 19.98
N GLU A 765 30.46 4.96 19.28
CA GLU A 765 29.05 4.72 18.98
C GLU A 765 28.86 4.22 17.56
N VAL A 766 27.94 3.26 17.38
CA VAL A 766 27.52 2.82 16.05
C VAL A 766 26.23 3.53 15.70
N VAL A 767 26.24 4.28 14.61
CA VAL A 767 25.13 5.12 14.17
C VAL A 767 24.55 4.57 12.87
N ASP A 768 23.22 4.59 12.76
CA ASP A 768 22.55 4.15 11.54
C ASP A 768 22.89 5.07 10.35
N ASP A 769 23.29 4.45 9.23
CA ASP A 769 23.82 5.14 8.04
C ASP A 769 22.80 5.37 6.94
N GLU A 770 21.51 5.08 7.18
CA GLU A 770 20.46 5.29 6.17
C GLU A 770 20.34 6.75 5.76
N LEU A 771 20.28 7.67 6.73
CA LEU A 771 20.29 9.12 6.51
C LEU A 771 21.53 9.55 5.73
N ALA A 772 22.71 9.14 6.20
CA ALA A 772 23.98 9.48 5.58
C ALA A 772 24.11 8.98 4.14
N ARG A 773 23.54 7.81 3.83
CA ARG A 773 23.54 7.25 2.48
C ARG A 773 22.67 8.06 1.52
N VAL A 774 21.54 8.59 1.98
CA VAL A 774 20.68 9.47 1.18
C VAL A 774 21.34 10.83 1.04
N TYR A 775 21.75 11.46 2.14
CA TYR A 775 22.45 12.75 2.14
C TYR A 775 23.68 12.73 1.25
N ALA A 776 24.53 11.70 1.28
CA ALA A 776 25.75 11.70 0.47
C ALA A 776 25.51 11.75 -1.06
N LYS A 777 24.28 11.49 -1.50
CA LYS A 777 23.85 11.58 -2.89
C LYS A 777 22.90 12.76 -3.16
N SER A 778 22.58 13.56 -2.14
CA SER A 778 21.65 14.68 -2.28
C SER A 778 22.24 15.82 -3.09
N GLU A 779 21.36 16.64 -3.65
CA GLU A 779 21.75 17.89 -4.32
C GLU A 779 22.45 18.86 -3.36
N VAL A 780 22.00 18.93 -2.10
CA VAL A 780 22.64 19.76 -1.05
C VAL A 780 24.09 19.31 -0.83
N ALA A 781 24.33 18.00 -0.68
CA ALA A 781 25.68 17.50 -0.48
C ALA A 781 26.56 17.59 -1.74
N ASN A 782 25.95 17.52 -2.94
CA ASN A 782 26.63 17.78 -4.21
C ASN A 782 27.05 19.25 -4.33
N ALA A 783 26.21 20.18 -3.89
CA ALA A 783 26.50 21.61 -3.92
C ALA A 783 27.59 21.98 -2.89
N ASP A 784 27.46 21.52 -1.65
CA ASP A 784 28.40 21.86 -0.57
C ASP A 784 29.76 21.17 -0.75
N PHE A 785 29.77 19.93 -1.24
CA PHE A 785 30.94 19.05 -1.22
C PHE A 785 31.16 18.30 -2.54
N SER A 786 30.98 18.97 -3.68
CA SER A 786 31.14 18.41 -5.04
C SER A 786 32.44 17.61 -5.21
N ASP A 787 33.56 18.13 -4.71
CA ASP A 787 34.88 17.51 -4.80
C ASP A 787 35.10 16.33 -3.84
N TYR A 788 34.22 16.13 -2.85
CA TYR A 788 34.38 15.08 -1.86
C TYR A 788 33.74 13.77 -2.32
N PRO A 789 34.40 12.61 -2.10
CA PRO A 789 33.82 11.32 -2.45
C PRO A 789 32.61 10.98 -1.56
N ILE A 790 31.66 10.22 -2.11
CA ILE A 790 30.41 9.82 -1.43
C ILE A 790 30.67 9.27 -0.01
N THR A 791 31.69 8.44 0.19
CA THR A 791 32.02 7.88 1.51
C THR A 791 32.45 8.95 2.52
N LEU A 792 33.15 10.02 2.08
CA LEU A 792 33.51 11.13 2.96
C LEU A 792 32.26 11.94 3.33
N ARG A 793 31.35 12.19 2.37
CA ARG A 793 30.06 12.85 2.65
C ARG A 793 29.18 12.05 3.62
N GLN A 794 29.20 10.72 3.52
CA GLN A 794 28.57 9.86 4.53
C GLN A 794 29.19 10.02 5.92
N ALA A 795 30.52 10.11 6.01
CA ALA A 795 31.20 10.32 7.29
C ALA A 795 30.80 11.68 7.91
N ILE A 796 30.67 12.72 7.08
CA ILE A 796 30.22 14.06 7.49
C ILE A 796 28.82 13.98 8.09
N SER A 797 27.88 13.36 7.36
CA SER A 797 26.50 13.19 7.83
C SER A 797 26.40 12.37 9.13
N ILE A 798 27.18 11.30 9.28
CA ILE A 798 27.21 10.52 10.52
C ILE A 798 27.67 11.36 11.73
N ALA A 799 28.67 12.22 11.56
CA ALA A 799 29.12 13.12 12.61
C ALA A 799 28.07 14.20 12.91
N ARG A 800 27.53 14.86 11.87
CA ARG A 800 26.50 15.90 11.99
C ARG A 800 25.20 15.39 12.61
N ARG A 801 24.81 14.14 12.33
CA ARG A 801 23.66 13.48 12.97
C ARG A 801 23.80 13.36 14.48
N LEU A 802 25.02 13.13 15.01
CA LEU A 802 25.25 13.14 16.46
C LEU A 802 25.31 14.56 17.04
N ASN A 803 25.80 15.54 16.26
CA ASN A 803 25.78 16.94 16.67
C ASN A 803 24.34 17.43 16.87
N ASP A 804 23.48 17.30 15.86
CA ASP A 804 22.05 17.55 16.01
C ASP A 804 21.26 16.76 14.95
N PRO A 805 20.47 15.75 15.37
CA PRO A 805 19.60 15.01 14.46
C PRO A 805 18.63 15.91 13.68
N LEU A 806 18.05 16.93 14.31
CA LEU A 806 17.04 17.79 13.67
C LEU A 806 17.63 18.53 12.47
N LEU A 807 18.82 19.11 12.62
CA LEU A 807 19.51 19.84 11.55
C LEU A 807 19.92 18.92 10.40
N GLU A 808 20.42 17.73 10.71
CA GLU A 808 20.91 16.80 9.69
C GLU A 808 19.76 16.19 8.89
N PHE A 809 18.64 15.82 9.54
CA PHE A 809 17.45 15.36 8.83
C PHE A 809 16.81 16.49 8.00
N ALA A 810 16.87 17.74 8.46
CA ALA A 810 16.32 18.89 7.75
C ALA A 810 17.03 19.18 6.41
N GLN A 811 18.27 18.73 6.22
CA GLN A 811 19.00 18.89 4.95
C GLN A 811 18.31 18.20 3.77
N LEU A 812 17.52 17.15 4.04
CA LEU A 812 16.78 16.42 3.01
C LEU A 812 15.39 17.00 2.74
N CYS A 813 14.95 17.99 3.51
CA CYS A 813 13.71 18.71 3.29
C CYS A 813 13.94 19.88 2.33
N ASN A 814 14.18 19.52 1.07
CA ASN A 814 14.42 20.42 -0.04
C ASN A 814 13.34 20.24 -1.12
N GLN A 815 13.46 20.96 -2.25
CA GLN A 815 12.49 20.95 -3.34
C GLN A 815 12.35 19.58 -4.03
N ASP A 816 13.38 18.73 -3.94
CA ASP A 816 13.37 17.39 -4.53
C ASP A 816 12.78 16.32 -3.57
N GLU A 817 12.33 16.76 -2.39
CA GLU A 817 11.67 15.93 -1.37
C GLU A 817 12.48 14.69 -0.99
N GLU A 818 13.81 14.79 -0.99
CA GLU A 818 14.72 13.65 -0.78
C GLU A 818 14.56 12.98 0.58
N ILE A 819 13.96 13.69 1.54
CA ILE A 819 13.54 13.14 2.84
C ILE A 819 12.65 11.89 2.67
N LEU A 820 11.88 11.81 1.58
CA LEU A 820 11.01 10.68 1.26
C LEU A 820 11.77 9.44 0.75
N PHE A 821 13.06 9.57 0.44
CA PHE A 821 13.92 8.42 0.07
C PHE A 821 14.35 7.59 1.29
N LEU A 822 14.08 8.09 2.51
CA LEU A 822 14.19 7.31 3.73
C LEU A 822 12.98 6.37 3.89
N LYS A 823 13.23 5.17 4.40
CA LYS A 823 12.18 4.16 4.59
C LYS A 823 11.64 4.20 6.01
N PHE A 824 10.53 4.90 6.21
CA PHE A 824 9.83 5.01 7.49
C PHE A 824 8.91 3.80 7.76
N ASN A 825 8.33 3.21 6.70
CA ASN A 825 7.43 2.07 6.79
C ASN A 825 7.59 1.13 5.58
N ALA A 826 7.21 -0.14 5.73
CA ALA A 826 7.22 -1.12 4.64
C ALA A 826 6.18 -0.81 3.53
N LEU A 827 5.05 -0.16 3.89
CA LEU A 827 3.95 0.19 2.98
C LEU A 827 3.98 1.66 2.53
N GLN A 828 5.08 2.37 2.76
CA GLN A 828 5.22 3.80 2.44
C GLN A 828 5.00 4.12 0.95
N GLU A 829 5.32 3.19 0.05
CA GLU A 829 5.16 3.37 -1.39
C GLU A 829 3.69 3.34 -1.84
N TYR A 830 2.77 2.88 -0.99
CA TYR A 830 1.34 2.75 -1.28
C TYR A 830 0.48 3.84 -0.62
N VAL A 831 1.10 4.86 -0.04
CA VAL A 831 0.41 6.05 0.49
C VAL A 831 0.65 7.27 -0.41
N PRO A 832 -0.27 8.25 -0.43
CA PRO A 832 -0.08 9.46 -1.23
C PRO A 832 1.20 10.21 -0.82
N LYS A 833 2.07 10.49 -1.80
CA LYS A 833 3.40 11.11 -1.58
C LYS A 833 3.29 12.49 -0.93
N GLU A 834 2.37 13.32 -1.43
CA GLU A 834 2.13 14.69 -0.95
C GLU A 834 1.70 14.70 0.53
N GLU A 835 0.76 13.83 0.90
CA GLU A 835 0.26 13.72 2.27
C GLU A 835 1.34 13.19 3.23
N LEU A 836 2.17 12.25 2.76
CA LEU A 836 3.32 11.76 3.51
C LEU A 836 4.33 12.89 3.76
N PHE A 837 4.73 13.61 2.71
CA PHE A 837 5.66 14.73 2.83
C PHE A 837 5.14 15.78 3.80
N ARG A 838 3.86 16.16 3.67
CA ARG A 838 3.20 17.12 4.54
C ARG A 838 3.27 16.71 6.02
N LEU A 839 2.97 15.45 6.33
CA LEU A 839 3.02 14.95 7.71
C LEU A 839 4.44 14.82 8.26
N ILE A 840 5.41 14.46 7.43
CA ILE A 840 6.83 14.44 7.83
C ILE A 840 7.30 15.86 8.14
N THR A 841 7.03 16.82 7.25
CA THR A 841 7.34 18.25 7.43
C THR A 841 6.66 18.82 8.68
N LEU A 842 5.47 18.35 9.03
CA LEU A 842 4.78 18.73 10.26
C LEU A 842 5.58 18.42 11.52
N GLU A 843 6.26 17.27 11.56
CA GLU A 843 7.11 16.90 12.69
C GLU A 843 8.34 17.80 12.80
N PHE A 844 8.90 18.25 11.66
CA PHE A 844 9.95 19.27 11.66
C PHE A 844 9.43 20.62 12.18
N ILE A 845 8.23 21.05 11.78
CA ILE A 845 7.60 22.27 12.28
C ILE A 845 7.44 22.17 13.80
N ASN A 846 6.80 21.11 14.29
CA ASN A 846 6.58 20.93 15.72
C ASN A 846 7.90 20.92 16.51
N ARG A 847 8.90 20.16 16.03
CA ARG A 847 10.18 20.04 16.74
C ARG A 847 11.03 21.30 16.67
N THR A 848 11.07 21.96 15.51
CA THR A 848 11.85 23.20 15.33
C THR A 848 11.32 24.31 16.22
N ASN A 849 10.00 24.47 16.31
CA ASN A 849 9.39 25.48 17.20
C ASN A 849 9.52 25.11 18.69
N GLU A 850 9.63 23.82 19.04
CA GLU A 850 9.91 23.41 20.42
C GLU A 850 11.35 23.77 20.86
N VAL A 851 12.32 23.62 19.96
CA VAL A 851 13.75 23.87 20.22
C VAL A 851 14.09 25.36 20.08
N GLY A 852 13.59 26.03 19.05
CA GLY A 852 13.96 27.38 18.64
C GLY A 852 15.08 27.41 17.60
N VAL A 853 15.18 28.51 16.84
CA VAL A 853 16.19 28.70 15.77
C VAL A 853 17.02 29.94 16.04
N ASP A 854 18.34 29.78 16.07
CA ASP A 854 19.29 30.87 16.28
C ASP A 854 19.68 31.52 14.94
N LEU A 855 19.22 32.76 14.73
CA LEU A 855 19.42 33.44 13.45
C LEU A 855 20.88 33.81 13.18
N ASN A 856 21.62 34.24 14.20
CA ASN A 856 23.03 34.58 14.04
C ASN A 856 23.84 33.34 13.66
N ARG A 857 23.52 32.20 14.28
CA ARG A 857 24.10 30.90 13.88
C ARG A 857 23.74 30.53 12.43
N CYS A 858 22.52 30.80 11.97
CA CYS A 858 22.13 30.57 10.59
C CYS A 858 22.89 31.45 9.58
N ILE A 859 23.27 32.67 9.97
CA ILE A 859 24.08 33.58 9.15
C ILE A 859 25.52 33.08 9.06
N GLU A 860 26.14 32.78 10.21
CA GLU A 860 27.54 32.32 10.31
C GLU A 860 27.75 30.94 9.69
N HIS A 861 26.78 30.04 9.89
CA HIS A 861 26.86 28.64 9.48
C HIS A 861 25.68 28.28 8.58
N PRO A 862 25.81 28.44 7.25
CA PRO A 862 24.73 28.21 6.29
C PRO A 862 24.05 26.84 6.40
N TYR A 863 24.79 25.80 6.80
CA TYR A 863 24.27 24.45 7.07
C TYR A 863 23.12 24.45 8.10
N THR A 864 23.15 25.35 9.08
CA THR A 864 22.14 25.42 10.15
C THR A 864 20.86 26.16 9.72
N ALA A 865 20.85 26.80 8.56
CA ALA A 865 19.73 27.60 8.08
C ALA A 865 18.56 26.77 7.54
N SER A 866 18.75 25.46 7.29
CA SER A 866 17.73 24.57 6.70
C SER A 866 16.46 24.44 7.54
N VAL A 867 16.55 24.58 8.87
CA VAL A 867 15.40 24.52 9.78
C VAL A 867 14.57 25.80 9.81
N LEU A 868 15.08 26.91 9.30
CA LEU A 868 14.40 28.21 9.37
C LEU A 868 13.05 28.18 8.64
N GLN A 869 12.92 27.38 7.58
CA GLN A 869 11.66 27.20 6.84
C GLN A 869 10.52 26.60 7.70
N PHE A 870 10.85 25.94 8.81
CA PHE A 870 9.89 25.29 9.71
C PHE A 870 9.43 26.19 10.87
N VAL A 871 10.03 27.37 11.02
CA VAL A 871 9.63 28.33 12.04
C VAL A 871 8.19 28.79 11.78
N CYS A 872 7.43 28.92 12.86
CA CYS A 872 6.07 29.44 12.87
C CYS A 872 6.00 30.83 12.18
N GLY A 873 4.97 31.13 11.39
CA GLY A 873 4.87 32.35 10.57
C GLY A 873 5.65 32.31 9.26
N LEU A 874 6.78 31.61 9.24
CA LEU A 874 7.63 31.47 8.06
C LEU A 874 7.20 30.28 7.18
N GLY A 875 7.94 30.11 6.09
CA GLY A 875 7.93 28.96 5.20
C GLY A 875 9.18 29.03 4.34
N PRO A 876 9.36 28.12 3.37
CA PRO A 876 10.58 28.08 2.57
C PRO A 876 10.87 29.40 1.82
N ARG A 877 9.84 30.09 1.32
CA ARG A 877 10.01 31.35 0.57
C ARG A 877 10.35 32.51 1.49
N LYS A 878 9.60 32.66 2.60
CA LYS A 878 9.84 33.71 3.59
C LYS A 878 11.15 33.52 4.35
N ALA A 879 11.53 32.27 4.67
CA ALA A 879 12.82 31.97 5.30
C ALA A 879 14.00 32.30 4.38
N ALA A 880 13.91 31.94 3.09
CA ALA A 880 14.94 32.30 2.11
C ALA A 880 15.07 33.83 1.95
N TYR A 881 13.93 34.54 1.91
CA TYR A 881 13.92 36.00 1.87
C TYR A 881 14.56 36.61 3.13
N LEU A 882 14.19 36.14 4.33
CA LEU A 882 14.78 36.59 5.59
C LEU A 882 16.30 36.39 5.60
N LEU A 883 16.80 35.21 5.22
CA LEU A 883 18.24 34.95 5.14
C LEU A 883 18.96 35.85 4.14
N LYS A 884 18.33 36.15 3.00
CA LYS A 884 18.88 37.07 2.00
C LYS A 884 19.02 38.48 2.58
N MET A 885 17.98 38.99 3.23
CA MET A 885 18.01 40.32 3.85
C MET A 885 19.09 40.41 4.93
N LEU A 886 19.21 39.39 5.77
CA LEU A 886 20.21 39.31 6.82
C LEU A 886 21.65 39.29 6.29
N ARG A 887 21.89 38.59 5.19
CA ARG A 887 23.22 38.54 4.56
C ARG A 887 23.61 39.85 3.86
N GLN A 888 22.63 40.62 3.38
CA GLN A 888 22.88 41.88 2.65
C GLN A 888 23.28 43.03 3.58
N LYS A 889 22.73 43.11 4.79
CA LYS A 889 22.95 44.24 5.72
C LYS A 889 24.26 44.14 6.56
N GLU A 890 25.17 43.22 6.23
CA GLU A 890 26.50 43.03 6.88
C GLU A 890 26.49 43.24 8.41
N GLY A 891 25.79 42.38 9.16
CA GLY A 891 25.78 42.47 10.62
C GLY A 891 25.00 41.34 11.29
N HIS A 892 25.23 41.16 12.59
CA HIS A 892 24.45 40.27 13.44
C HIS A 892 23.17 40.95 13.92
N ILE A 893 22.13 40.16 14.16
CA ILE A 893 20.92 40.64 14.84
C ILE A 893 21.19 40.67 16.34
N GLU A 894 21.05 41.85 16.94
CA GLU A 894 21.21 42.12 18.37
C GLU A 894 19.88 42.08 19.15
N SER A 895 18.75 42.37 18.49
CA SER A 895 17.42 42.36 19.13
C SER A 895 16.29 41.91 18.19
N ARG A 896 15.23 41.30 18.75
CA ARG A 896 14.03 40.92 17.99
C ARG A 896 13.37 42.11 17.30
N THR A 897 13.54 43.30 17.85
CA THR A 897 13.08 44.56 17.26
C THR A 897 13.65 44.77 15.85
N GLN A 898 14.90 44.33 15.59
CA GLN A 898 15.53 44.44 14.28
C GLN A 898 14.91 43.52 13.23
N LEU A 899 14.14 42.51 13.62
CA LEU A 899 13.35 41.74 12.64
C LEU A 899 12.31 42.64 11.97
N VAL A 900 11.71 43.55 12.74
CA VAL A 900 10.74 44.51 12.20
C VAL A 900 11.47 45.66 11.51
N THR A 901 12.43 46.31 12.18
CA THR A 901 13.06 47.52 11.65
C THR A 901 14.05 47.24 10.51
N VAL A 902 14.93 46.25 10.66
CA VAL A 902 16.00 45.94 9.67
C VAL A 902 15.51 44.96 8.61
N CYS A 903 14.87 43.86 9.03
CA CYS A 903 14.43 42.83 8.08
C CYS A 903 13.09 43.16 7.40
N LYS A 904 12.48 44.31 7.76
CA LYS A 904 11.17 44.76 7.27
C LYS A 904 10.10 43.66 7.39
N MET A 905 10.17 42.88 8.47
CA MET A 905 9.25 41.77 8.70
C MET A 905 7.87 42.32 9.06
N ALA A 906 6.86 41.83 8.35
CA ALA A 906 5.50 42.28 8.52
C ALA A 906 4.88 41.78 9.84
N PRO A 907 3.96 42.52 10.46
CA PRO A 907 3.63 42.36 11.87
C PRO A 907 2.97 41.01 12.21
N LYS A 908 2.08 40.46 11.38
CA LYS A 908 1.47 39.15 11.65
C LYS A 908 2.46 38.01 11.52
N VAL A 909 3.37 38.11 10.54
CA VAL A 909 4.47 37.16 10.39
C VAL A 909 5.39 37.25 11.61
N PHE A 910 5.76 38.46 12.02
CA PHE A 910 6.58 38.74 13.19
C PHE A 910 5.95 38.20 14.48
N MET A 911 4.66 38.42 14.67
CA MET A 911 3.88 37.87 15.78
C MET A 911 4.06 36.35 15.87
N ASN A 912 3.83 35.66 14.75
CA ASN A 912 3.87 34.20 14.74
C ASN A 912 5.29 33.64 14.96
N CYS A 913 6.35 34.32 14.52
CA CYS A 913 7.70 33.77 14.54
C CYS A 913 8.57 34.22 15.71
N SER A 914 8.35 35.42 16.27
CA SER A 914 9.31 36.10 17.16
C SER A 914 9.71 35.28 18.38
N GLY A 915 8.76 34.62 19.04
CA GLY A 915 9.02 33.78 20.22
C GLY A 915 9.85 32.52 19.93
N PHE A 916 9.89 32.06 18.68
CA PHE A 916 10.63 30.87 18.25
C PHE A 916 12.03 31.19 17.70
N ILE A 917 12.30 32.48 17.50
CA ILE A 917 13.60 32.99 17.06
C ILE A 917 14.46 33.26 18.29
N LYS A 918 15.62 32.59 18.34
CA LYS A 918 16.68 32.78 19.32
C LYS A 918 17.65 33.86 18.83
N ILE A 919 17.95 34.79 19.72
CA ILE A 919 19.05 35.75 19.59
C ILE A 919 19.91 35.57 20.83
N ASP A 920 21.15 35.12 20.65
CA ASP A 920 22.03 34.82 21.77
C ASP A 920 22.59 36.09 22.42
N SER A 921 22.51 36.19 23.75
CA SER A 921 23.05 37.30 24.52
C SER A 921 24.58 37.39 24.48
N GLN A 922 25.29 36.30 24.17
CA GLN A 922 26.77 36.30 24.12
C GLN A 922 27.32 37.33 23.11
N PHE A 923 26.60 37.60 22.02
CA PHE A 923 26.98 38.63 21.05
C PHE A 923 26.84 40.07 21.61
N ASN A 924 26.02 40.25 22.65
CA ASN A 924 25.61 41.55 23.18
C ASN A 924 26.36 41.98 24.46
N ALA A 925 27.19 41.10 25.05
CA ALA A 925 27.82 41.32 26.36
C ALA A 925 28.67 42.61 26.47
N TYR A 926 29.03 43.24 25.35
CA TYR A 926 29.83 44.46 25.31
C TYR A 926 29.09 45.72 24.80
N ARG A 927 27.79 45.64 24.46
CA ARG A 927 27.03 46.78 23.88
C ARG A 927 25.91 47.25 24.81
N THR A 928 25.99 48.50 25.25
CA THR A 928 25.24 49.02 26.42
C THR A 928 23.85 49.60 26.14
N THR A 929 23.35 49.72 24.91
CA THR A 929 22.24 50.67 24.68
C THR A 929 20.91 50.17 24.09
N ALA A 930 20.74 48.95 23.54
CA ALA A 930 19.44 48.61 22.90
C ALA A 930 18.94 47.15 22.93
N HIS A 931 19.55 46.24 23.70
CA HIS A 931 19.07 44.84 23.74
C HIS A 931 18.13 44.59 24.94
N ASP A 932 17.06 43.81 24.72
CA ASP A 932 16.23 43.27 25.80
C ASP A 932 16.80 41.90 26.20
N VAL A 933 17.04 41.71 27.50
CA VAL A 933 17.61 40.48 28.05
C VAL A 933 16.71 39.27 27.74
N LEU A 934 15.40 39.50 27.63
CA LEU A 934 14.41 38.47 27.29
C LEU A 934 14.48 37.98 25.84
N ASP A 935 15.16 38.67 24.92
CA ASP A 935 15.37 38.19 23.53
C ASP A 935 16.16 36.87 23.48
N SER A 936 16.96 36.65 24.53
CA SER A 936 17.69 35.41 24.78
C SER A 936 16.85 34.32 25.47
N SER A 937 15.52 34.45 25.46
CA SER A 937 14.55 33.49 26.00
C SER A 937 13.43 33.18 24.99
N ARG A 938 12.69 32.07 25.21
CA ARG A 938 11.44 31.75 24.47
C ARG A 938 10.22 32.54 24.93
N VAL A 939 10.35 33.45 25.89
CA VAL A 939 9.26 34.34 26.27
C VAL A 939 8.86 35.15 25.03
N HIS A 940 7.56 35.23 24.77
CA HIS A 940 7.06 35.96 23.60
C HIS A 940 7.10 37.48 23.89
N PRO A 941 7.48 38.36 22.93
CA PRO A 941 7.55 39.81 23.16
C PRO A 941 6.27 40.42 23.76
N SER A 942 5.09 39.94 23.34
CA SER A 942 3.78 40.34 23.90
C SER A 942 3.59 40.05 25.40
N THR A 943 4.52 39.36 26.04
CA THR A 943 4.47 38.95 27.45
C THR A 943 5.69 39.40 28.25
N TYR A 944 6.58 40.20 27.66
CA TYR A 944 7.77 40.71 28.34
C TYR A 944 7.42 41.54 29.57
N GLU A 945 6.36 42.34 29.51
CA GLU A 945 5.89 43.12 30.66
C GLU A 945 5.56 42.21 31.86
N TRP A 946 4.97 41.04 31.63
CA TRP A 946 4.65 40.09 32.69
C TRP A 946 5.90 39.45 33.28
N ALA A 947 6.90 39.12 32.45
CA ALA A 947 8.18 38.63 32.94
C ALA A 947 8.90 39.66 33.82
N ARG A 948 8.83 40.96 33.47
CA ARG A 948 9.38 42.06 34.29
C ARG A 948 8.65 42.18 35.63
N LYS A 949 7.32 42.25 35.61
CA LYS A 949 6.51 42.32 36.84
C LYS A 949 6.72 41.11 37.75
N MET A 950 6.84 39.90 37.18
CA MET A 950 7.20 38.70 37.94
C MET A 950 8.55 38.83 38.64
N ALA A 951 9.55 39.44 37.98
CA ALA A 951 10.87 39.66 38.56
C ALA A 951 10.83 40.75 39.66
N GLU A 952 10.15 41.86 39.41
CA GLU A 952 9.95 42.94 40.38
C GLU A 952 9.26 42.44 41.66
N ASP A 953 8.16 41.71 41.53
CA ASP A 953 7.42 41.14 42.66
C ASP A 953 8.23 40.09 43.42
N ALA A 954 8.99 39.24 42.70
CA ALA A 954 9.83 38.22 43.33
C ALA A 954 11.02 38.82 44.10
N LEU A 955 11.47 40.01 43.72
CA LEU A 955 12.55 40.74 44.39
C LEU A 955 12.05 41.78 45.40
N GLU A 956 10.73 41.96 45.52
CA GLU A 956 10.11 43.03 46.30
C GLU A 956 10.71 44.41 45.94
N TYR A 957 11.00 44.63 44.65
CA TYR A 957 11.69 45.83 44.18
C TYR A 957 10.79 47.05 44.39
N GLU A 958 11.25 48.03 45.17
CA GLU A 958 10.55 49.32 45.27
C GLU A 958 10.77 50.12 43.98
N PRO A 959 9.74 50.74 43.39
CA PRO A 959 9.88 51.59 42.23
C PRO A 959 10.62 52.87 42.62
N ASP A 960 11.95 52.80 42.71
CA ASP A 960 12.80 53.98 42.73
C ASP A 960 12.65 54.70 41.37
N GLU A 961 12.63 56.04 41.37
CA GLU A 961 12.47 56.87 40.16
C GLU A 961 13.57 56.64 39.08
N THR A 962 14.57 55.81 39.37
CA THR A 962 15.62 55.47 38.42
C THR A 962 15.10 54.33 37.54
N ASP A 963 14.74 54.68 36.31
CA ASP A 963 14.18 53.94 35.14
C ASP A 963 14.78 52.55 34.82
N SER A 964 15.02 51.72 35.83
CA SER A 964 15.93 50.60 35.78
C SER A 964 15.17 49.28 35.66
N SER A 965 14.10 49.24 34.84
CA SER A 965 13.28 48.04 34.60
C SER A 965 14.08 46.80 34.16
N ARG A 966 15.35 46.95 33.79
CA ARG A 966 16.29 45.86 33.48
C ARG A 966 16.87 45.17 34.72
N LEU A 967 17.16 45.91 35.79
CA LEU A 967 17.85 45.41 36.98
C LEU A 967 17.16 44.20 37.63
N PRO A 968 15.82 44.16 37.78
CA PRO A 968 15.15 43.01 38.37
C PRO A 968 15.35 41.73 37.55
N LEU A 969 15.28 41.82 36.23
CA LEU A 969 15.46 40.67 35.35
C LEU A 969 16.89 40.15 35.37
N ASP A 970 17.89 41.05 35.33
CA ASP A 970 19.29 40.66 35.42
C ASP A 970 19.59 39.93 36.74
N GLU A 971 19.09 40.44 37.87
CA GLU A 971 19.27 39.80 39.19
C GLU A 971 18.53 38.44 39.27
N ILE A 972 17.34 38.33 38.68
CA ILE A 972 16.62 37.06 38.59
C ILE A 972 17.35 36.04 37.70
N LEU A 973 17.98 36.47 36.60
CA LEU A 973 18.72 35.56 35.74
C LEU A 973 20.02 35.06 36.39
N GLU A 974 20.63 35.87 37.27
CA GLU A 974 21.73 35.44 38.12
C GLU A 974 21.26 34.49 39.24
N SER A 975 20.07 34.73 39.80
CA SER A 975 19.51 33.98 40.95
C SER A 975 18.07 33.50 40.68
N PRO A 976 17.86 32.54 39.75
CA PRO A 976 16.52 32.14 39.31
C PRO A 976 15.69 31.41 40.37
N GLU A 977 16.33 30.91 41.44
CA GLU A 977 15.65 30.30 42.57
C GLU A 977 14.71 31.25 43.31
N ARG A 978 14.93 32.57 43.21
CA ARG A 978 14.07 33.60 43.81
C ARG A 978 12.66 33.60 43.20
N LEU A 979 12.49 33.19 41.95
CA LEU A 979 11.16 33.04 41.35
C LEU A 979 10.32 31.92 41.98
N LYS A 980 10.92 31.04 42.81
CA LYS A 980 10.17 29.96 43.48
C LYS A 980 9.34 30.44 44.66
N SER A 981 9.66 31.60 45.25
CA SER A 981 8.87 32.18 46.34
C SER A 981 7.61 32.89 45.84
N LEU A 982 7.53 33.21 44.54
CA LEU A 982 6.36 33.86 43.94
C LEU A 982 5.20 32.87 43.73
N ASP A 983 4.03 33.23 44.27
CA ASP A 983 2.79 32.49 44.04
C ASP A 983 2.19 32.89 42.68
N LEU A 984 2.50 32.09 41.66
CA LEU A 984 2.04 32.33 40.29
C LEU A 984 0.53 32.18 40.12
N ASP A 985 -0.13 31.38 40.96
CA ASP A 985 -1.58 31.18 40.87
C ASP A 985 -2.30 32.44 41.36
N ALA A 986 -1.85 33.00 42.50
CA ALA A 986 -2.36 34.27 43.00
C ALA A 986 -2.06 35.44 42.04
N PHE A 987 -0.85 35.47 41.46
CA PHE A 987 -0.48 36.48 40.46
C PHE A 987 -1.37 36.38 39.20
N ALA A 988 -1.65 35.17 38.72
CA ALA A 988 -2.53 34.95 37.58
C ALA A 988 -3.99 35.39 37.86
N GLU A 989 -4.50 35.11 39.06
CA GLU A 989 -5.84 35.55 39.46
C GLU A 989 -5.97 37.09 39.47
N GLU A 990 -4.94 37.80 39.92
CA GLU A 990 -4.92 39.27 39.91
C GLU A 990 -4.86 39.83 38.48
N LEU A 991 -4.05 39.25 37.59
CA LEU A 991 -4.05 39.62 36.16
C LEU A 991 -5.43 39.41 35.52
N MET A 992 -6.09 38.30 35.85
CA MET A 992 -7.43 38.00 35.36
C MET A 992 -8.46 39.00 35.90
N ARG A 993 -8.32 39.42 37.17
CA ARG A 993 -9.18 40.44 37.81
C ARG A 993 -9.01 41.82 37.17
N GLN A 994 -7.80 42.17 36.74
CA GLN A 994 -7.50 43.40 36.02
C GLN A 994 -7.97 43.38 34.55
N GLY A 995 -8.43 42.22 34.05
CA GLY A 995 -8.99 42.08 32.72
C GLY A 995 -8.00 41.64 31.64
N PHE A 996 -6.78 41.23 32.01
CA PHE A 996 -5.79 40.72 31.05
C PHE A 996 -6.03 39.28 30.60
N GLY A 997 -6.98 38.58 31.23
CA GLY A 997 -7.32 37.19 30.93
C GLY A 997 -6.57 36.19 31.80
N ASN A 998 -6.82 34.89 31.56
CA ASN A 998 -6.11 33.83 32.26
C ASN A 998 -4.74 33.61 31.61
N MET A 999 -3.67 33.73 32.41
CA MET A 999 -2.27 33.60 31.98
C MET A 999 -1.50 32.55 32.81
N GLN A 1000 -2.21 31.72 33.59
CA GLN A 1000 -1.58 30.82 34.56
C GLN A 1000 -0.48 29.95 33.94
N ILE A 1001 -0.78 29.26 32.82
CA ILE A 1001 0.19 28.37 32.15
C ILE A 1001 1.37 29.17 31.61
N THR A 1002 1.11 30.30 30.94
CA THR A 1002 2.15 31.20 30.41
C THR A 1002 3.11 31.66 31.51
N LEU A 1003 2.62 32.00 32.71
CA LEU A 1003 3.49 32.41 33.83
C LEU A 1003 4.39 31.26 34.31
N TYR A 1004 3.87 30.02 34.35
CA TYR A 1004 4.69 28.84 34.65
C TYR A 1004 5.75 28.58 33.58
N ASP A 1005 5.43 28.80 32.30
CA ASP A 1005 6.36 28.70 31.18
C ASP A 1005 7.44 29.78 31.25
N ILE A 1006 7.06 31.04 31.54
CA ILE A 1006 7.99 32.16 31.75
C ILE A 1006 8.97 31.82 32.89
N ARG A 1007 8.46 31.37 34.05
CA ARG A 1007 9.33 30.96 35.17
C ARG A 1007 10.28 29.83 34.77
N ALA A 1008 9.79 28.83 34.03
CA ALA A 1008 10.60 27.70 33.59
C ALA A 1008 11.73 28.16 32.63
N GLU A 1009 11.43 29.09 31.74
CA GLU A 1009 12.35 29.64 30.76
C GLU A 1009 13.38 30.58 31.41
N LEU A 1010 12.98 31.45 32.34
CA LEU A 1010 13.91 32.31 33.11
C LEU A 1010 14.87 31.47 33.97
N ASN A 1011 14.41 30.31 34.47
CA ASN A 1011 15.28 29.39 35.20
C ASN A 1011 16.30 28.68 34.31
N GLN A 1012 15.95 28.35 33.05
CA GLN A 1012 16.86 27.71 32.08
C GLN A 1012 16.53 28.12 30.64
N ARG A 1013 17.11 29.23 30.18
CA ARG A 1013 16.89 29.82 28.85
C ARG A 1013 17.20 28.82 27.73
N TYR A 1014 16.31 28.73 26.74
CA TYR A 1014 16.42 27.85 25.56
C TYR A 1014 16.82 26.40 25.86
N LYS A 1015 16.49 25.89 27.05
CA LYS A 1015 16.73 24.50 27.39
C LYS A 1015 16.10 23.57 26.34
N ASP A 1016 16.93 22.77 25.72
CA ASP A 1016 16.46 21.69 24.85
C ASP A 1016 15.75 20.63 25.70
N LEU A 1017 14.46 20.41 25.39
CA LEU A 1017 13.61 19.44 26.09
C LEU A 1017 13.61 18.05 25.43
N ARG A 1018 14.35 17.89 24.33
CA ARG A 1018 14.55 16.61 23.66
C ARG A 1018 15.23 15.58 24.55
N GLU A 1019 15.04 14.31 24.22
CA GLU A 1019 15.69 13.23 24.95
C GLU A 1019 17.18 13.20 24.62
N PRO A 1020 18.08 13.14 25.62
CA PRO A 1020 19.51 13.03 25.35
C PRO A 1020 19.82 11.73 24.61
N PHE A 1021 20.82 11.76 23.74
CA PHE A 1021 21.27 10.60 22.97
C PHE A 1021 21.54 9.38 23.87
N ARG A 1022 21.13 8.19 23.39
CA ARG A 1022 21.38 6.91 24.06
C ARG A 1022 22.02 5.92 23.10
N SER A 1023 23.06 5.24 23.57
CA SER A 1023 23.72 4.19 22.80
C SER A 1023 22.73 3.07 22.46
N PRO A 1024 22.76 2.53 21.22
CA PRO A 1024 21.81 1.51 20.79
C PRO A 1024 21.95 0.22 21.61
N SER A 1025 20.82 -0.39 21.95
CA SER A 1025 20.81 -1.70 22.62
C SER A 1025 21.42 -2.78 21.71
N ARG A 1026 21.86 -3.92 22.27
CA ARG A 1026 22.41 -5.03 21.45
C ARG A 1026 21.44 -5.53 20.39
N GLU A 1027 20.14 -5.49 20.67
CA GLU A 1027 19.10 -5.83 19.72
C GLU A 1027 18.93 -4.75 18.64
N GLN A 1028 18.92 -3.48 19.02
CA GLN A 1028 18.87 -2.37 18.06
C GLN A 1028 20.11 -2.37 17.16
N MET A 1029 21.30 -2.57 17.72
CA MET A 1029 22.55 -2.77 16.97
C MET A 1029 22.45 -3.96 16.02
N PHE A 1030 21.87 -5.08 16.47
CA PHE A 1030 21.69 -6.27 15.64
C PHE A 1030 20.87 -5.93 14.39
N TYR A 1031 19.70 -5.33 14.54
CA TYR A 1031 18.82 -4.96 13.41
C TYR A 1031 19.39 -3.82 12.56
N MET A 1032 20.01 -2.81 13.17
CA MET A 1032 20.72 -1.72 12.47
C MET A 1032 21.83 -2.25 11.55
N LEU A 1033 22.57 -3.27 11.99
CA LEU A 1033 23.69 -3.87 11.24
C LEU A 1033 23.29 -4.96 10.25
N ILE A 1034 22.05 -5.42 10.23
CA ILE A 1034 21.56 -6.35 9.20
C ILE A 1034 20.58 -5.68 8.24
N LYS A 1035 20.03 -4.50 8.60
CA LYS A 1035 18.98 -3.76 7.88
C LYS A 1035 17.70 -4.58 7.67
N GLU A 1036 17.45 -5.48 8.60
CA GLU A 1036 16.23 -6.25 8.74
C GLU A 1036 15.51 -5.83 10.02
N ASN A 1037 14.30 -6.31 10.21
CA ASN A 1037 13.52 -6.06 11.41
C ASN A 1037 13.00 -7.38 11.99
N PRO A 1038 12.46 -7.41 13.23
CA PRO A 1038 11.94 -8.63 13.84
C PRO A 1038 10.86 -9.37 13.03
N HIS A 1039 10.18 -8.70 12.10
CA HIS A 1039 9.14 -9.29 11.27
C HIS A 1039 9.69 -9.98 10.01
N THR A 1040 10.81 -9.49 9.47
CA THR A 1040 11.51 -10.12 8.34
C THR A 1040 12.53 -11.15 8.81
N PHE A 1041 13.27 -10.85 9.88
CA PHE A 1041 14.28 -11.70 10.49
C PHE A 1041 14.01 -11.85 11.99
N GLY A 1042 13.21 -12.85 12.38
CA GLY A 1042 12.81 -13.09 13.76
C GLY A 1042 12.69 -14.56 14.12
N ILE A 1043 12.45 -14.85 15.40
CA ILE A 1043 12.17 -16.21 15.87
C ILE A 1043 10.96 -16.77 15.12
N GLY A 1044 11.08 -18.00 14.64
CA GLY A 1044 10.07 -18.67 13.83
C GLY A 1044 10.22 -18.46 12.33
N LYS A 1045 11.03 -17.51 11.83
CA LYS A 1045 11.21 -17.32 10.39
C LYS A 1045 12.10 -18.41 9.78
N VAL A 1046 11.78 -18.81 8.56
CA VAL A 1046 12.57 -19.77 7.78
C VAL A 1046 13.60 -18.98 6.97
N VAL A 1047 14.86 -19.38 7.07
CA VAL A 1047 15.99 -18.75 6.40
C VAL A 1047 16.80 -19.77 5.63
N LEU A 1048 17.40 -19.33 4.53
CA LEU A 1048 18.31 -20.14 3.74
C LEU A 1048 19.74 -20.00 4.27
N GLY A 1049 20.41 -21.12 4.46
CA GLY A 1049 21.77 -21.17 4.98
C GLY A 1049 22.64 -22.19 4.28
N ARG A 1050 23.85 -21.79 3.88
CA ARG A 1050 24.85 -22.71 3.33
C ARG A 1050 25.60 -23.42 4.44
N VAL A 1051 25.68 -24.74 4.35
CA VAL A 1051 26.39 -25.59 5.31
C VAL A 1051 27.89 -25.37 5.19
N MET A 1052 28.51 -24.85 6.24
CA MET A 1052 29.94 -24.57 6.26
C MET A 1052 30.75 -25.76 6.73
N ARG A 1053 30.34 -26.37 7.84
CA ARG A 1053 31.00 -27.55 8.43
C ARG A 1053 30.13 -28.23 9.47
N ILE A 1054 30.43 -29.49 9.73
CA ILE A 1054 29.94 -30.22 10.90
C ILE A 1054 30.89 -29.94 12.06
N VAL A 1055 30.32 -29.61 13.23
CA VAL A 1055 31.05 -29.29 14.45
C VAL A 1055 31.08 -30.52 15.34
N TYR A 1056 32.28 -30.99 15.64
CA TYR A 1056 32.52 -32.14 16.50
C TYR A 1056 33.10 -31.73 17.86
N ARG A 1057 32.75 -32.47 18.91
CA ARG A 1057 33.33 -32.37 20.24
C ARG A 1057 34.47 -33.36 20.36
N ARG A 1058 35.71 -32.84 20.38
CA ARG A 1058 36.90 -33.67 20.58
C ARG A 1058 36.85 -34.37 21.94
N PRO A 1059 37.18 -35.68 22.01
CA PRO A 1059 37.33 -36.40 23.27
C PRO A 1059 38.46 -35.79 24.11
N GLN A 1060 38.26 -35.73 25.42
CA GLN A 1060 39.33 -35.37 26.37
C GLN A 1060 40.27 -36.56 26.55
N LYS A 1061 41.59 -36.32 26.64
CA LYS A 1061 42.60 -37.40 26.78
C LYS A 1061 42.30 -38.35 27.95
N ASP A 1062 41.81 -37.82 29.08
CA ASP A 1062 41.41 -38.61 30.26
C ASP A 1062 40.21 -39.55 30.04
N LYS A 1063 39.35 -39.26 29.06
CA LYS A 1063 38.20 -40.13 28.73
C LYS A 1063 38.59 -41.26 27.78
N ILE A 1064 39.59 -41.03 26.91
CA ILE A 1064 40.07 -42.03 25.95
C ILE A 1064 40.62 -43.25 26.70
N THR A 1065 41.41 -43.04 27.77
CA THR A 1065 41.99 -44.13 28.57
C THR A 1065 40.96 -44.96 29.35
N LYS A 1066 39.75 -44.44 29.56
CA LYS A 1066 38.68 -45.10 30.34
C LYS A 1066 37.63 -45.83 29.49
N THR A 1067 37.66 -45.68 28.17
CA THR A 1067 36.62 -46.22 27.28
C THR A 1067 37.11 -47.45 26.54
N ILE A 1068 36.24 -48.46 26.43
CA ILE A 1068 36.53 -49.72 25.73
C ILE A 1068 35.78 -49.69 24.39
N PRO A 1069 36.48 -49.83 23.24
CA PRO A 1069 35.83 -49.97 21.94
C PRO A 1069 34.87 -51.16 21.90
N VAL A 1070 33.75 -51.00 21.19
CA VAL A 1070 32.71 -52.04 21.10
C VAL A 1070 32.75 -52.66 19.71
N ARG A 1071 32.70 -54.00 19.62
CA ARG A 1071 32.60 -54.71 18.35
C ARG A 1071 31.13 -54.87 17.94
N ASN A 1072 30.80 -54.45 16.73
CA ASN A 1072 29.45 -54.62 16.19
C ASN A 1072 29.23 -56.11 15.82
N ALA A 1073 28.21 -56.72 16.42
CA ALA A 1073 27.91 -58.14 16.23
C ALA A 1073 27.50 -58.48 14.78
N ALA A 1074 26.88 -57.54 14.06
CA ALA A 1074 26.36 -57.77 12.71
C ALA A 1074 27.45 -57.72 11.63
N THR A 1075 28.37 -56.76 11.70
CA THR A 1075 29.45 -56.59 10.72
C THR A 1075 30.73 -57.28 11.13
N GLY A 1076 30.90 -57.59 12.42
CA GLY A 1076 32.16 -58.06 12.98
C GLY A 1076 33.26 -57.00 13.03
N MET A 1077 32.94 -55.73 12.75
CA MET A 1077 33.91 -54.63 12.81
C MET A 1077 33.86 -53.93 14.17
N TRP A 1078 34.99 -53.40 14.61
CA TRP A 1078 35.14 -52.56 15.78
C TRP A 1078 34.62 -51.15 15.51
N GLN A 1079 34.00 -50.56 16.53
CA GLN A 1079 33.42 -49.24 16.47
C GLN A 1079 34.08 -48.31 17.49
N CYS A 1080 34.47 -47.12 17.04
CA CYS A 1080 34.99 -46.07 17.91
C CYS A 1080 33.87 -45.50 18.82
N PRO A 1081 33.98 -45.53 20.15
CA PRO A 1081 32.95 -44.99 21.06
C PRO A 1081 32.69 -43.49 20.96
N PHE A 1082 33.60 -42.71 20.35
CA PHE A 1082 33.48 -41.25 20.29
C PHE A 1082 32.91 -40.73 18.98
N CYS A 1083 33.45 -41.16 17.83
CA CYS A 1083 32.97 -40.76 16.51
C CYS A 1083 31.99 -41.78 15.89
N LEU A 1084 31.82 -42.95 16.51
CA LEU A 1084 30.94 -44.04 16.06
C LEU A 1084 31.30 -44.63 14.68
N SER A 1085 32.47 -44.33 14.12
CA SER A 1085 32.95 -44.99 12.90
C SER A 1085 33.19 -46.48 13.17
N GLY A 1086 32.62 -47.32 12.32
CA GLY A 1086 32.56 -48.78 12.48
C GLY A 1086 33.43 -49.56 11.52
N ASP A 1087 34.37 -48.91 10.82
CA ASP A 1087 35.13 -49.50 9.70
C ASP A 1087 36.47 -50.12 10.15
N PHE A 1088 36.60 -50.46 11.43
CA PHE A 1088 37.85 -50.98 11.99
C PHE A 1088 37.78 -52.51 12.05
N SER A 1089 38.62 -53.19 11.29
CA SER A 1089 38.69 -54.65 11.27
C SER A 1089 39.30 -55.20 12.58
N GLU A 1090 40.28 -54.49 13.13
CA GLU A 1090 41.05 -54.88 14.32
C GLU A 1090 40.97 -53.81 15.42
N LEU A 1091 41.02 -54.25 16.68
CA LEU A 1091 40.96 -53.34 17.84
C LEU A 1091 42.14 -52.36 17.85
N SER A 1092 43.31 -52.78 17.37
CA SER A 1092 44.50 -51.94 17.20
C SER A 1092 44.23 -50.74 16.30
N GLU A 1093 43.43 -50.90 15.24
CA GLU A 1093 43.09 -49.81 14.32
C GLU A 1093 42.33 -48.68 15.03
N VAL A 1094 41.45 -49.03 15.98
CA VAL A 1094 40.72 -48.05 16.81
C VAL A 1094 41.67 -47.26 17.72
N TRP A 1095 42.70 -47.91 18.28
CA TRP A 1095 43.71 -47.23 19.10
C TRP A 1095 44.59 -46.31 18.26
N THR A 1096 45.05 -46.76 17.08
CA THR A 1096 45.76 -45.87 16.14
C THR A 1096 44.91 -44.69 15.68
N HIS A 1097 43.59 -44.86 15.55
CA HIS A 1097 42.67 -43.76 15.24
C HIS A 1097 42.65 -42.68 16.34
N TYR A 1098 42.90 -43.05 17.60
CA TYR A 1098 43.12 -42.10 18.70
C TYR A 1098 44.53 -41.53 18.73
N ASP A 1099 45.55 -42.39 18.63
CA ASP A 1099 46.95 -42.00 18.76
C ASP A 1099 47.39 -41.06 17.63
N MET A 1100 46.85 -41.24 16.42
CA MET A 1100 47.08 -40.36 15.28
C MET A 1100 46.20 -39.10 15.30
N GLU A 1101 45.47 -38.84 16.40
CA GLU A 1101 44.50 -37.75 16.54
C GLU A 1101 43.46 -37.69 15.39
N ALA A 1102 43.22 -38.83 14.72
CA ALA A 1102 42.32 -38.92 13.56
C ALA A 1102 40.84 -38.91 13.97
N CYS A 1103 40.51 -39.13 15.24
CA CYS A 1103 39.15 -39.13 15.76
C CYS A 1103 38.53 -37.71 15.83
N PRO A 1104 37.51 -37.39 15.00
CA PRO A 1104 36.84 -36.09 15.08
C PRO A 1104 36.05 -35.92 16.39
N GLY A 1105 35.61 -37.02 17.00
CA GLY A 1105 34.75 -37.06 18.18
C GLY A 1105 33.26 -37.06 17.85
N GLN A 1106 32.42 -36.76 18.85
CA GLN A 1106 30.96 -36.81 18.71
C GLN A 1106 30.44 -35.55 18.01
N ALA A 1107 29.58 -35.69 17.00
CA ALA A 1107 28.99 -34.54 16.34
C ALA A 1107 28.03 -33.77 17.28
N VAL A 1108 28.23 -32.45 17.38
CA VAL A 1108 27.43 -31.54 18.24
C VAL A 1108 26.36 -30.82 17.44
N GLY A 1109 26.67 -30.48 16.19
CA GLY A 1109 25.72 -29.85 15.27
C GLY A 1109 26.37 -29.42 13.96
N VAL A 1110 25.58 -28.76 13.12
CA VAL A 1110 25.98 -28.24 11.82
C VAL A 1110 26.04 -26.72 11.89
N ARG A 1111 27.12 -26.12 11.38
CA ARG A 1111 27.24 -24.67 11.27
C ARG A 1111 26.86 -24.20 9.88
N LEU A 1112 25.93 -23.25 9.80
CA LEU A 1112 25.47 -22.64 8.56
C LEU A 1112 25.91 -21.19 8.44
N ARG A 1113 25.90 -20.70 7.21
CA ARG A 1113 26.05 -19.29 6.84
C ARG A 1113 24.77 -18.83 6.18
N LEU A 1114 24.11 -17.84 6.79
CA LEU A 1114 22.92 -17.22 6.26
C LEU A 1114 23.27 -16.14 5.23
N GLU A 1115 22.29 -15.73 4.43
CA GLU A 1115 22.45 -14.72 3.38
C GLU A 1115 22.91 -13.35 3.94
N ALA A 1116 22.39 -12.95 5.10
CA ALA A 1116 22.83 -11.76 5.84
C ALA A 1116 24.26 -11.85 6.43
N GLY A 1117 25.04 -12.89 6.06
CA GLY A 1117 26.38 -13.16 6.58
C GLY A 1117 26.43 -13.67 8.02
N LEU A 1118 25.28 -13.69 8.72
CA LEU A 1118 25.13 -14.23 10.07
C LEU A 1118 25.50 -15.71 10.14
N THR A 1119 26.07 -16.12 11.27
CA THR A 1119 26.35 -17.55 11.50
C THR A 1119 25.18 -18.24 12.17
N GLY A 1120 24.64 -19.26 11.51
CA GLY A 1120 23.62 -20.14 12.05
C GLY A 1120 24.22 -21.42 12.64
N PHE A 1121 23.58 -22.00 13.65
CA PHE A 1121 23.96 -23.30 14.21
C PHE A 1121 22.74 -24.19 14.39
N ILE A 1122 22.80 -25.43 13.86
CA ILE A 1122 21.79 -26.47 14.06
C ILE A 1122 22.38 -27.55 14.97
N PRO A 1123 21.99 -27.60 16.26
CA PRO A 1123 22.31 -28.74 17.13
C PRO A 1123 21.86 -30.08 16.52
N VAL A 1124 22.59 -31.18 16.71
CA VAL A 1124 22.25 -32.50 16.09
C VAL A 1124 20.81 -32.94 16.38
N LYS A 1125 20.31 -32.64 17.58
CA LYS A 1125 18.91 -32.93 17.98
C LYS A 1125 17.84 -32.20 17.15
N PHE A 1126 18.21 -31.16 16.41
CA PHE A 1126 17.32 -30.36 15.57
C PHE A 1126 17.57 -30.57 14.07
N LEU A 1127 18.29 -31.64 13.69
CA LEU A 1127 18.51 -32.01 12.29
C LEU A 1127 17.33 -32.76 11.68
N SER A 1128 16.82 -33.77 12.38
CA SER A 1128 15.67 -34.57 11.95
C SER A 1128 14.88 -35.08 13.15
N ASP A 1129 13.63 -35.47 12.93
CA ASP A 1129 12.79 -36.08 13.95
C ASP A 1129 13.29 -37.47 14.39
N SER A 1130 13.95 -38.19 13.47
CA SER A 1130 14.62 -39.46 13.76
C SER A 1130 15.99 -39.24 14.41
N ARG A 1131 16.46 -40.23 15.19
CA ARG A 1131 17.78 -40.18 15.82
C ARG A 1131 18.89 -40.24 14.76
N VAL A 1132 19.66 -39.16 14.63
CA VAL A 1132 20.84 -39.08 13.75
C VAL A 1132 22.11 -39.34 14.56
N SER A 1133 22.88 -40.33 14.16
CA SER A 1133 24.20 -40.62 14.78
C SER A 1133 25.32 -39.85 14.08
N ASN A 1134 25.32 -39.83 12.74
CA ASN A 1134 26.29 -39.10 11.94
C ASN A 1134 25.58 -38.07 11.03
N PRO A 1135 25.76 -36.75 11.26
CA PRO A 1135 25.12 -35.72 10.43
C PRO A 1135 25.54 -35.73 8.96
N GLY A 1136 26.71 -36.29 8.65
CA GLY A 1136 27.23 -36.37 7.28
C GLY A 1136 26.37 -37.20 6.33
N ASP A 1137 25.57 -38.12 6.87
CA ASP A 1137 24.70 -38.99 6.09
C ASP A 1137 23.46 -38.25 5.54
N LEU A 1138 23.06 -37.16 6.20
CA LEU A 1138 21.92 -36.33 5.81
C LEU A 1138 22.34 -35.07 5.06
N ILE A 1139 23.49 -34.51 5.42
CA ILE A 1139 23.90 -33.18 4.98
C ILE A 1139 25.34 -33.22 4.51
N GLN A 1140 25.54 -32.81 3.25
CA GLN A 1140 26.85 -32.59 2.69
C GLN A 1140 27.33 -31.15 2.92
N ILE A 1141 28.63 -30.97 3.15
CA ILE A 1141 29.22 -29.64 3.28
C ILE A 1141 29.05 -28.87 1.96
N GLY A 1142 28.64 -27.60 2.06
CA GLY A 1142 28.45 -26.71 0.93
C GLY A 1142 27.03 -26.67 0.36
N THR A 1143 26.12 -27.55 0.78
CA THR A 1143 24.71 -27.49 0.39
C THR A 1143 23.98 -26.32 1.06
N THR A 1144 22.95 -25.80 0.40
CA THR A 1144 22.05 -24.80 1.00
C THR A 1144 20.88 -25.52 1.64
N LEU A 1145 20.61 -25.23 2.91
CA LEU A 1145 19.51 -25.80 3.68
C LEU A 1145 18.55 -24.69 4.09
N ALA A 1146 17.26 -24.96 3.99
CA ALA A 1146 16.22 -24.16 4.62
C ALA A 1146 16.11 -24.58 6.09
N ALA A 1147 16.17 -23.61 7.00
CA ALA A 1147 16.11 -23.85 8.43
C ALA A 1147 15.33 -22.75 9.13
N ARG A 1148 14.63 -23.08 10.22
CA ARG A 1148 13.79 -22.16 10.99
C ARG A 1148 14.53 -21.64 12.20
N ILE A 1149 14.46 -20.34 12.46
CA ILE A 1149 15.09 -19.68 13.61
C ILE A 1149 14.37 -20.06 14.90
N ILE A 1150 15.07 -20.66 15.85
CA ILE A 1150 14.54 -20.97 17.19
C ILE A 1150 14.94 -19.89 18.19
N LYS A 1151 16.18 -19.40 18.11
CA LYS A 1151 16.74 -18.46 19.07
C LYS A 1151 17.73 -17.53 18.39
N ILE A 1152 17.71 -16.27 18.80
CA ILE A 1152 18.68 -15.25 18.38
C ILE A 1152 19.58 -14.92 19.58
N ASP A 1153 20.90 -14.94 19.38
CA ASP A 1153 21.89 -14.46 20.33
C ASP A 1153 22.46 -13.13 19.82
N TYR A 1154 21.89 -12.04 20.35
CA TYR A 1154 22.29 -10.67 20.00
C TYR A 1154 23.74 -10.35 20.41
N ASN A 1155 24.28 -10.99 21.46
CA ASN A 1155 25.65 -10.73 21.91
C ASN A 1155 26.68 -11.35 20.96
N ARG A 1156 26.37 -12.54 20.43
CA ARG A 1156 27.26 -13.26 19.51
C ARG A 1156 26.98 -12.97 18.04
N MET A 1157 25.89 -12.24 17.74
CA MET A 1157 25.38 -12.04 16.38
C MET A 1157 25.24 -13.38 15.65
N SER A 1158 24.56 -14.33 16.28
CA SER A 1158 24.35 -15.69 15.77
C SER A 1158 22.95 -16.20 16.07
N VAL A 1159 22.48 -17.16 15.26
CA VAL A 1159 21.15 -17.75 15.44
C VAL A 1159 21.23 -19.26 15.58
N ASP A 1160 20.39 -19.82 16.45
CA ASP A 1160 20.16 -21.25 16.54
C ASP A 1160 18.97 -21.62 15.65
N LEU A 1161 19.13 -22.68 14.87
CA LEU A 1161 18.23 -23.08 13.80
C LEU A 1161 17.78 -24.54 13.98
N SER A 1162 16.66 -24.90 13.35
CA SER A 1162 16.19 -26.29 13.19
C SER A 1162 15.94 -26.62 11.72
N CYS A 1163 16.14 -27.88 11.34
CA CYS A 1163 15.72 -28.46 10.06
C CYS A 1163 14.77 -29.66 10.25
N ARG A 1164 14.28 -29.91 11.48
CA ARG A 1164 13.32 -30.99 11.72
C ARG A 1164 12.07 -30.76 10.91
N THR A 1165 11.55 -31.82 10.28
CA THR A 1165 10.26 -31.78 9.58
C THR A 1165 9.14 -31.26 10.48
N SER A 1166 9.11 -31.66 11.76
CA SER A 1166 8.14 -31.13 12.74
C SER A 1166 8.18 -29.62 12.94
N ASP A 1167 9.39 -29.05 12.93
CA ASP A 1167 9.61 -27.62 13.18
C ASP A 1167 9.47 -26.81 11.88
N MET A 1168 9.80 -27.42 10.73
CA MET A 1168 9.61 -26.81 9.41
C MET A 1168 8.13 -26.66 9.09
N GLU A 1169 7.36 -27.73 9.31
CA GLU A 1169 5.92 -27.75 9.09
C GLU A 1169 5.14 -27.09 10.24
N ASP A 1170 5.80 -26.75 11.33
CA ASP A 1170 5.21 -26.15 12.54
C ASP A 1170 3.99 -26.92 13.05
N HIS A 1171 4.15 -28.23 13.27
CA HIS A 1171 3.05 -29.10 13.75
C HIS A 1171 2.47 -28.66 15.10
N GLU A 1172 3.27 -27.97 15.93
CA GLU A 1172 2.84 -27.47 17.23
C GLU A 1172 2.24 -26.06 17.17
N HIS A 1173 2.14 -25.46 15.97
CA HIS A 1173 1.61 -24.11 15.73
C HIS A 1173 2.25 -23.03 16.61
N LYS A 1174 3.56 -23.14 16.83
CA LYS A 1174 4.32 -22.22 17.69
C LYS A 1174 4.81 -20.99 16.97
N PHE A 1175 5.01 -21.07 15.66
CA PHE A 1175 5.73 -20.06 14.88
C PHE A 1175 4.84 -19.34 13.88
N ARG A 1176 3.86 -20.04 13.30
CA ARG A 1176 2.96 -19.44 12.32
C ARG A 1176 2.22 -18.24 12.94
N PRO A 1177 2.10 -17.13 12.20
CA PRO A 1177 1.24 -16.03 12.61
C PRO A 1177 -0.17 -16.52 12.94
N GLN A 1178 -0.79 -15.92 13.95
CA GLN A 1178 -2.19 -16.19 14.25
C GLN A 1178 -3.05 -15.78 13.05
N ARG A 1179 -3.88 -16.71 12.58
CA ARG A 1179 -4.82 -16.47 11.48
C ARG A 1179 -5.93 -15.52 11.93
N ASP A 1180 -6.50 -14.81 10.97
CA ASP A 1180 -7.64 -13.93 11.23
C ASP A 1180 -8.84 -14.72 11.80
N PRO A 1181 -9.64 -14.16 12.72
CA PRO A 1181 -10.84 -14.81 13.25
C PRO A 1181 -11.86 -15.25 12.18
N TYR A 1182 -11.87 -14.61 11.01
CA TYR A 1182 -12.76 -14.89 9.89
C TYR A 1182 -12.12 -15.77 8.80
N TYR A 1183 -11.05 -16.51 9.15
CA TYR A 1183 -10.32 -17.32 8.19
C TYR A 1183 -11.15 -18.49 7.66
N ASP A 1184 -11.29 -18.61 6.33
CA ASP A 1184 -12.08 -19.68 5.71
C ASP A 1184 -11.24 -20.96 5.50
N HIS A 1185 -11.24 -21.80 6.53
CA HIS A 1185 -10.60 -23.12 6.49
C HIS A 1185 -11.23 -24.08 5.46
N LYS A 1186 -12.51 -23.90 5.10
CA LYS A 1186 -13.18 -24.78 4.15
C LYS A 1186 -12.69 -24.49 2.74
N ALA A 1187 -12.62 -23.21 2.35
CA ALA A 1187 -12.08 -22.79 1.07
C ALA A 1187 -10.61 -23.23 0.88
N GLU A 1188 -9.78 -23.09 1.91
CA GLU A 1188 -8.39 -23.58 1.89
C GLU A 1188 -8.30 -25.09 1.66
N GLU A 1189 -9.17 -25.89 2.31
CA GLU A 1189 -9.18 -27.35 2.12
C GLU A 1189 -9.68 -27.74 0.73
N GLU A 1190 -10.68 -27.05 0.18
CA GLU A 1190 -11.18 -27.29 -1.18
C GLU A 1190 -10.11 -27.00 -2.24
N ASP A 1191 -9.38 -25.89 -2.09
CA ASP A 1191 -8.25 -25.55 -2.96
C ASP A 1191 -7.14 -26.60 -2.87
N ARG A 1192 -6.73 -26.99 -1.64
CA ARG A 1192 -5.70 -28.02 -1.44
C ARG A 1192 -6.14 -29.37 -2.00
N ARG A 1193 -7.40 -29.74 -1.85
CA ARG A 1193 -7.96 -30.98 -2.42
C ARG A 1193 -7.93 -30.92 -3.94
N THR A 1194 -8.28 -29.79 -4.54
CA THR A 1194 -8.23 -29.59 -6.00
C THR A 1194 -6.80 -29.70 -6.52
N GLU A 1195 -5.83 -29.10 -5.83
CA GLU A 1195 -4.42 -29.19 -6.19
C GLU A 1195 -3.86 -30.61 -6.06
N ARG A 1196 -4.16 -31.31 -4.95
CA ARG A 1196 -3.80 -32.74 -4.77
C ARG A 1196 -4.43 -33.62 -5.85
N ASN A 1197 -5.68 -33.38 -6.21
CA ASN A 1197 -6.36 -34.12 -7.28
C ASN A 1197 -5.70 -33.88 -8.65
N LEU A 1198 -5.32 -32.64 -8.96
CA LEU A 1198 -4.59 -32.30 -10.19
C LEU A 1198 -3.20 -32.96 -10.21
N GLN A 1199 -2.48 -32.96 -9.09
CA GLN A 1199 -1.16 -33.58 -8.97
C GLN A 1199 -1.26 -35.11 -9.10
N ALA A 1200 -2.24 -35.73 -8.45
CA ALA A 1200 -2.52 -37.17 -8.58
C ALA A 1200 -2.94 -37.56 -10.01
N SER A 1201 -3.72 -36.71 -10.70
CA SER A 1201 -4.08 -36.93 -12.11
C SER A 1201 -2.85 -36.89 -13.01
N ARG A 1202 -1.94 -35.94 -12.80
CA ARG A 1202 -0.68 -35.84 -13.56
C ARG A 1202 0.24 -37.05 -13.36
N GLN A 1203 0.28 -37.61 -12.15
CA GLN A 1203 1.08 -38.82 -11.87
C GLN A 1203 0.48 -40.09 -12.50
N LYS A 1204 -0.85 -40.23 -12.52
CA LYS A 1204 -1.53 -41.40 -13.11
C LYS A 1204 -1.39 -41.51 -14.63
N GLU A 1205 -1.15 -40.41 -15.32
CA GLU A 1205 -0.99 -40.39 -16.79
C GLU A 1205 0.42 -40.77 -17.26
N GLN A 1206 1.36 -41.00 -16.35
CA GLN A 1206 2.75 -41.23 -16.70
C GLN A 1206 3.01 -42.71 -17.03
N TYR A 1207 2.94 -43.06 -18.32
CA TYR A 1207 3.56 -44.29 -18.84
C TYR A 1207 5.09 -44.12 -18.86
N VAL A 1208 5.83 -45.22 -18.82
CA VAL A 1208 7.30 -45.20 -18.95
C VAL A 1208 7.64 -44.90 -20.41
N LYS A 1209 8.22 -43.72 -20.68
CA LYS A 1209 8.72 -43.35 -22.02
C LYS A 1209 9.84 -44.31 -22.43
N ARG A 1210 9.81 -44.83 -23.65
CA ARG A 1210 10.83 -45.73 -24.22
C ARG A 1210 11.35 -45.18 -25.55
N VAL A 1211 12.57 -45.56 -25.94
CA VAL A 1211 13.17 -45.10 -27.20
C VAL A 1211 13.31 -46.32 -28.10
N ILE A 1212 12.24 -46.66 -28.82
CA ILE A 1212 12.23 -47.76 -29.79
C ILE A 1212 12.20 -47.13 -31.18
N ALA A 1213 13.23 -47.42 -31.98
CA ALA A 1213 13.36 -46.92 -33.34
C ALA A 1213 12.47 -47.74 -34.29
N HIS A 1214 11.19 -47.39 -34.37
CA HIS A 1214 10.23 -48.05 -35.26
C HIS A 1214 9.19 -47.02 -35.75
N PRO A 1215 8.81 -47.00 -37.05
CA PRO A 1215 7.96 -45.95 -37.61
C PRO A 1215 6.60 -45.80 -36.91
N TYR A 1216 6.00 -46.92 -36.53
CA TYR A 1216 4.71 -46.96 -35.85
C TYR A 1216 4.81 -46.82 -34.33
N PHE A 1217 6.02 -46.70 -33.75
CA PHE A 1217 6.17 -46.58 -32.30
C PHE A 1217 6.03 -45.14 -31.82
N GLN A 1218 5.14 -44.92 -30.85
CA GLN A 1218 4.95 -43.63 -30.19
C GLN A 1218 4.84 -43.77 -28.68
N ASN A 1219 5.52 -42.87 -27.98
CA ASN A 1219 5.34 -42.65 -26.56
C ASN A 1219 4.03 -41.90 -26.33
N CYS A 1220 2.94 -42.64 -26.16
CA CYS A 1220 1.63 -42.08 -25.90
C CYS A 1220 0.79 -43.03 -25.03
N SER A 1221 -0.18 -42.45 -24.30
CA SER A 1221 -1.15 -43.24 -23.52
C SER A 1221 -2.21 -43.88 -24.44
N CYS A 1222 -3.01 -44.80 -23.91
CA CYS A 1222 -4.13 -45.42 -24.66
C CYS A 1222 -5.05 -44.38 -25.30
N LYS A 1223 -5.45 -43.36 -24.53
CA LYS A 1223 -6.34 -42.29 -25.02
C LYS A 1223 -5.68 -41.42 -26.09
N GLN A 1224 -4.39 -41.10 -25.93
CA GLN A 1224 -3.65 -40.34 -26.93
C GLN A 1224 -3.51 -41.12 -28.23
N ALA A 1225 -3.25 -42.43 -28.15
CA ALA A 1225 -3.18 -43.30 -29.33
C ALA A 1225 -4.53 -43.42 -30.05
N GLU A 1226 -5.64 -43.58 -29.31
CA GLU A 1226 -6.99 -43.57 -29.90
C GLU A 1226 -7.31 -42.23 -30.57
N GLY A 1227 -6.85 -41.12 -30.00
CA GLY A 1227 -6.99 -39.79 -30.61
C GLY A 1227 -6.19 -39.64 -31.91
N LEU A 1228 -4.96 -40.16 -31.95
CA LEU A 1228 -4.13 -40.15 -33.17
C LEU A 1228 -4.70 -41.07 -34.26
N LEU A 1229 -5.16 -42.27 -33.89
CA LEU A 1229 -5.79 -43.21 -34.82
C LEU A 1229 -7.14 -42.73 -35.34
N LEU A 1230 -7.81 -41.78 -34.67
CA LEU A 1230 -9.08 -41.25 -35.13
C LEU A 1230 -8.94 -40.64 -36.54
N GLU A 1231 -7.87 -39.88 -36.77
CA GLU A 1231 -7.56 -39.20 -38.03
C GLU A 1231 -6.91 -40.12 -39.10
N MET A 1232 -6.59 -41.37 -38.76
CA MET A 1232 -5.88 -42.32 -39.63
C MET A 1232 -6.83 -43.28 -40.38
N GLU A 1233 -6.34 -44.00 -41.37
CA GLU A 1233 -7.17 -44.91 -42.19
C GLU A 1233 -7.44 -46.24 -41.48
N GLN A 1234 -8.48 -46.96 -41.93
CA GLN A 1234 -8.80 -48.28 -41.41
C GLN A 1234 -7.66 -49.28 -41.71
N GLY A 1235 -7.18 -49.92 -40.64
CA GLY A 1235 -6.03 -50.82 -40.68
C GLY A 1235 -4.73 -50.19 -40.16
N ASP A 1236 -4.68 -48.88 -39.97
CA ASP A 1236 -3.50 -48.21 -39.42
C ASP A 1236 -3.25 -48.60 -37.95
N THR A 1237 -1.97 -48.52 -37.56
CA THR A 1237 -1.46 -49.06 -36.30
C THR A 1237 -0.56 -48.08 -35.58
N ILE A 1238 -0.65 -48.06 -34.24
CA ILE A 1238 0.27 -47.37 -33.35
C ILE A 1238 0.75 -48.37 -32.31
N ILE A 1239 2.07 -48.50 -32.20
CA ILE A 1239 2.75 -49.28 -31.17
C ILE A 1239 3.09 -48.33 -30.03
N ARG A 1240 2.67 -48.66 -28.82
CA ARG A 1240 2.88 -47.81 -27.64
C ARG A 1240 3.35 -48.62 -26.43
N PRO A 1241 4.02 -47.98 -25.46
CA PRO A 1241 4.24 -48.57 -24.15
C PRO A 1241 2.91 -49.00 -23.50
N SER A 1242 2.94 -50.13 -22.79
CA SER A 1242 1.80 -50.52 -21.97
C SER A 1242 1.60 -49.53 -20.83
N SER A 1243 0.36 -49.07 -20.64
CA SER A 1243 -0.01 -48.20 -19.51
C SER A 1243 -0.36 -48.99 -18.24
N LYS A 1244 -0.51 -50.32 -18.34
CA LYS A 1244 -1.05 -51.17 -17.26
C LYS A 1244 -0.08 -52.21 -16.74
N VAL A 1245 0.93 -52.58 -17.53
CA VAL A 1245 1.86 -53.67 -17.25
C VAL A 1245 3.26 -53.12 -17.51
N GLY A 1246 4.25 -53.51 -16.70
CA GLY A 1246 5.59 -52.90 -16.62
C GLY A 1246 6.39 -52.83 -17.94
N PRO A 1247 7.71 -52.53 -17.87
CA PRO A 1247 8.53 -52.25 -19.05
C PRO A 1247 8.65 -53.43 -20.03
N ASP A 1248 8.15 -54.61 -19.67
CA ASP A 1248 8.20 -55.86 -20.45
C ASP A 1248 7.07 -56.03 -21.47
N TYR A 1249 6.17 -55.05 -21.58
CA TYR A 1249 5.01 -55.12 -22.46
C TYR A 1249 4.88 -53.90 -23.37
N LEU A 1250 4.68 -54.19 -24.64
CA LEU A 1250 4.18 -53.23 -25.63
C LEU A 1250 2.70 -53.49 -25.90
N THR A 1251 2.00 -52.48 -26.39
CA THR A 1251 0.62 -52.61 -26.84
C THR A 1251 0.52 -52.06 -28.25
N ILE A 1252 0.14 -52.91 -29.20
CA ILE A 1252 -0.17 -52.52 -30.57
C ILE A 1252 -1.65 -52.16 -30.60
N THR A 1253 -1.97 -50.91 -30.88
CA THR A 1253 -3.34 -50.44 -31.06
C THR A 1253 -3.58 -50.19 -32.53
N TRP A 1254 -4.60 -50.82 -33.10
CA TRP A 1254 -4.92 -50.64 -34.52
C TRP A 1254 -6.41 -50.32 -34.74
N LYS A 1255 -6.70 -49.62 -35.83
CA LYS A 1255 -8.05 -49.17 -36.19
C LYS A 1255 -8.82 -50.26 -36.93
N VAL A 1256 -9.77 -50.90 -36.23
CA VAL A 1256 -10.65 -51.94 -36.81
C VAL A 1256 -11.71 -51.29 -37.68
N ALA A 1257 -12.35 -50.24 -37.16
CA ALA A 1257 -13.34 -49.40 -37.81
C ALA A 1257 -13.35 -48.03 -37.12
N ASP A 1258 -14.07 -47.05 -37.65
CA ASP A 1258 -14.18 -45.73 -37.02
C ASP A 1258 -14.74 -45.84 -35.59
N GLY A 1259 -14.00 -45.30 -34.63
CA GLY A 1259 -14.32 -45.38 -33.20
C GLY A 1259 -14.16 -46.75 -32.55
N ILE A 1260 -13.59 -47.75 -33.24
CA ILE A 1260 -13.36 -49.10 -32.72
C ILE A 1260 -11.89 -49.49 -32.92
N TYR A 1261 -11.15 -49.55 -31.81
CA TYR A 1261 -9.73 -49.86 -31.79
C TYR A 1261 -9.49 -51.16 -31.03
N GLN A 1262 -8.64 -52.03 -31.57
CA GLN A 1262 -8.23 -53.26 -30.89
C GLN A 1262 -6.80 -53.08 -30.35
N HIS A 1263 -6.59 -53.49 -29.11
CA HIS A 1263 -5.31 -53.45 -28.42
C HIS A 1263 -4.76 -54.86 -28.27
N ILE A 1264 -3.59 -55.12 -28.84
CA ILE A 1264 -2.89 -56.40 -28.77
C ILE A 1264 -1.65 -56.22 -27.90
N SER A 1265 -1.58 -56.99 -26.81
CA SER A 1265 -0.42 -56.99 -25.92
C SER A 1265 0.68 -57.86 -26.49
N VAL A 1266 1.87 -57.28 -26.61
CA VAL A 1266 3.09 -57.97 -27.02
C VAL A 1266 3.98 -58.10 -25.80
N ARG A 1267 4.26 -59.34 -25.39
CA ARG A 1267 5.25 -59.61 -24.33
C ARG A 1267 6.63 -59.65 -24.97
N GLU A 1268 7.57 -58.93 -24.36
CA GLU A 1268 8.96 -58.91 -24.80
C GLU A 1268 9.83 -59.74 -23.84
N GLU A 1269 10.61 -60.65 -24.39
CA GLU A 1269 11.60 -61.45 -23.65
C GLU A 1269 13.04 -61.16 -24.14
N ASN A 1270 14.03 -61.48 -23.30
CA ASN A 1270 15.46 -61.31 -23.58
C ASN A 1270 15.90 -59.86 -23.90
N LYS A 1271 15.58 -58.91 -23.01
CA LYS A 1271 15.98 -57.50 -23.14
C LYS A 1271 17.38 -57.26 -22.59
N GLU A 1272 18.17 -56.45 -23.30
CA GLU A 1272 19.48 -55.99 -22.80
C GLU A 1272 19.34 -54.87 -21.76
N HIS A 1273 18.37 -53.97 -21.95
CA HIS A 1273 18.00 -52.92 -21.00
C HIS A 1273 16.47 -52.74 -20.95
N PRO A 1274 15.91 -52.22 -19.84
CA PRO A 1274 14.48 -51.93 -19.72
C PRO A 1274 13.93 -50.97 -20.79
N TYR A 1275 14.79 -50.17 -21.42
CA TYR A 1275 14.43 -49.22 -22.48
C TYR A 1275 14.54 -49.80 -23.89
N SER A 1276 15.27 -50.91 -24.06
CA SER A 1276 15.48 -51.58 -25.35
C SER A 1276 14.33 -52.52 -25.70
N LEU A 1277 14.10 -52.73 -26.99
CA LEU A 1277 13.17 -53.74 -27.49
C LEU A 1277 13.70 -55.15 -27.14
N GLY A 1278 12.82 -56.07 -26.74
CA GLY A 1278 13.19 -57.48 -26.50
C GLY A 1278 13.59 -58.21 -27.78
N LYS A 1279 14.49 -59.20 -27.65
CA LYS A 1279 14.93 -60.05 -28.78
C LYS A 1279 13.90 -61.09 -29.21
N SER A 1280 12.88 -61.33 -28.39
CA SER A 1280 11.80 -62.26 -28.71
C SER A 1280 10.47 -61.62 -28.34
N LEU A 1281 9.54 -61.56 -29.29
CA LEU A 1281 8.24 -60.93 -29.13
C LEU A 1281 7.15 -62.01 -29.15
N LEU A 1282 6.39 -62.15 -28.07
CA LEU A 1282 5.35 -63.19 -27.95
C LEU A 1282 3.94 -62.59 -27.96
N ILE A 1283 3.07 -63.21 -28.76
CA ILE A 1283 1.63 -62.95 -28.76
C ILE A 1283 0.89 -64.29 -28.81
N ASP A 1284 0.06 -64.59 -27.81
CA ASP A 1284 -0.74 -65.83 -27.71
C ASP A 1284 0.08 -67.13 -27.95
N ASP A 1285 1.30 -67.21 -27.40
CA ASP A 1285 2.28 -68.31 -27.54
C ASP A 1285 2.97 -68.44 -28.92
N GLU A 1286 2.67 -67.56 -29.87
CA GLU A 1286 3.46 -67.43 -31.11
C GLU A 1286 4.64 -66.48 -30.89
N VAL A 1287 5.83 -66.90 -31.32
CA VAL A 1287 7.06 -66.11 -31.27
C VAL A 1287 7.27 -65.39 -32.59
N TYR A 1288 7.55 -64.10 -32.51
CA TYR A 1288 7.88 -63.20 -33.61
C TYR A 1288 9.30 -62.65 -33.40
N GLU A 1289 10.03 -62.47 -34.50
CA GLU A 1289 11.42 -62.00 -34.50
C GLU A 1289 11.50 -60.48 -34.31
N ASP A 1290 10.59 -59.73 -34.94
CA ASP A 1290 10.53 -58.28 -34.86
C ASP A 1290 9.08 -57.73 -34.95
N LEU A 1291 8.94 -56.41 -34.78
CA LEU A 1291 7.65 -55.73 -34.83
C LEU A 1291 7.05 -55.73 -36.25
N ASP A 1292 7.88 -55.70 -37.29
CA ASP A 1292 7.44 -55.69 -38.69
C ASP A 1292 6.82 -57.04 -39.08
N GLU A 1293 7.36 -58.15 -38.56
CA GLU A 1293 6.81 -59.49 -38.73
C GLU A 1293 5.41 -59.59 -38.10
N ILE A 1294 5.20 -59.01 -36.91
CA ILE A 1294 3.88 -58.96 -36.27
C ILE A 1294 2.89 -58.17 -37.13
N LEU A 1295 3.31 -56.99 -37.61
CA LEU A 1295 2.48 -56.14 -38.46
C LEU A 1295 2.11 -56.87 -39.76
N PHE A 1296 3.06 -57.57 -40.38
CA PHE A 1296 2.87 -58.26 -41.66
C PHE A 1296 2.11 -59.59 -41.54
N ARG A 1297 2.45 -60.47 -40.58
CA ARG A 1297 1.80 -61.79 -40.44
C ARG A 1297 0.46 -61.71 -39.74
N ARG A 1298 0.22 -60.73 -38.86
CA ARG A 1298 -0.99 -60.68 -38.02
C ARG A 1298 -1.87 -59.47 -38.34
N ILE A 1299 -1.37 -58.25 -38.23
CA ILE A 1299 -2.23 -57.06 -38.34
C ILE A 1299 -2.72 -56.82 -39.76
N GLN A 1300 -1.84 -56.84 -40.77
CA GLN A 1300 -2.23 -56.58 -42.17
C GLN A 1300 -3.28 -57.57 -42.71
N PRO A 1301 -3.16 -58.90 -42.50
CA PRO A 1301 -4.18 -59.86 -42.91
C PRO A 1301 -5.51 -59.65 -42.18
N MET A 1302 -5.46 -59.33 -40.88
CA MET A 1302 -6.66 -59.01 -40.09
C MET A 1302 -7.32 -57.71 -40.57
N ALA A 1303 -6.52 -56.68 -40.88
CA ALA A 1303 -7.00 -55.41 -41.42
C ALA A 1303 -7.65 -55.59 -42.79
N SER A 1304 -7.06 -56.42 -43.67
CA SER A 1304 -7.63 -56.78 -44.96
C SER A 1304 -8.97 -57.53 -44.82
N SER A 1305 -9.03 -58.50 -43.90
CA SER A 1305 -10.26 -59.24 -43.61
C SER A 1305 -11.35 -58.32 -43.03
N ALA A 1306 -10.98 -57.39 -42.15
CA ALA A 1306 -11.90 -56.39 -41.62
C ALA A 1306 -12.44 -55.48 -42.73
N ARG A 1307 -11.58 -55.04 -43.64
CA ARG A 1307 -11.94 -54.22 -44.80
C ARG A 1307 -12.90 -54.94 -45.74
N GLU A 1308 -12.71 -56.24 -45.96
CA GLU A 1308 -13.64 -57.06 -46.76
C GLU A 1308 -15.05 -57.08 -46.12
N LEU A 1309 -15.15 -57.21 -44.80
CA LEU A 1309 -16.44 -57.15 -44.10
C LEU A 1309 -17.05 -55.75 -44.11
N LEU A 1310 -16.25 -54.70 -43.88
CA LEU A 1310 -16.71 -53.30 -43.87
C LEU A 1310 -17.22 -52.86 -45.26
N SER A 1311 -16.57 -53.30 -46.33
CA SER A 1311 -16.95 -52.99 -47.71
C SER A 1311 -18.05 -53.93 -48.26
N TYR A 1312 -18.45 -54.95 -47.51
CA TYR A 1312 -19.43 -55.91 -47.99
C TYR A 1312 -20.84 -55.30 -48.06
N LYS A 1313 -21.61 -55.63 -49.10
CA LYS A 1313 -22.94 -55.04 -49.39
C LYS A 1313 -24.01 -55.17 -48.29
N TYR A 1314 -23.83 -56.07 -47.33
CA TYR A 1314 -24.73 -56.25 -46.18
C TYR A 1314 -24.14 -55.74 -44.86
N TYR A 1315 -23.02 -55.02 -44.91
CA TYR A 1315 -22.51 -54.27 -43.77
C TYR A 1315 -23.46 -53.11 -43.44
N ARG A 1316 -23.70 -52.89 -42.15
CA ARG A 1316 -24.45 -51.77 -41.60
C ARG A 1316 -23.68 -51.18 -40.44
N GLU A 1317 -23.53 -49.87 -40.47
CA GLU A 1317 -23.03 -49.11 -39.33
C GLU A 1317 -24.14 -49.01 -38.29
N ALA A 1318 -23.94 -49.65 -37.13
CA ALA A 1318 -24.95 -49.74 -36.08
C ALA A 1318 -24.37 -49.29 -34.73
N ASN A 1319 -23.79 -48.08 -34.68
CA ASN A 1319 -23.20 -47.51 -33.45
C ASN A 1319 -22.26 -48.48 -32.71
N GLY A 1320 -21.42 -49.21 -33.44
CA GLY A 1320 -20.54 -50.23 -32.86
C GLY A 1320 -21.22 -51.57 -32.57
N GLY A 1321 -22.20 -51.95 -33.39
CA GLY A 1321 -22.84 -53.26 -33.33
C GLY A 1321 -23.97 -53.34 -32.31
N ASP A 1322 -24.64 -52.23 -32.03
CA ASP A 1322 -25.84 -52.19 -31.20
C ASP A 1322 -26.90 -53.15 -31.75
N ARG A 1323 -27.24 -54.13 -30.92
CA ARG A 1323 -28.17 -55.21 -31.24
C ARG A 1323 -29.54 -54.64 -31.56
N VAL A 1324 -29.99 -53.60 -30.87
CA VAL A 1324 -31.33 -53.01 -31.05
C VAL A 1324 -31.48 -52.38 -32.43
N VAL A 1325 -30.45 -51.65 -32.88
CA VAL A 1325 -30.42 -51.02 -34.21
C VAL A 1325 -30.47 -52.08 -35.32
N LEU A 1326 -29.70 -53.16 -35.15
CA LEU A 1326 -29.66 -54.29 -36.09
C LEU A 1326 -31.00 -55.05 -36.12
N GLU A 1327 -31.59 -55.32 -34.96
CA GLU A 1327 -32.89 -56.00 -34.85
C GLU A 1327 -33.99 -55.22 -35.56
N LYS A 1328 -34.10 -53.91 -35.30
CA LYS A 1328 -35.09 -53.04 -35.94
C LYS A 1328 -34.94 -53.06 -37.46
N ALA A 1329 -33.71 -52.94 -37.94
CA ALA A 1329 -33.42 -52.86 -39.37
C ALA A 1329 -33.65 -54.21 -40.10
N LEU A 1330 -33.49 -55.35 -39.42
CA LEU A 1330 -33.82 -56.67 -39.96
C LEU A 1330 -35.32 -56.95 -39.98
N LEU A 1331 -36.05 -56.50 -38.96
CA LEU A 1331 -37.51 -56.58 -38.92
C LEU A 1331 -38.16 -55.76 -40.05
N GLU A 1332 -37.64 -54.56 -40.33
CA GLU A 1332 -38.10 -53.74 -41.46
C GLU A 1332 -37.82 -54.39 -42.83
N GLU A 1333 -36.65 -55.01 -43.01
CA GLU A 1333 -36.34 -55.72 -44.26
C GLU A 1333 -37.21 -56.98 -44.44
N LYS A 1334 -37.55 -57.68 -43.34
CA LYS A 1334 -38.47 -58.82 -43.35
C LYS A 1334 -39.89 -58.41 -43.73
N LYS A 1335 -40.35 -57.22 -43.30
CA LYS A 1335 -41.65 -56.66 -43.73
C LYS A 1335 -41.70 -56.38 -45.23
N LYS A 1336 -40.58 -55.93 -45.83
CA LYS A 1336 -40.48 -55.67 -47.27
C LYS A 1336 -40.40 -56.94 -48.11
N SER A 1337 -39.74 -57.99 -47.61
CA SER A 1337 -39.61 -59.28 -48.31
C SER A 1337 -39.77 -60.44 -47.33
N SER A 1338 -41.01 -60.87 -47.11
CA SER A 1338 -41.35 -61.91 -46.13
C SER A 1338 -40.74 -63.28 -46.46
N ALA A 1339 -40.56 -63.60 -47.74
CA ALA A 1339 -39.94 -64.84 -48.20
C ALA A 1339 -38.41 -64.90 -47.98
N LYS A 1340 -37.73 -63.75 -47.96
CA LYS A 1340 -36.27 -63.66 -47.78
C LYS A 1340 -35.90 -63.74 -46.30
N ILE A 1341 -34.74 -64.30 -45.98
CA ILE A 1341 -34.10 -64.22 -44.65
C ILE A 1341 -33.14 -63.02 -44.70
N PRO A 1342 -33.47 -61.87 -44.07
CA PRO A 1342 -32.55 -60.75 -44.01
C PRO A 1342 -31.41 -61.05 -43.03
N TYR A 1343 -30.21 -60.61 -43.38
CA TYR A 1343 -29.01 -60.68 -42.55
C TYR A 1343 -28.12 -59.47 -42.81
N SER A 1344 -27.39 -59.02 -41.79
CA SER A 1344 -26.47 -57.89 -41.87
C SER A 1344 -25.25 -58.09 -40.97
N PHE A 1345 -24.16 -57.40 -41.31
CA PHE A 1345 -22.92 -57.35 -40.54
C PHE A 1345 -22.76 -55.99 -39.87
N SER A 1346 -22.14 -55.94 -38.69
CA SER A 1346 -21.67 -54.68 -38.09
C SER A 1346 -20.39 -54.91 -37.29
N ALA A 1347 -19.54 -53.89 -37.17
CA ALA A 1347 -18.35 -53.98 -36.33
C ALA A 1347 -18.76 -53.86 -34.85
N SER A 1348 -18.20 -54.70 -33.96
CA SER A 1348 -18.54 -54.68 -32.53
C SER A 1348 -17.58 -53.81 -31.73
N LYS A 1349 -18.14 -52.82 -31.03
CA LYS A 1349 -17.42 -52.03 -30.02
C LYS A 1349 -17.23 -52.80 -28.71
N GLU A 1350 -18.16 -53.70 -28.40
CA GLU A 1350 -18.10 -54.58 -27.20
C GLU A 1350 -16.92 -55.56 -27.28
N TYR A 1351 -16.65 -56.13 -28.46
CA TYR A 1351 -15.51 -57.02 -28.70
C TYR A 1351 -14.70 -56.53 -29.92
N PRO A 1352 -13.75 -55.60 -29.73
CA PRO A 1352 -12.89 -55.12 -30.80
C PRO A 1352 -12.16 -56.26 -31.52
N GLY A 1353 -12.22 -56.27 -32.86
CA GLY A 1353 -11.73 -57.37 -33.71
C GLY A 1353 -12.78 -58.45 -34.03
N LYS A 1354 -14.01 -58.32 -33.52
CA LYS A 1354 -15.15 -59.18 -33.89
C LYS A 1354 -16.25 -58.38 -34.61
N PHE A 1355 -16.92 -59.04 -35.54
CA PHE A 1355 -18.06 -58.49 -36.28
C PHE A 1355 -19.32 -59.28 -35.91
N ILE A 1356 -20.43 -58.58 -35.68
CA ILE A 1356 -21.71 -59.19 -35.37
C ILE A 1356 -22.46 -59.52 -36.67
N LEU A 1357 -22.75 -60.80 -36.89
CA LEU A 1357 -23.65 -61.29 -37.93
C LEU A 1357 -25.05 -61.43 -37.33
N SER A 1358 -25.96 -60.56 -37.77
CA SER A 1358 -27.34 -60.54 -37.30
C SER A 1358 -28.27 -61.04 -38.41
N TYR A 1359 -29.17 -61.97 -38.12
CA TYR A 1359 -30.06 -62.55 -39.13
C TYR A 1359 -31.42 -62.97 -38.56
N LEU A 1360 -32.48 -62.91 -39.38
CA LEU A 1360 -33.86 -63.16 -38.97
C LEU A 1360 -34.50 -64.29 -39.81
N PRO A 1361 -34.37 -65.56 -39.39
CA PRO A 1361 -34.92 -66.70 -40.14
C PRO A 1361 -36.45 -66.78 -40.07
N SER A 1362 -37.04 -66.56 -38.89
CA SER A 1362 -38.48 -66.58 -38.65
C SER A 1362 -38.96 -65.32 -37.92
N SER A 1363 -39.23 -65.41 -36.62
CA SER A 1363 -39.76 -64.31 -35.78
C SER A 1363 -38.70 -63.65 -34.90
N ARG A 1364 -37.66 -64.39 -34.51
CA ARG A 1364 -36.61 -63.91 -33.60
C ARG A 1364 -35.30 -63.64 -34.34
N VAL A 1365 -34.75 -62.45 -34.16
CA VAL A 1365 -33.43 -62.08 -34.66
C VAL A 1365 -32.37 -62.85 -33.88
N ARG A 1366 -31.34 -63.32 -34.58
CA ARG A 1366 -30.19 -64.02 -34.02
C ARG A 1366 -28.95 -63.19 -34.26
N HIS A 1367 -28.08 -63.16 -33.26
CA HIS A 1367 -26.80 -62.46 -33.29
C HIS A 1367 -25.68 -63.46 -33.01
N GLU A 1368 -24.68 -63.50 -33.89
CA GLU A 1368 -23.48 -64.32 -33.71
C GLU A 1368 -22.25 -63.50 -34.04
N TYR A 1369 -21.08 -63.90 -33.53
CA TYR A 1369 -19.83 -63.17 -33.74
C TYR A 1369 -18.92 -63.89 -34.73
N ILE A 1370 -18.42 -63.14 -35.70
CA ILE A 1370 -17.34 -63.51 -36.59
C ILE A 1370 -16.07 -62.93 -35.99
N THR A 1371 -15.09 -63.78 -35.69
CA THR A 1371 -13.80 -63.32 -35.19
C THR A 1371 -12.84 -63.20 -36.36
N ILE A 1372 -12.20 -62.03 -36.47
CA ILE A 1372 -11.16 -61.83 -37.47
C ILE A 1372 -9.87 -62.46 -36.96
N VAL A 1373 -9.30 -63.33 -37.78
CA VAL A 1373 -8.03 -64.02 -37.54
C VAL A 1373 -7.12 -63.82 -38.75
N PRO A 1374 -5.80 -63.99 -38.64
CA PRO A 1374 -4.89 -63.79 -39.77
C PRO A 1374 -5.22 -64.66 -40.99
N GLU A 1375 -5.77 -65.85 -40.77
CA GLU A 1375 -6.18 -66.82 -41.79
C GLU A 1375 -7.53 -66.46 -42.47
N GLY A 1376 -8.21 -65.40 -42.03
CA GLY A 1376 -9.50 -64.95 -42.56
C GLY A 1376 -10.58 -64.81 -41.48
N PHE A 1377 -11.75 -65.41 -41.70
CA PHE A 1377 -12.93 -65.28 -40.84
C PHE A 1377 -13.21 -66.55 -40.06
N ARG A 1378 -13.11 -66.48 -38.73
CA ARG A 1378 -13.50 -67.59 -37.84
C ARG A 1378 -14.96 -67.44 -37.44
N PHE A 1379 -15.80 -68.40 -37.85
CA PHE A 1379 -17.22 -68.45 -37.52
C PHE A 1379 -17.64 -69.90 -37.20
N ARG A 1380 -18.27 -70.10 -36.04
CA ARG A 1380 -18.66 -71.43 -35.52
C ARG A 1380 -17.55 -72.49 -35.59
N GLY A 1381 -16.34 -72.12 -35.13
CA GLY A 1381 -15.17 -73.00 -35.09
C GLY A 1381 -14.51 -73.32 -36.43
N ARG A 1382 -15.08 -72.86 -37.56
CA ARG A 1382 -14.46 -72.99 -38.89
C ARG A 1382 -13.82 -71.67 -39.32
N VAL A 1383 -12.74 -71.77 -40.08
CA VAL A 1383 -12.07 -70.62 -40.69
C VAL A 1383 -12.43 -70.57 -42.17
N PHE A 1384 -12.83 -69.39 -42.64
CA PHE A 1384 -13.21 -69.14 -44.02
C PHE A 1384 -12.26 -68.10 -44.62
N ALA A 1385 -11.72 -68.39 -45.80
CA ALA A 1385 -10.74 -67.52 -46.45
C ALA A 1385 -11.31 -66.18 -46.93
N ASN A 1386 -12.61 -66.11 -47.22
CA ASN A 1386 -13.29 -64.88 -47.66
C ASN A 1386 -14.75 -64.85 -47.20
N VAL A 1387 -15.37 -63.66 -47.24
CA VAL A 1387 -16.75 -63.43 -46.79
C VAL A 1387 -17.75 -64.25 -47.61
N ASN A 1388 -17.47 -64.47 -48.91
CA ASN A 1388 -18.34 -65.25 -49.79
C ASN A 1388 -18.42 -66.73 -49.39
N ALA A 1389 -17.30 -67.35 -49.02
CA ALA A 1389 -17.25 -68.73 -48.54
C ALA A 1389 -17.98 -68.87 -47.20
N LEU A 1390 -17.75 -67.93 -46.27
CA LEU A 1390 -18.45 -67.85 -45.00
C LEU A 1390 -19.97 -67.74 -45.22
N LEU A 1391 -20.40 -66.88 -46.13
CA LEU A 1391 -21.82 -66.67 -46.41
C LEU A 1391 -22.49 -67.81 -47.16
N LYS A 1392 -21.78 -68.47 -48.09
CA LYS A 1392 -22.29 -69.67 -48.74
C LYS A 1392 -22.57 -70.74 -47.69
N TRP A 1393 -21.59 -70.98 -46.82
CA TRP A 1393 -21.73 -71.95 -45.74
C TRP A 1393 -22.83 -71.56 -44.76
N PHE A 1394 -22.87 -70.29 -44.31
CA PHE A 1394 -23.92 -69.78 -43.44
C PHE A 1394 -25.32 -69.96 -44.05
N LYS A 1395 -25.52 -69.70 -45.35
CA LYS A 1395 -26.83 -69.88 -46.00
C LYS A 1395 -27.29 -71.33 -46.06
N GLU A 1396 -26.36 -72.27 -46.16
CA GLU A 1396 -26.64 -73.71 -46.12
C GLU A 1396 -26.88 -74.20 -44.67
N HIS A 1397 -26.24 -73.55 -43.68
CA HIS A 1397 -26.17 -74.03 -42.28
C HIS A 1397 -26.79 -73.04 -41.26
N PHE A 1398 -27.63 -72.09 -41.68
CA PHE A 1398 -28.16 -71.06 -40.76
C PHE A 1398 -29.07 -71.65 -39.66
N ARG A 1399 -29.64 -72.84 -39.92
CA ARG A 1399 -30.44 -73.61 -38.96
C ARG A 1399 -29.58 -74.49 -38.07
N ASP A 1400 -28.37 -74.84 -38.50
CA ASP A 1400 -27.50 -75.75 -37.80
C ASP A 1400 -27.04 -75.08 -36.52
N GLN A 1401 -27.75 -75.43 -35.45
CA GLN A 1401 -27.46 -74.95 -34.14
C GLN A 1401 -26.26 -75.76 -33.64
N GLN A 1402 -25.06 -75.21 -33.75
CA GLN A 1402 -24.02 -75.62 -32.82
C GLN A 1402 -24.41 -75.03 -31.46
N GLY A 1403 -24.87 -75.90 -30.57
CA GLY A 1403 -24.85 -75.66 -29.14
C GLY A 1403 -23.40 -75.53 -28.70
N TRP A 1404 -22.74 -74.44 -29.06
CA TRP A 1404 -21.50 -74.07 -28.42
C TRP A 1404 -21.88 -73.26 -27.19
N SER A 1405 -21.90 -73.99 -26.08
CA SER A 1405 -21.35 -73.48 -24.83
C SER A 1405 -20.14 -72.61 -25.18
N VAL A 1406 -20.20 -71.33 -24.85
CA VAL A 1406 -19.00 -70.50 -24.77
C VAL A 1406 -18.00 -71.35 -23.97
N PRO A 1407 -16.84 -71.70 -24.54
CA PRO A 1407 -15.80 -72.35 -23.76
C PRO A 1407 -15.63 -71.42 -22.57
N LEU A 1408 -15.81 -71.94 -21.36
CA LEU A 1408 -15.35 -71.29 -20.15
C LEU A 1408 -13.83 -71.16 -20.32
N THR A 1409 -13.38 -70.17 -21.08
CA THR A 1409 -11.98 -69.81 -21.19
C THR A 1409 -11.64 -69.25 -19.83
N SER A 1410 -11.13 -70.17 -19.02
CA SER A 1410 -10.00 -69.98 -18.12
C SER A 1410 -10.06 -68.67 -17.34
N SER A 1411 -10.69 -68.72 -16.16
CA SER A 1411 -10.37 -67.96 -14.93
C SER A 1411 -10.17 -66.43 -14.98
N TRP A 1412 -10.07 -65.77 -16.12
CA TRP A 1412 -9.73 -64.35 -16.24
C TRP A 1412 -10.97 -63.50 -16.39
N VAL A 1413 -12.06 -63.99 -16.99
CA VAL A 1413 -13.34 -63.25 -16.98
C VAL A 1413 -14.00 -63.33 -15.61
N LEU A 1414 -13.89 -64.45 -14.90
CA LEU A 1414 -14.31 -64.50 -13.49
C LEU A 1414 -13.40 -63.65 -12.61
N ALA A 1415 -12.09 -63.61 -12.84
CA ALA A 1415 -11.23 -62.67 -12.11
C ALA A 1415 -11.49 -61.20 -12.49
N TRP A 1416 -11.91 -60.88 -13.72
CA TRP A 1416 -12.24 -59.49 -14.11
C TRP A 1416 -13.61 -59.05 -13.62
N ILE A 1417 -14.58 -59.96 -13.59
CA ILE A 1417 -15.86 -59.73 -12.92
C ILE A 1417 -15.63 -59.66 -11.42
N ASP A 1418 -14.80 -60.48 -10.80
CA ASP A 1418 -14.45 -60.35 -9.38
C ASP A 1418 -13.64 -59.09 -9.10
N LEU A 1419 -12.79 -58.61 -10.03
CA LEU A 1419 -12.11 -57.33 -9.83
C LEU A 1419 -13.04 -56.14 -10.07
N GLN A 1420 -13.99 -56.22 -11.00
CA GLN A 1420 -15.01 -55.17 -11.14
C GLN A 1420 -16.05 -55.23 -10.03
N ILE A 1421 -16.40 -56.41 -9.52
CA ILE A 1421 -17.26 -56.57 -8.35
C ILE A 1421 -16.50 -56.10 -7.12
N MET A 1422 -15.20 -56.35 -6.95
CA MET A 1422 -14.45 -55.74 -5.85
C MET A 1422 -14.31 -54.21 -6.02
N ILE A 1423 -14.12 -53.69 -7.25
CA ILE A 1423 -14.01 -52.25 -7.46
C ILE A 1423 -15.38 -51.54 -7.35
N LEU A 1424 -16.49 -52.22 -7.64
CA LEU A 1424 -17.86 -51.70 -7.46
C LEU A 1424 -18.41 -51.95 -6.05
N GLU A 1425 -18.06 -53.04 -5.37
CA GLU A 1425 -18.45 -53.29 -3.99
C GLU A 1425 -17.72 -52.38 -3.01
N VAL A 1426 -16.48 -51.95 -3.32
CA VAL A 1426 -15.83 -50.91 -2.51
C VAL A 1426 -16.48 -49.53 -2.68
N ASN A 1427 -17.31 -49.30 -3.71
CA ASN A 1427 -17.92 -47.98 -3.95
C ASN A 1427 -19.45 -47.92 -3.85
N CYS A 1428 -20.13 -48.94 -3.29
CA CYS A 1428 -21.59 -48.88 -3.13
C CYS A 1428 -22.11 -49.23 -1.72
N HIS A 1429 -21.30 -49.06 -0.68
CA HIS A 1429 -21.77 -49.09 0.72
C HIS A 1429 -21.60 -47.73 1.43
N ILE A 1430 -22.09 -46.66 0.81
CA ILE A 1430 -22.46 -45.42 1.52
C ILE A 1430 -23.83 -44.97 0.99
N ARG A 1431 -24.89 -45.71 1.32
CA ARG A 1431 -26.25 -45.17 1.31
C ARG A 1431 -26.85 -45.29 2.70
N HIS A 1432 -26.91 -44.12 3.32
CA HIS A 1432 -27.61 -43.73 4.53
C HIS A 1432 -29.04 -44.33 4.59
N PRO A 1433 -29.37 -45.18 5.59
CA PRO A 1433 -30.73 -45.58 5.86
C PRO A 1433 -31.22 -44.88 7.14
N LEU A 1434 -31.82 -43.70 6.98
CA LEU A 1434 -32.75 -43.14 7.96
C LEU A 1434 -34.13 -43.19 7.32
N LEU A 1435 -34.95 -44.14 7.77
CA LEU A 1435 -36.42 -44.15 7.80
C LEU A 1435 -36.94 -45.59 7.70
N GLN A 1436 -37.10 -46.27 8.83
CA GLN A 1436 -38.35 -46.94 9.18
C GLN A 1436 -38.33 -47.45 10.63
N ARG A 1437 -39.53 -47.44 11.19
CA ARG A 1437 -39.90 -47.41 12.60
C ARG A 1437 -40.11 -48.84 13.14
N ASP A 1438 -40.08 -48.92 14.47
CA ASP A 1438 -40.75 -49.93 15.33
C ASP A 1438 -40.03 -51.24 15.68
N GLY A 1439 -39.86 -51.48 16.99
CA GLY A 1439 -40.12 -52.82 17.53
C GLY A 1439 -39.14 -53.48 18.52
N ARG A 1440 -39.00 -52.91 19.73
CA ARG A 1440 -38.86 -53.61 21.05
C ARG A 1440 -37.49 -54.19 21.48
N PRO A 1441 -37.22 -54.22 22.83
CA PRO A 1441 -35.88 -54.32 23.40
C PRO A 1441 -35.59 -55.67 24.09
N GLY A 1442 -34.42 -56.25 23.82
CA GLY A 1442 -33.91 -57.51 24.38
C GLY A 1442 -32.68 -57.31 25.27
N ARG A 1443 -32.80 -57.81 26.51
CA ARG A 1443 -31.87 -57.87 27.65
C ARG A 1443 -30.52 -58.56 27.37
N PHE A 1444 -29.43 -58.09 28.01
CA PHE A 1444 -28.35 -58.86 28.73
C PHE A 1444 -27.39 -57.83 29.39
N ARG A 1445 -27.51 -57.48 30.69
CA ARG A 1445 -26.82 -57.99 31.91
C ARG A 1445 -25.28 -58.03 31.92
N LEU A 1446 -24.65 -57.09 32.65
CA LEU A 1446 -23.39 -57.19 33.42
C LEU A 1446 -23.32 -55.96 34.36
N TRP A 1447 -23.84 -56.05 35.59
CA TRP A 1447 -23.09 -56.13 36.86
C TRP A 1447 -21.98 -55.07 37.02
N ALA A 1448 -22.34 -53.95 37.65
CA ALA A 1448 -21.42 -52.99 38.27
C ALA A 1448 -21.73 -52.92 39.78
N VAL A 1449 -20.68 -52.89 40.59
CA VAL A 1449 -20.72 -52.84 42.06
C VAL A 1449 -21.03 -51.39 42.54
N PRO A 1450 -21.87 -51.20 43.58
CA PRO A 1450 -22.33 -49.89 44.07
C PRO A 1450 -21.71 -49.44 45.41
N GLY A 1451 -21.60 -48.11 45.59
CA GLY A 1451 -21.35 -47.41 46.87
C GLY A 1451 -21.30 -45.90 46.60
N GLN A 1452 -22.44 -45.18 46.62
CA GLN A 1452 -22.97 -44.39 47.75
C GLN A 1452 -22.03 -43.27 48.26
N THR A 1453 -22.27 -42.04 47.79
CA THR A 1453 -22.33 -40.85 48.65
C THR A 1453 -23.27 -39.82 48.03
N GLN A 1454 -24.11 -39.25 48.88
CA GLN A 1454 -25.35 -38.55 48.60
C GLN A 1454 -25.15 -37.11 48.11
N ALA A 1455 -26.04 -36.68 47.20
CA ALA A 1455 -26.28 -35.28 46.89
C ALA A 1455 -27.32 -34.72 47.87
N PRO A 1456 -27.04 -33.62 48.59
CA PRO A 1456 -28.08 -32.80 49.17
C PRO A 1456 -28.39 -31.63 48.24
N GLN A 1457 -29.63 -31.60 47.76
CA GLN A 1457 -30.29 -30.38 47.31
C GLN A 1457 -30.45 -29.44 48.51
N LEU A 1458 -29.97 -28.20 48.41
CA LEU A 1458 -30.37 -27.14 49.32
C LEU A 1458 -30.64 -25.87 48.52
N VAL A 1459 -31.92 -25.64 48.31
CA VAL A 1459 -32.53 -24.37 47.88
C VAL A 1459 -32.57 -23.48 49.12
N ALA A 1460 -31.79 -22.39 49.15
CA ALA A 1460 -32.06 -21.26 50.03
C ALA A 1460 -31.39 -19.98 49.51
N THR A 1461 -32.21 -18.95 49.48
CA THR A 1461 -32.09 -17.55 49.04
C THR A 1461 -30.87 -16.76 49.56
N PRO A 1462 -30.51 -15.67 48.86
CA PRO A 1462 -29.26 -14.94 49.06
C PRO A 1462 -29.34 -14.03 50.30
N GLN A 1463 -28.47 -14.25 51.27
CA GLN A 1463 -28.17 -13.23 52.28
C GLN A 1463 -26.93 -12.45 51.86
N LEU A 1464 -27.14 -11.17 51.62
CA LEU A 1464 -26.13 -10.11 51.58
C LEU A 1464 -25.26 -10.19 52.83
N VAL A 1465 -24.10 -10.82 52.72
CA VAL A 1465 -23.01 -10.64 53.68
C VAL A 1465 -21.86 -10.03 52.91
N SER A 1466 -21.70 -8.73 53.09
CA SER A 1466 -20.54 -7.95 52.68
C SER A 1466 -19.29 -8.53 53.33
N MET A 1467 -18.59 -9.42 52.62
CA MET A 1467 -17.24 -9.81 52.96
C MET A 1467 -16.28 -8.79 52.33
N PRO A 1468 -15.52 -8.02 53.13
CA PRO A 1468 -14.53 -7.09 52.62
C PRO A 1468 -13.37 -7.90 52.04
N THR A 1469 -13.25 -7.89 50.71
CA THR A 1469 -12.06 -8.39 50.03
C THR A 1469 -10.90 -7.47 50.42
N LEU A 1470 -10.08 -7.95 51.35
CA LEU A 1470 -8.75 -7.44 51.66
C LEU A 1470 -7.90 -7.54 50.39
N MET A 1471 -8.03 -6.57 49.48
CA MET A 1471 -6.99 -6.34 48.51
C MET A 1471 -5.76 -5.84 49.30
N PRO A 1472 -4.60 -6.50 49.13
CA PRO A 1472 -3.37 -6.01 49.73
C PRO A 1472 -3.14 -4.56 49.26
N PRO A 1473 -2.57 -3.70 50.13
CA PRO A 1473 -2.35 -2.31 49.79
C PRO A 1473 -1.50 -2.25 48.53
N THR A 1474 -2.14 -1.93 47.41
CA THR A 1474 -1.44 -1.39 46.26
C THR A 1474 -0.77 -0.14 46.79
N GLN A 1475 0.54 -0.22 47.02
CA GLN A 1475 1.35 0.97 47.20
C GLN A 1475 0.90 1.96 46.14
N PRO A 1476 0.62 3.22 46.51
CA PRO A 1476 0.37 4.24 45.51
C PRO A 1476 1.57 4.17 44.59
N SER A 1477 1.36 3.70 43.35
CA SER A 1477 2.31 4.00 42.30
C SER A 1477 2.33 5.50 42.32
N MET A 1478 3.40 6.07 42.85
CA MET A 1478 3.69 7.49 42.75
C MET A 1478 3.48 7.77 41.28
N ALA A 1479 2.35 8.41 40.99
CA ALA A 1479 2.10 8.99 39.70
C ALA A 1479 3.33 9.86 39.51
N SER A 1480 4.20 9.39 38.62
CA SER A 1480 5.41 10.09 38.25
C SER A 1480 4.96 11.54 37.97
N PRO A 1481 5.56 12.57 38.60
CA PRO A 1481 5.11 13.96 38.48
C PRO A 1481 5.32 14.56 37.08
N TYR A 1482 5.33 13.72 36.04
CA TYR A 1482 5.39 14.09 34.63
C TYR A 1482 4.00 14.25 33.99
N ALA A 1483 2.90 14.18 34.75
CA ALA A 1483 1.57 14.54 34.25
C ALA A 1483 1.28 16.06 34.26
N THR A 1484 2.26 16.88 34.64
CA THR A 1484 2.21 18.36 34.56
C THR A 1484 3.34 18.93 33.71
N LYS A 1485 3.69 18.26 32.60
CA LYS A 1485 4.48 18.87 31.53
C LYS A 1485 3.94 18.51 30.15
#